data_AF-A0A3D4RVI1-F1
#
_entry.id   AF-A0A3D4RVI1-F1
#
_cell.length_a   1.000
_cell.length_b   1.000
_cell.length_c   1.000
_cell.angle_alpha   90.00
_cell.angle_beta   90.00
_cell.angle_gamma   90.00
#
_symmetry.space_group_name_H-M   'P 1'
#
loop_
_entity.id
_entity.type
_entity.pdbx_description
1 polymer ?
#
loop_
_entity_poly.entity_id
_entity_poly.type
_entity_poly.pdbx_seq_one_letter_code
_entity_poly.pdbx_strand_id
1 'polypeptide(L)'
;MQQSVYPPLLPLLAVLVLGAFAQIAQALLIRESLVVFYGNEASLGAFYGSWLWWLTLGSLAALRWQPSHPASADEPGAALRRVRILLLLLPLILMGQVVGLRVVRFLLDVSAGQLVPLGELLIAMLLVTLPIGILLGFAFPLVCRALQQAKAVTAAARPVGAVASTYVAEALGALLGGLVFTFVMIRWLGLVETLALVCLCLALTAALLPSMPAHSGRRRKRLLFQLAPWGLALTALILLQPAISMRLDRGLEVLRFATLQPGMELLDASETPYGHVAVARLGEQTSVVADGQIQQSFPLPREVETWAAYFYAQAQGAQRVLVLGGYAGGLATELLRYPLQRLDQVEQDRAAFEQVRPYLNAPERMALDDPRLRLHFGDGRRFLGRLSDQLSNQSGDRSNDQPSDPMDADLRYDLILSLDASPASAAGNRFFTQQAFALARGLLNPDGVFCTEVMAASNYLGRVVEGYAGSVYRTLNSVFRYVALVPGEVQVFCASDAPGRLSQDARELLRRYRASPRAEHGLPDGAFATLLPAQDVAFVRGQLDQAMAQDRLPLNTDAQPVTYYLNMLLWGKQSASGFVDWLQQLQRLGPWPYLLPSLLMLALGLVRWLQGGISPATLSGRAGVFALASLGAVAMAGELALLFSFQAQVGLVFERVALLTGLFMTGLAVGGGLARRVATGRRGLPALVLILAAIAIGVALLPVAIGALTDARDWMQQVTYLVLSLTLGGLSGAGFTLCLGLAARSGASLGAKSGSALISGSIALAADNLGGALGGLVAGTLMVPILGVSGTCQVLAALAAIAILPVAMVALADRWPRRSRAASARARPSFPWPRLGWGLLYLVLLLYGWHLIAQQSRPEPQVRFDPERLAEVGGQYRFEPKPEPWIHYLGFAPGARQPEALVLASAAALTGSGGEPNGFAGPIRLLIGLDRDGLLRGVRYLESNETPSYIAGIDAWLRALVGWDLSKGPLELDRIDGLSGATVTSRAALATLNAAARQATEVAFGTSIPPSVAAQAQAFDWSLYAIAALLLLFFPVYLSGSEGWRLALQVASLVLLGFWLNSLLTELDLVNLSQGQTASPAEHPERWLLLGFVALTSLLFGQVWCGYLCPFGALQELFSRLGRRLGLRSYPQRSLEQRMRYLKFLLLAALLILVWMTGEGIWATFDPMQHIFSDRIWDSPWSWMTLLSILVLAASLIYVRFWCRYFCPLGAFLALGNKIAFAQRLAPRRRFEHCDLGVRGEYDLDCIRCNRCLTATDTRVRNAKRVDLSDQ
;
A
#
# COMPACT_ATOMS: atom_id res chain seq x y z
N MET A 1 -12.00 -33.00 -49.68
CA MET A 1 -11.09 -32.23 -48.80
C MET A 1 -11.34 -32.64 -47.36
N GLN A 2 -10.53 -33.56 -46.81
CA GLN A 2 -10.59 -33.95 -45.40
C GLN A 2 -10.08 -32.79 -44.55
N GLN A 3 -10.96 -32.13 -43.80
CA GLN A 3 -10.54 -31.22 -42.73
C GLN A 3 -9.79 -32.06 -41.69
N SER A 4 -8.48 -31.86 -41.55
CA SER A 4 -7.67 -32.50 -40.51
C SER A 4 -8.11 -31.95 -39.14
N VAL A 5 -9.08 -32.62 -38.52
CA VAL A 5 -9.59 -32.29 -37.18
C VAL A 5 -8.65 -32.90 -36.13
N TYR A 6 -8.04 -32.06 -35.30
CA TYR A 6 -7.16 -32.51 -34.23
C TYR A 6 -7.98 -33.08 -33.05
N PRO A 7 -7.53 -34.17 -32.40
CA PRO A 7 -8.20 -34.70 -31.21
C PRO A 7 -8.19 -33.67 -30.07
N PRO A 8 -9.27 -33.56 -29.27
CA PRO A 8 -9.36 -32.63 -28.14
C PRO A 8 -8.32 -32.91 -27.04
N LEU A 9 -7.64 -34.06 -27.08
CA LEU A 9 -6.58 -34.44 -26.17
C LEU A 9 -5.32 -33.56 -26.32
N LEU A 10 -4.97 -33.14 -27.56
CA LEU A 10 -3.78 -32.32 -27.82
C LEU A 10 -3.80 -30.94 -27.13
N PRO A 11 -4.86 -30.11 -27.27
CA PRO A 11 -4.94 -28.84 -26.54
C PRO A 11 -4.97 -29.04 -25.01
N LEU A 12 -5.57 -30.13 -24.51
CA LEU A 12 -5.58 -30.43 -23.07
C LEU A 12 -4.19 -30.80 -22.57
N LEU A 13 -3.45 -31.64 -23.30
CA LEU A 13 -2.06 -32.00 -22.98
C LEU A 13 -1.17 -30.75 -22.96
N ALA A 14 -1.29 -29.87 -23.95
CA ALA A 14 -0.50 -28.64 -24.01
C ALA A 14 -0.74 -27.74 -22.79
N VAL A 15 -1.98 -27.62 -22.32
CA VAL A 15 -2.32 -26.83 -21.12
C VAL A 15 -1.84 -27.49 -19.85
N LEU A 16 -1.95 -28.81 -19.75
CA LEU A 16 -1.45 -29.57 -18.61
C LEU A 16 0.07 -29.38 -18.46
N VAL A 17 0.81 -29.45 -19.56
CA VAL A 17 2.27 -29.20 -19.56
C VAL A 17 2.60 -27.74 -19.27
N LEU A 18 1.83 -26.78 -19.81
CA LEU A 18 2.01 -25.36 -19.49
C LEU A 18 1.75 -25.07 -18.01
N GLY A 19 0.73 -25.69 -17.41
CA GLY A 19 0.45 -25.58 -15.97
C GLY A 19 1.58 -26.15 -15.13
N ALA A 20 2.10 -27.34 -15.49
CA ALA A 20 3.25 -27.94 -14.81
C ALA A 20 4.50 -27.06 -14.92
N PHE A 21 4.79 -26.54 -16.12
CA PHE A 21 5.87 -25.60 -16.36
C PHE A 21 5.71 -24.32 -15.53
N ALA A 22 4.51 -23.73 -15.52
CA ALA A 22 4.24 -22.49 -14.80
C ALA A 22 4.54 -22.65 -13.30
N GLN A 23 4.12 -23.77 -12.70
CA GLN A 23 4.39 -24.07 -11.29
C GLN A 23 5.88 -24.29 -11.02
N ILE A 24 6.58 -25.06 -11.86
CA ILE A 24 8.02 -25.32 -11.69
C ILE A 24 8.82 -24.01 -11.86
N ALA A 25 8.52 -23.22 -12.89
CA ALA A 25 9.15 -21.93 -13.12
C ALA A 25 8.90 -20.95 -11.97
N GLN A 26 7.66 -20.88 -11.47
CA GLN A 26 7.30 -20.08 -10.30
C GLN A 26 8.10 -20.50 -9.07
N ALA A 27 8.16 -21.80 -8.77
CA ALA A 27 8.88 -22.30 -7.61
C ALA A 27 10.40 -22.02 -7.69
N LEU A 28 11.03 -22.23 -8.86
CA LEU A 28 12.45 -21.91 -9.08
C LEU A 28 12.74 -20.40 -8.89
N LEU A 29 11.94 -19.54 -9.53
CA LEU A 29 12.16 -18.10 -9.45
C LEU A 29 11.90 -17.56 -8.04
N ILE A 30 10.93 -18.12 -7.30
CA ILE A 30 10.70 -17.77 -5.89
C ILE A 30 11.94 -18.13 -5.05
N ARG A 31 12.47 -19.35 -5.18
CA ARG A 31 13.65 -19.79 -4.41
C ARG A 31 14.85 -18.87 -4.68
N GLU A 32 15.12 -18.55 -5.94
CA GLU A 32 16.17 -17.60 -6.30
C GLU A 32 15.90 -16.19 -5.74
N SER A 33 14.65 -15.72 -5.79
CA SER A 33 14.30 -14.41 -5.23
C SER A 33 14.49 -14.35 -3.71
N LEU A 34 14.17 -15.42 -2.98
CA LEU A 34 14.35 -15.46 -1.53
C LEU A 34 15.83 -15.35 -1.15
N VAL A 35 16.73 -15.99 -1.89
CA VAL A 35 18.18 -15.87 -1.65
C VAL A 35 18.69 -14.46 -1.99
N VAL A 36 18.26 -13.91 -3.13
CA VAL A 36 18.78 -12.62 -3.63
C VAL A 36 18.30 -11.42 -2.80
N PHE A 37 17.06 -11.48 -2.31
CA PHE A 37 16.43 -10.40 -1.53
C PHE A 37 16.39 -10.67 -0.01
N TYR A 38 17.18 -11.64 0.47
CA TYR A 38 17.30 -11.99 1.88
C TYR A 38 15.97 -12.36 2.56
N GLY A 39 15.16 -13.17 1.88
CA GLY A 39 14.08 -13.96 2.46
C GLY A 39 13.10 -13.18 3.33
N ASN A 40 12.23 -12.38 2.71
CA ASN A 40 11.12 -11.71 3.41
C ASN A 40 9.76 -11.93 2.73
N GLU A 41 8.68 -11.81 3.49
CA GLU A 41 7.31 -12.05 3.04
C GLU A 41 6.84 -10.98 2.03
N ALA A 42 7.41 -9.77 2.11
CA ALA A 42 7.17 -8.72 1.14
C ALA A 42 7.66 -9.12 -0.26
N SER A 43 8.78 -9.85 -0.36
CA SER A 43 9.30 -10.39 -1.61
C SER A 43 8.35 -11.43 -2.21
N LEU A 44 7.74 -12.28 -1.39
CA LEU A 44 6.72 -13.25 -1.83
C LEU A 44 5.45 -12.53 -2.33
N GLY A 45 4.96 -11.54 -1.58
CA GLY A 45 3.81 -10.72 -2.00
C GLY A 45 4.07 -9.98 -3.31
N ALA A 46 5.26 -9.40 -3.46
CA ALA A 46 5.71 -8.73 -4.68
C ALA A 46 5.85 -9.71 -5.86
N PHE A 47 6.38 -10.91 -5.62
CA PHE A 47 6.51 -11.95 -6.63
C PHE A 47 5.15 -12.41 -7.15
N TYR A 48 4.24 -12.88 -6.27
CA TYR A 48 2.92 -13.37 -6.70
C TYR A 48 2.09 -12.24 -7.31
N GLY A 49 2.14 -11.04 -6.73
CA GLY A 49 1.47 -9.86 -7.24
C GLY A 49 1.91 -9.50 -8.67
N SER A 50 3.23 -9.42 -8.90
CA SER A 50 3.79 -9.11 -10.23
C SER A 50 3.53 -10.22 -11.25
N TRP A 51 3.67 -11.49 -10.86
CA TRP A 51 3.37 -12.64 -11.71
C TRP A 51 1.94 -12.61 -12.26
N LEU A 52 0.95 -12.41 -11.37
CA LEU A 52 -0.48 -12.33 -11.73
C LEU A 52 -0.81 -11.08 -12.55
N TRP A 53 -0.11 -9.97 -12.28
CA TRP A 53 -0.24 -8.74 -13.07
C TRP A 53 0.14 -8.96 -14.54
N TRP A 54 1.22 -9.69 -14.80
CA TRP A 54 1.64 -10.01 -16.17
C TRP A 54 0.75 -11.05 -16.84
N LEU A 55 0.23 -12.04 -16.11
CA LEU A 55 -0.80 -12.95 -16.61
C LEU A 55 -2.04 -12.18 -17.10
N THR A 56 -2.44 -11.14 -16.36
CA THR A 56 -3.55 -10.24 -16.73
C THR A 56 -3.28 -9.53 -18.05
N LEU A 57 -2.12 -8.90 -18.17
CA LEU A 57 -1.74 -8.16 -19.38
C LEU A 57 -1.56 -9.08 -20.59
N GLY A 58 -0.98 -10.27 -20.40
CA GLY A 58 -0.85 -11.29 -21.43
C GLY A 58 -2.20 -11.76 -21.98
N SER A 59 -3.15 -12.01 -21.07
CA SER A 59 -4.52 -12.39 -21.42
C SER A 59 -5.23 -11.30 -22.23
N LEU A 60 -5.08 -10.03 -21.84
CA LEU A 60 -5.63 -8.89 -22.59
C LEU A 60 -4.92 -8.66 -23.94
N ALA A 61 -3.61 -8.91 -24.02
CA ALA A 61 -2.84 -8.81 -25.26
C ALA A 61 -3.34 -9.83 -26.32
N ALA A 62 -3.79 -11.01 -25.89
CA ALA A 62 -4.39 -12.01 -26.77
C ALA A 62 -5.64 -11.50 -27.53
N LEU A 63 -6.37 -10.52 -26.96
CA LEU A 63 -7.52 -9.89 -27.60
C LEU A 63 -7.15 -8.94 -28.75
N ARG A 64 -6.09 -8.14 -28.55
CA ARG A 64 -5.62 -7.16 -29.55
C ARG A 64 -4.95 -7.83 -30.74
N TRP A 65 -4.38 -9.01 -30.54
CA TRP A 65 -3.57 -9.70 -31.54
C TRP A 65 -4.38 -10.65 -32.45
N GLN A 66 -5.67 -10.37 -32.63
CA GLN A 66 -6.48 -11.05 -33.64
C GLN A 66 -6.06 -10.58 -35.05
N PRO A 67 -5.83 -11.51 -36.00
CA PRO A 67 -5.44 -11.12 -37.35
C PRO A 67 -6.59 -10.33 -38.00
N SER A 68 -6.24 -9.22 -38.66
CA SER A 68 -7.18 -8.28 -39.28
C SER A 68 -8.05 -8.90 -40.39
N HIS A 69 -7.69 -10.09 -40.89
CA HIS A 69 -8.46 -10.84 -41.88
C HIS A 69 -9.20 -12.05 -41.26
N PRO A 70 -10.54 -12.09 -41.29
CA PRO A 70 -11.35 -13.15 -40.68
C PRO A 70 -11.07 -14.55 -41.27
N ALA A 71 -10.70 -14.65 -42.55
CA ALA A 71 -10.36 -15.92 -43.21
C ALA A 71 -9.07 -16.59 -42.68
N SER A 72 -8.16 -15.83 -42.07
CA SER A 72 -6.91 -16.35 -41.47
C SER A 72 -7.07 -16.72 -39.98
N ALA A 73 -8.13 -16.23 -39.34
CA ALA A 73 -8.39 -16.47 -37.93
C ALA A 73 -8.97 -17.87 -37.71
N ASP A 74 -9.78 -18.37 -38.65
CA ASP A 74 -10.48 -19.65 -38.55
C ASP A 74 -9.73 -20.83 -39.21
N GLU A 75 -8.45 -20.64 -39.54
CA GLU A 75 -7.64 -21.75 -40.05
C GLU A 75 -7.45 -22.82 -38.94
N PRO A 76 -7.79 -24.10 -39.21
CA PRO A 76 -7.69 -25.15 -38.22
C PRO A 76 -6.24 -25.34 -37.74
N GLY A 77 -6.03 -25.24 -36.44
CA GLY A 77 -4.72 -25.41 -35.80
C GLY A 77 -3.86 -24.15 -35.70
N ALA A 78 -4.30 -22.98 -36.18
CA ALA A 78 -3.53 -21.73 -36.05
C ALA A 78 -3.24 -21.35 -34.59
N ALA A 79 -4.19 -21.57 -33.68
CA ALA A 79 -4.00 -21.35 -32.24
C ALA A 79 -2.95 -22.31 -31.66
N LEU A 80 -3.00 -23.61 -32.00
CA LEU A 80 -2.04 -24.61 -31.55
C LEU A 80 -0.63 -24.35 -32.10
N ARG A 81 -0.48 -23.86 -33.32
CA ARG A 81 0.83 -23.45 -33.87
C ARG A 81 1.45 -22.29 -33.09
N ARG A 82 0.64 -21.35 -32.60
CA ARG A 82 1.12 -20.27 -31.73
C ARG A 82 1.53 -20.81 -30.36
N VAL A 83 0.74 -21.72 -29.78
CA VAL A 83 1.13 -22.41 -28.54
C VAL A 83 2.45 -23.17 -28.72
N ARG A 84 2.66 -23.84 -29.86
CA ARG A 84 3.94 -24.47 -30.20
C ARG A 84 5.12 -23.50 -30.20
N ILE A 85 4.95 -22.28 -30.72
CA ILE A 85 6.02 -21.24 -30.66
C ILE A 85 6.31 -20.88 -29.20
N LEU A 86 5.28 -20.67 -28.38
CA LEU A 86 5.44 -20.32 -26.96
C LEU A 86 6.22 -21.42 -26.23
N LEU A 87 5.83 -22.69 -26.39
CA LEU A 87 6.52 -23.84 -25.76
C LEU A 87 8.03 -23.90 -26.10
N LEU A 88 8.42 -23.49 -27.32
CA LEU A 88 9.83 -23.48 -27.74
C LEU A 88 10.63 -22.30 -27.18
N LEU A 89 9.97 -21.19 -26.83
CA LEU A 89 10.62 -19.99 -26.29
C LEU A 89 10.79 -20.05 -24.77
N LEU A 90 9.84 -20.68 -24.07
CA LEU A 90 9.78 -20.71 -22.61
C LEU A 90 11.07 -21.18 -21.90
N PRO A 91 11.78 -22.25 -22.34
CA PRO A 91 13.00 -22.69 -21.66
C PRO A 91 14.13 -21.67 -21.70
N LEU A 92 14.34 -21.01 -22.84
CA LEU A 92 15.37 -19.99 -23.01
C LEU A 92 15.08 -18.76 -22.14
N ILE A 93 13.80 -18.38 -22.07
CA ILE A 93 13.36 -17.25 -21.24
C ILE A 93 13.54 -17.55 -19.76
N LEU A 94 13.18 -18.75 -19.31
CA LEU A 94 13.37 -19.16 -17.92
C LEU A 94 14.84 -19.11 -17.51
N MET A 95 15.74 -19.65 -18.35
CA MET A 95 17.19 -19.55 -18.11
C MET A 95 17.64 -18.09 -18.02
N GLY A 96 17.17 -17.23 -18.94
CA GLY A 96 17.48 -15.80 -18.90
C GLY A 96 16.98 -15.09 -17.64
N GLN A 97 15.79 -15.44 -17.12
CA GLN A 97 15.25 -14.88 -15.89
C GLN A 97 16.01 -15.35 -14.63
N VAL A 98 16.43 -16.61 -14.57
CA VAL A 98 17.25 -17.12 -13.47
C VAL A 98 18.59 -16.38 -13.43
N VAL A 99 19.26 -16.24 -14.58
CA VAL A 99 20.51 -15.45 -14.66
C VAL A 99 20.24 -13.98 -14.30
N GLY A 100 19.16 -13.39 -14.81
CA GLY A 100 18.76 -12.02 -14.51
C GLY A 100 18.55 -11.76 -13.02
N LEU A 101 17.91 -12.70 -12.30
CA LEU A 101 17.77 -12.65 -10.84
C LEU A 101 19.12 -12.70 -10.13
N ARG A 102 20.01 -13.62 -10.54
CA ARG A 102 21.34 -13.78 -9.93
C ARG A 102 22.23 -12.54 -10.07
N VAL A 103 21.97 -11.67 -11.05
CA VAL A 103 22.73 -10.42 -11.26
C VAL A 103 21.96 -9.14 -10.90
N VAL A 104 20.72 -9.24 -10.41
CA VAL A 104 19.85 -8.07 -10.22
C VAL A 104 20.41 -7.07 -9.20
N ARG A 105 21.10 -7.54 -8.16
CA ARG A 105 21.70 -6.66 -7.14
C ARG A 105 22.79 -5.78 -7.71
N PHE A 106 23.58 -6.32 -8.63
CA PHE A 106 24.58 -5.56 -9.37
C PHE A 106 23.92 -4.49 -10.26
N LEU A 107 22.77 -4.80 -10.89
CA LEU A 107 22.02 -3.84 -11.71
C LEU A 107 21.38 -2.71 -10.88
N LEU A 108 21.05 -2.99 -9.62
CA LEU A 108 20.48 -2.03 -8.68
C LEU A 108 21.55 -1.24 -7.90
N ASP A 109 22.84 -1.51 -8.12
CA ASP A 109 23.96 -0.90 -7.38
C ASP A 109 23.85 -1.09 -5.85
N VAL A 110 23.34 -2.25 -5.42
CA VAL A 110 23.16 -2.59 -4.00
C VAL A 110 24.39 -3.36 -3.51
N SER A 111 25.02 -2.83 -2.45
CA SER A 111 26.22 -3.43 -1.86
C SER A 111 25.96 -4.75 -1.11
N ALA A 112 27.03 -5.45 -0.76
CA ALA A 112 27.00 -6.68 0.04
C ALA A 112 26.44 -6.40 1.43
N GLY A 113 25.50 -7.23 1.92
CA GLY A 113 24.88 -7.05 3.24
C GLY A 113 23.88 -5.90 3.33
N GLN A 114 23.87 -4.96 2.39
CA GLN A 114 22.83 -3.93 2.29
C GLN A 114 21.51 -4.56 1.85
N LEU A 115 20.44 -4.14 2.49
CA LEU A 115 19.12 -4.60 2.12
C LEU A 115 18.55 -3.78 0.94
N VAL A 116 17.84 -4.44 0.04
CA VAL A 116 17.23 -3.79 -1.13
C VAL A 116 16.00 -2.98 -0.69
N PRO A 117 15.93 -1.66 -0.97
CA PRO A 117 14.76 -0.85 -0.66
C PRO A 117 13.48 -1.45 -1.26
N LEU A 118 12.35 -1.39 -0.53
CA LEU A 118 11.10 -2.02 -0.97
C LEU A 118 10.63 -1.55 -2.36
N GLY A 119 10.84 -0.26 -2.68
CA GLY A 119 10.51 0.30 -4.00
C GLY A 119 11.30 -0.37 -5.14
N GLU A 120 12.61 -0.56 -4.95
CA GLU A 120 13.47 -1.25 -5.92
C GLU A 120 13.13 -2.73 -6.01
N LEU A 121 12.82 -3.38 -4.89
CA LEU A 121 12.35 -4.76 -4.85
C LEU A 121 11.07 -4.94 -5.69
N LEU A 122 10.09 -4.04 -5.55
CA LEU A 122 8.85 -4.09 -6.33
C LEU A 122 9.12 -3.93 -7.84
N ILE A 123 10.02 -3.01 -8.22
CA ILE A 123 10.41 -2.80 -9.62
C ILE A 123 11.14 -4.03 -10.15
N ALA A 124 12.10 -4.57 -9.39
CA ALA A 124 12.86 -5.75 -9.76
C ALA A 124 11.95 -6.96 -9.98
N MET A 125 11.01 -7.22 -9.06
CA MET A 125 10.02 -8.31 -9.20
C MET A 125 9.13 -8.12 -10.42
N LEU A 126 8.69 -6.89 -10.67
CA LEU A 126 7.87 -6.55 -11.83
C LEU A 126 8.64 -6.79 -13.15
N LEU A 127 9.93 -6.49 -13.22
CA LEU A 127 10.74 -6.72 -14.41
C LEU A 127 11.10 -8.20 -14.60
N VAL A 128 11.48 -8.89 -13.54
CA VAL A 128 11.89 -10.30 -13.58
C VAL A 128 10.74 -11.20 -14.02
N THR A 129 9.53 -11.00 -13.48
CA THR A 129 8.38 -11.89 -13.77
C THR A 129 7.71 -11.62 -15.11
N LEU A 130 7.99 -10.47 -15.76
CA LEU A 130 7.36 -10.03 -17.02
C LEU A 130 7.41 -11.07 -18.15
N PRO A 131 8.59 -11.59 -18.58
CA PRO A 131 8.69 -12.42 -19.77
C PRO A 131 7.82 -13.68 -19.75
N ILE A 132 7.89 -14.48 -18.67
CA ILE A 132 7.06 -15.69 -18.57
C ILE A 132 5.61 -15.34 -18.27
N GLY A 133 5.35 -14.43 -17.33
CA GLY A 133 3.99 -14.07 -16.92
C GLY A 133 3.13 -13.61 -18.10
N ILE A 134 3.66 -12.75 -18.98
CA ILE A 134 2.91 -12.27 -20.15
C ILE A 134 2.66 -13.39 -21.18
N LEU A 135 3.62 -14.30 -21.37
CA LEU A 135 3.50 -15.40 -22.34
C LEU A 135 2.52 -16.47 -21.87
N LEU A 136 2.52 -16.80 -20.59
CA LEU A 136 1.53 -17.71 -20.00
C LEU A 136 0.12 -17.12 -20.06
N GLY A 137 -0.03 -15.84 -19.71
CA GLY A 137 -1.31 -15.14 -19.81
C GLY A 137 -1.83 -15.09 -21.25
N PHE A 138 -0.91 -14.98 -22.22
CA PHE A 138 -1.23 -15.03 -23.65
C PHE A 138 -1.59 -16.44 -24.14
N ALA A 139 -1.00 -17.50 -23.58
CA ALA A 139 -1.23 -18.88 -23.99
C ALA A 139 -2.65 -19.37 -23.65
N PHE A 140 -3.17 -19.01 -22.48
CA PHE A 140 -4.45 -19.54 -21.98
C PHE A 140 -5.65 -19.26 -22.91
N PRO A 141 -5.88 -18.01 -23.39
CA PRO A 141 -6.98 -17.74 -24.32
C PRO A 141 -6.82 -18.47 -25.66
N LEU A 142 -5.59 -18.66 -26.13
CA LEU A 142 -5.32 -19.39 -27.37
C LEU A 142 -5.73 -20.86 -27.25
N VAL A 143 -5.47 -21.49 -26.10
CA VAL A 143 -5.90 -22.87 -25.90
C VAL A 143 -7.41 -22.97 -25.72
N CYS A 144 -8.05 -22.01 -25.04
CA CYS A 144 -9.51 -21.94 -24.97
C CYS A 144 -10.14 -21.93 -26.37
N ARG A 145 -9.55 -21.16 -27.31
CA ARG A 145 -9.96 -21.14 -28.72
C ARG A 145 -9.72 -22.50 -29.41
N ALA A 146 -8.53 -23.09 -29.24
CA ALA A 146 -8.19 -24.38 -29.84
C ALA A 146 -9.14 -25.51 -29.36
N LEU A 147 -9.47 -25.53 -28.07
CA LEU A 147 -10.39 -26.49 -27.48
C LEU A 147 -11.84 -26.28 -27.94
N GLN A 148 -12.27 -25.02 -28.13
CA GLN A 148 -13.56 -24.72 -28.72
C GLN A 148 -13.64 -25.22 -30.17
N GLN A 149 -12.60 -25.00 -30.98
CA GLN A 149 -12.52 -25.47 -32.36
C GLN A 149 -12.56 -27.01 -32.44
N ALA A 150 -11.85 -27.71 -31.54
CA ALA A 150 -11.85 -29.17 -31.48
C ALA A 150 -13.22 -29.75 -31.05
N LYS A 151 -13.93 -29.11 -30.10
CA LYS A 151 -15.25 -29.55 -29.60
C LYS A 151 -16.44 -29.11 -30.45
N ALA A 152 -16.27 -28.11 -31.32
CA ALA A 152 -17.34 -27.63 -32.22
C ALA A 152 -17.79 -28.72 -33.23
N VAL A 153 -16.96 -29.74 -33.46
CA VAL A 153 -17.26 -30.90 -34.31
C VAL A 153 -18.20 -31.91 -33.61
N THR A 154 -18.26 -31.90 -32.27
CA THR A 154 -19.10 -32.78 -31.44
C THR A 154 -20.22 -31.97 -30.76
N ALA A 155 -21.17 -31.43 -31.54
CA ALA A 155 -22.52 -30.89 -31.19
C ALA A 155 -22.80 -30.13 -29.85
N ALA A 156 -21.85 -29.88 -28.95
CA ALA A 156 -22.10 -29.49 -27.55
C ALA A 156 -21.14 -28.40 -27.00
N ALA A 157 -20.62 -27.51 -27.85
CA ALA A 157 -19.64 -26.52 -27.42
C ALA A 157 -20.28 -25.19 -26.94
N ARG A 158 -20.57 -25.10 -25.63
CA ARG A 158 -20.78 -23.79 -24.96
C ARG A 158 -19.41 -23.15 -24.63
N PRO A 159 -19.20 -21.85 -24.88
CA PRO A 159 -17.91 -21.18 -24.63
C PRO A 159 -17.45 -21.28 -23.16
N VAL A 160 -18.39 -21.23 -22.22
CA VAL A 160 -18.14 -21.41 -20.77
C VAL A 160 -17.52 -22.79 -20.48
N GLY A 161 -17.94 -23.84 -21.18
CA GLY A 161 -17.43 -25.19 -20.96
C GLY A 161 -16.00 -25.39 -21.45
N ALA A 162 -15.58 -24.68 -22.50
CA ALA A 162 -14.20 -24.71 -22.98
C ALA A 162 -13.27 -24.02 -21.99
N VAL A 163 -13.59 -22.80 -21.56
CA VAL A 163 -12.80 -22.03 -20.57
C VAL A 163 -12.67 -22.79 -19.26
N ALA A 164 -13.75 -23.34 -18.71
CA ALA A 164 -13.71 -24.13 -17.49
C ALA A 164 -12.86 -25.42 -17.63
N SER A 165 -12.89 -26.09 -18.80
CA SER A 165 -12.07 -27.29 -19.01
C SER A 165 -10.58 -26.95 -19.11
N THR A 166 -10.24 -25.83 -19.74
CA THR A 166 -8.86 -25.32 -19.82
C THR A 166 -8.33 -25.00 -18.43
N TYR A 167 -9.10 -24.27 -17.62
CA TYR A 167 -8.74 -23.90 -16.26
C TYR A 167 -8.49 -25.13 -15.37
N VAL A 168 -9.36 -26.15 -15.45
CA VAL A 168 -9.17 -27.42 -14.71
C VAL A 168 -7.90 -28.17 -15.16
N ALA A 169 -7.63 -28.22 -16.48
CA ALA A 169 -6.44 -28.89 -17.00
C ALA A 169 -5.14 -28.18 -16.59
N GLU A 170 -5.16 -26.84 -16.56
CA GLU A 170 -4.03 -26.02 -16.12
C GLU A 170 -3.73 -26.26 -14.65
N ALA A 171 -4.76 -26.21 -13.80
CA ALA A 171 -4.64 -26.46 -12.36
C ALA A 171 -4.15 -27.88 -12.05
N LEU A 172 -4.59 -28.90 -12.79
CA LEU A 172 -4.07 -30.26 -12.67
C LEU A 172 -2.60 -30.35 -13.10
N GLY A 173 -2.22 -29.65 -14.17
CA GLY A 173 -0.84 -29.49 -14.59
C GLY A 173 0.03 -28.88 -13.50
N ALA A 174 -0.42 -27.78 -12.91
CA ALA A 174 0.27 -27.10 -11.81
C ALA A 174 0.45 -28.01 -10.59
N LEU A 175 -0.57 -28.79 -10.21
CA LEU A 175 -0.45 -29.80 -9.16
C LEU A 175 0.65 -30.83 -9.48
N LEU A 176 0.63 -31.43 -10.67
CA LEU A 176 1.62 -32.43 -11.07
C LEU A 176 3.04 -31.83 -11.09
N GLY A 177 3.18 -30.61 -11.63
CA GLY A 177 4.43 -29.86 -11.61
C GLY A 177 4.93 -29.60 -10.18
N GLY A 178 4.06 -29.17 -9.27
CA GLY A 178 4.39 -28.94 -7.86
C GLY A 178 4.81 -30.21 -7.12
N LEU A 179 4.07 -31.31 -7.28
CA LEU A 179 4.41 -32.60 -6.67
C LEU A 179 5.75 -33.15 -7.17
N VAL A 180 5.97 -33.12 -8.50
CA VAL A 180 7.23 -33.58 -9.09
C VAL A 180 8.38 -32.68 -8.66
N PHE A 181 8.18 -31.36 -8.64
CA PHE A 181 9.21 -30.43 -8.20
C PHE A 181 9.62 -30.67 -6.74
N THR A 182 8.67 -30.68 -5.82
CA THR A 182 8.92 -30.82 -4.38
C THR A 182 9.58 -32.15 -4.02
N PHE A 183 9.00 -33.28 -4.47
CA PHE A 183 9.43 -34.59 -3.98
C PHE A 183 10.51 -35.25 -4.83
N VAL A 184 10.68 -34.84 -6.09
CA VAL A 184 11.62 -35.47 -7.03
C VAL A 184 12.73 -34.50 -7.41
N MET A 185 12.40 -33.31 -7.93
CA MET A 185 13.44 -32.42 -8.50
C MET A 185 14.36 -31.84 -7.42
N ILE A 186 13.82 -31.21 -6.36
CA ILE A 186 14.64 -30.57 -5.30
C ILE A 186 15.62 -31.54 -4.64
N ARG A 187 15.19 -32.79 -4.44
CA ARG A 187 15.96 -33.77 -3.67
C ARG A 187 17.01 -34.53 -4.48
N TRP A 188 16.85 -34.59 -5.80
CA TRP A 188 17.67 -35.46 -6.65
C TRP A 188 18.31 -34.77 -7.85
N LEU A 189 17.86 -33.56 -8.23
CA LEU A 189 18.32 -32.84 -9.41
C LEU A 189 18.84 -31.45 -9.01
N GLY A 190 19.92 -30.99 -9.66
CA GLY A 190 20.37 -29.60 -9.57
C GLY A 190 19.51 -28.66 -10.42
N LEU A 191 19.93 -27.39 -10.47
CA LEU A 191 19.22 -26.35 -11.22
C LEU A 191 19.25 -26.65 -12.72
N VAL A 192 20.42 -26.94 -13.28
CA VAL A 192 20.58 -27.22 -14.72
C VAL A 192 19.85 -28.50 -15.13
N GLU A 193 19.91 -29.58 -14.34
CA GLU A 193 19.16 -30.81 -14.66
C GLU A 193 17.65 -30.58 -14.61
N THR A 194 17.16 -29.79 -13.65
CA THR A 194 15.75 -29.42 -13.56
C THR A 194 15.31 -28.63 -14.79
N LEU A 195 16.07 -27.60 -15.19
CA LEU A 195 15.81 -26.82 -16.41
C LEU A 195 15.86 -27.70 -17.66
N ALA A 196 16.78 -28.65 -17.73
CA ALA A 196 16.91 -29.58 -18.85
C ALA A 196 15.71 -30.53 -18.96
N LEU A 197 15.23 -31.10 -17.85
CA LEU A 197 14.06 -31.98 -17.84
C LEU A 197 12.77 -31.23 -18.25
N VAL A 198 12.60 -30.00 -17.74
CA VAL A 198 11.50 -29.12 -18.15
C VAL A 198 11.57 -28.79 -19.64
N CYS A 199 12.76 -28.46 -20.13
CA CYS A 199 13.02 -28.19 -21.54
C CYS A 199 12.66 -29.39 -22.43
N LEU A 200 13.03 -30.60 -22.00
CA LEU A 200 12.68 -31.84 -22.69
C LEU A 200 11.16 -32.05 -22.78
N CYS A 201 10.44 -31.90 -21.67
CA CYS A 201 8.98 -32.05 -21.64
C CYS A 201 8.26 -31.04 -22.57
N LEU A 202 8.70 -29.78 -22.57
CA LEU A 202 8.18 -28.74 -23.45
C LEU A 202 8.49 -29.03 -24.92
N ALA A 203 9.71 -29.49 -25.23
CA ALA A 203 10.16 -29.84 -26.57
C ALA A 203 9.36 -31.02 -27.16
N LEU A 204 9.15 -32.08 -26.38
CA LEU A 204 8.36 -33.25 -26.79
C LEU A 204 6.89 -32.87 -27.03
N THR A 205 6.31 -32.04 -26.15
CA THR A 205 4.94 -31.55 -26.33
C THR A 205 4.81 -30.67 -27.57
N ALA A 206 5.79 -29.80 -27.82
CA ALA A 206 5.85 -28.96 -29.02
C ALA A 206 6.00 -29.79 -30.31
N ALA A 207 6.67 -30.95 -30.26
CA ALA A 207 6.80 -31.87 -31.39
C ALA A 207 5.45 -32.50 -31.79
N LEU A 208 4.58 -32.78 -30.82
CA LEU A 208 3.24 -33.35 -31.02
C LEU A 208 2.22 -32.34 -31.57
N LEU A 209 2.47 -31.04 -31.41
CA LEU A 209 1.59 -29.98 -31.91
C LEU A 209 1.76 -29.74 -33.42
N PRO A 210 0.70 -29.32 -34.13
CA PRO A 210 0.75 -29.15 -35.58
C PRO A 210 1.85 -28.18 -36.05
N SER A 211 2.48 -28.53 -37.17
CA SER A 211 3.51 -27.72 -37.84
C SER A 211 2.91 -26.78 -38.90
N MET A 212 3.75 -25.97 -39.55
CA MET A 212 3.32 -25.03 -40.60
C MET A 212 2.65 -25.76 -41.78
N PRO A 213 1.55 -25.20 -42.36
CA PRO A 213 0.87 -25.80 -43.50
C PRO A 213 1.80 -26.03 -44.69
N ALA A 214 1.57 -27.13 -45.41
CA ALA A 214 2.41 -27.56 -46.53
C ALA A 214 2.46 -26.56 -47.71
N HIS A 215 1.47 -25.65 -47.82
CA HIS A 215 1.34 -24.66 -48.88
C HIS A 215 2.15 -23.36 -48.66
N SER A 216 2.89 -23.22 -47.56
CA SER A 216 3.75 -22.03 -47.38
C SER A 216 5.04 -22.17 -48.20
N GLY A 217 5.24 -21.30 -49.21
CA GLY A 217 6.33 -21.34 -50.19
C GLY A 217 7.77 -21.12 -49.66
N ARG A 218 8.05 -21.42 -48.39
CA ARG A 218 9.37 -21.25 -47.75
C ARG A 218 9.81 -22.55 -47.08
N ARG A 219 10.28 -23.51 -47.89
CA ARG A 219 10.74 -24.86 -47.46
C ARG A 219 11.72 -24.83 -46.30
N ARG A 220 12.68 -23.89 -46.30
CA ARG A 220 13.69 -23.72 -45.23
C ARG A 220 13.09 -23.34 -43.88
N LYS A 221 12.15 -22.39 -43.83
CA LYS A 221 11.48 -21.97 -42.58
C LYS A 221 10.60 -23.08 -42.00
N ARG A 222 9.95 -23.86 -42.87
CA ARG A 222 9.15 -25.03 -42.48
C ARG A 222 10.03 -26.13 -41.88
N LEU A 223 11.16 -26.45 -42.51
CA LEU A 223 12.10 -27.45 -42.01
C LEU A 223 12.65 -27.04 -40.63
N LEU A 224 13.11 -25.79 -40.48
CA LEU A 224 13.55 -25.23 -39.20
C LEU A 224 12.47 -25.32 -38.12
N PHE A 225 11.22 -24.95 -38.44
CA PHE A 225 10.12 -25.01 -37.49
C PHE A 225 9.75 -26.45 -37.07
N GLN A 226 9.96 -27.43 -37.95
CA GLN A 226 9.75 -28.85 -37.67
C GLN A 226 10.88 -29.46 -36.84
N LEU A 227 12.13 -29.08 -37.11
CA LEU A 227 13.32 -29.59 -36.42
C LEU A 227 13.59 -28.90 -35.07
N ALA A 228 13.10 -27.67 -34.86
CA ALA A 228 13.30 -26.90 -33.63
C ALA A 228 13.01 -27.68 -32.32
N PRO A 229 11.85 -28.37 -32.15
CA PRO A 229 11.62 -29.15 -30.92
C PRO A 229 12.62 -30.28 -30.73
N TRP A 230 13.07 -30.93 -31.81
CA TRP A 230 14.06 -32.00 -31.72
C TRP A 230 15.46 -31.47 -31.38
N GLY A 231 15.83 -30.32 -31.93
CA GLY A 231 17.07 -29.63 -31.54
C GLY A 231 17.05 -29.24 -30.06
N LEU A 232 15.93 -28.70 -29.57
CA LEU A 232 15.75 -28.34 -28.17
C LEU A 232 15.78 -29.57 -27.24
N ALA A 233 15.14 -30.68 -27.64
CA ALA A 233 15.20 -31.95 -26.93
C ALA A 233 16.63 -32.52 -26.87
N LEU A 234 17.40 -32.43 -27.97
CA LEU A 234 18.80 -32.83 -28.00
C LEU A 234 19.65 -31.96 -27.05
N THR A 235 19.45 -30.63 -27.06
CA THR A 235 20.11 -29.73 -26.11
C THR A 235 19.79 -30.11 -24.67
N ALA A 236 18.53 -30.41 -24.35
CA ALA A 236 18.14 -30.88 -23.02
C ALA A 236 18.86 -32.18 -22.63
N LEU A 237 18.97 -33.15 -23.53
CA LEU A 237 19.69 -34.41 -23.26
C LEU A 237 21.20 -34.21 -23.06
N ILE A 238 21.80 -33.22 -23.73
CA ILE A 238 23.20 -32.83 -23.51
C ILE A 238 23.36 -32.19 -22.13
N LEU A 239 22.45 -31.29 -21.75
CA LEU A 239 22.49 -30.63 -20.45
C LEU A 239 22.25 -31.59 -19.26
N LEU A 240 21.57 -32.71 -19.48
CA LEU A 240 21.41 -33.77 -18.46
C LEU A 240 22.68 -34.60 -18.21
N GLN A 241 23.75 -34.39 -18.98
CA GLN A 241 25.02 -35.11 -18.75
C GLN A 241 25.69 -34.56 -17.48
N PRO A 242 26.03 -35.41 -16.47
CA PRO A 242 26.54 -34.95 -15.18
C PRO A 242 27.78 -34.06 -15.25
N ALA A 243 28.68 -34.33 -16.21
CA ALA A 243 29.89 -33.53 -16.40
C ALA A 243 29.59 -32.10 -16.90
N ILE A 244 28.52 -31.92 -17.68
CA ILE A 244 28.12 -30.63 -18.22
C ILE A 244 27.26 -29.87 -17.21
N SER A 245 26.27 -30.53 -16.62
CA SER A 245 25.38 -29.92 -15.64
C SER A 245 26.14 -29.41 -14.42
N MET A 246 27.01 -30.23 -13.83
CA MET A 246 27.80 -29.85 -12.65
C MET A 246 28.71 -28.64 -12.91
N ARG A 247 29.29 -28.55 -14.12
CA ARG A 247 30.15 -27.42 -14.49
C ARG A 247 29.35 -26.12 -14.67
N LEU A 248 28.17 -26.22 -15.27
CA LEU A 248 27.28 -25.07 -15.45
C LEU A 248 26.66 -24.61 -14.13
N ASP A 249 26.19 -25.52 -13.30
CA ASP A 249 25.65 -25.22 -11.97
C ASP A 249 26.70 -24.51 -11.12
N ARG A 250 27.93 -25.02 -11.05
CA ARG A 250 29.03 -24.36 -10.33
C ARG A 250 29.33 -22.97 -10.89
N GLY A 251 29.29 -22.79 -12.22
CA GLY A 251 29.49 -21.48 -12.84
C GLY A 251 28.39 -20.47 -12.53
N LEU A 252 27.12 -20.90 -12.58
CA LEU A 252 25.98 -20.08 -12.18
C LEU A 252 26.04 -19.73 -10.69
N GLU A 253 26.54 -20.65 -9.87
CA GLU A 253 26.67 -20.47 -8.43
C GLU A 253 27.72 -19.44 -8.06
N VAL A 254 28.90 -19.52 -8.69
CA VAL A 254 29.95 -18.50 -8.55
C VAL A 254 29.43 -17.13 -9.00
N LEU A 255 28.67 -17.06 -10.09
CA LEU A 255 28.06 -15.81 -10.55
C LEU A 255 27.12 -15.21 -9.50
N ARG A 256 26.24 -16.03 -8.91
CA ARG A 256 25.33 -15.61 -7.83
C ARG A 256 26.09 -15.16 -6.60
N PHE A 257 27.12 -15.91 -6.20
CA PHE A 257 27.88 -15.60 -5.00
C PHE A 257 28.69 -14.31 -5.15
N ALA A 258 29.31 -14.09 -6.31
CA ALA A 258 30.08 -12.88 -6.59
C ALA A 258 29.24 -11.59 -6.54
N THR A 259 27.94 -11.67 -6.84
CA THR A 259 27.02 -10.52 -6.75
C THR A 259 26.48 -10.30 -5.33
N LEU A 260 26.37 -11.36 -4.53
CA LEU A 260 25.91 -11.27 -3.14
C LEU A 260 27.02 -10.85 -2.19
N GLN A 261 28.21 -11.40 -2.38
CA GLN A 261 29.35 -11.30 -1.46
C GLN A 261 30.65 -11.00 -2.24
N PRO A 262 30.75 -9.84 -2.92
CA PRO A 262 31.95 -9.44 -3.63
C PRO A 262 33.18 -9.44 -2.72
N GLY A 263 34.26 -10.06 -3.18
CA GLY A 263 35.53 -10.13 -2.46
C GLY A 263 35.73 -11.38 -1.59
N MET A 264 34.69 -12.20 -1.36
CA MET A 264 34.84 -13.50 -0.71
C MET A 264 35.05 -14.64 -1.73
N GLU A 265 35.89 -15.62 -1.39
CA GLU A 265 36.09 -16.83 -2.19
C GLU A 265 35.03 -17.87 -1.83
N LEU A 266 34.26 -18.33 -2.82
CA LEU A 266 33.29 -19.42 -2.63
C LEU A 266 34.01 -20.77 -2.56
N LEU A 267 33.93 -21.46 -1.43
CA LEU A 267 34.51 -22.80 -1.24
C LEU A 267 33.51 -23.89 -1.65
N ASP A 268 32.29 -23.79 -1.15
CA ASP A 268 31.25 -24.81 -1.31
C ASP A 268 29.85 -24.17 -1.26
N ALA A 269 28.86 -24.78 -1.92
CA ALA A 269 27.47 -24.34 -1.90
C ALA A 269 26.53 -25.51 -2.20
N SER A 270 25.43 -25.59 -1.45
CA SER A 270 24.37 -26.57 -1.69
C SER A 270 22.99 -25.97 -1.48
N GLU A 271 22.00 -26.53 -2.19
CA GLU A 271 20.60 -26.29 -1.88
C GLU A 271 20.07 -27.40 -0.99
N THR A 272 19.50 -27.02 0.14
CA THR A 272 18.86 -27.94 1.07
C THR A 272 17.34 -27.76 1.05
N PRO A 273 16.57 -28.66 1.69
CA PRO A 273 15.13 -28.45 1.87
C PRO A 273 14.78 -27.22 2.71
N TYR A 274 15.74 -26.65 3.44
CA TYR A 274 15.55 -25.51 4.34
C TYR A 274 15.88 -24.18 3.67
N GLY A 275 16.85 -24.15 2.77
CA GLY A 275 17.28 -22.93 2.08
C GLY A 275 18.52 -23.17 1.23
N HIS A 276 19.23 -22.09 0.92
CA HIS A 276 20.55 -22.14 0.28
C HIS A 276 21.65 -21.91 1.32
N VAL A 277 22.68 -22.76 1.32
CA VAL A 277 23.84 -22.62 2.19
C VAL A 277 25.11 -22.62 1.37
N ALA A 278 25.97 -21.64 1.63
CA ALA A 278 27.29 -21.50 1.05
C ALA A 278 28.35 -21.31 2.12
N VAL A 279 29.54 -21.86 1.88
CA VAL A 279 30.73 -21.66 2.70
C VAL A 279 31.71 -20.81 1.91
N ALA A 280 32.12 -19.70 2.50
CA ALA A 280 32.98 -18.73 1.85
C ALA A 280 34.16 -18.33 2.74
N ARG A 281 35.23 -17.83 2.12
CA ARG A 281 36.45 -17.43 2.82
C ARG A 281 36.83 -15.99 2.49
N LEU A 282 37.26 -15.26 3.52
CA LEU A 282 37.89 -13.96 3.44
C LEU A 282 39.19 -13.98 4.26
N GLY A 283 40.34 -14.13 3.59
CA GLY A 283 41.62 -14.32 4.28
C GLY A 283 41.63 -15.63 5.09
N GLU A 284 41.89 -15.54 6.39
CA GLU A 284 41.88 -16.68 7.33
C GLU A 284 40.48 -16.99 7.90
N GLN A 285 39.51 -16.10 7.69
CA GLN A 285 38.15 -16.24 8.21
C GLN A 285 37.28 -17.00 7.21
N THR A 286 36.52 -17.98 7.70
CA THR A 286 35.51 -18.73 6.95
C THR A 286 34.13 -18.32 7.46
N SER A 287 33.19 -18.09 6.55
CA SER A 287 31.83 -17.66 6.84
C SER A 287 30.81 -18.61 6.25
N VAL A 288 29.78 -18.90 7.03
CA VAL A 288 28.57 -19.61 6.57
C VAL A 288 27.58 -18.56 6.12
N VAL A 289 27.22 -18.63 4.84
CA VAL A 289 26.26 -17.76 4.19
C VAL A 289 24.98 -18.57 3.96
N ALA A 290 23.89 -18.23 4.66
CA ALA A 290 22.58 -18.84 4.45
C ALA A 290 21.62 -17.84 3.82
N ASP A 291 20.94 -18.25 2.75
CA ASP A 291 20.00 -17.44 1.96
C ASP A 291 20.56 -16.05 1.58
N GLY A 292 21.86 -16.03 1.25
CA GLY A 292 22.60 -14.84 0.83
C GLY A 292 23.14 -13.95 1.96
N GLN A 293 22.77 -14.21 3.22
CA GLN A 293 23.25 -13.48 4.39
C GLN A 293 24.34 -14.26 5.13
N ILE A 294 25.34 -13.55 5.64
CA ILE A 294 26.33 -14.12 6.55
C ILE A 294 25.60 -14.41 7.86
N GLN A 295 25.46 -15.69 8.20
CA GLN A 295 24.90 -16.10 9.50
C GLN A 295 26.01 -16.10 10.55
N GLN A 296 27.14 -16.74 10.22
CA GLN A 296 28.22 -16.95 11.17
C GLN A 296 29.57 -16.85 10.47
N SER A 297 30.57 -16.38 11.21
CA SER A 297 31.96 -16.33 10.73
C SER A 297 32.91 -16.86 11.81
N PHE A 298 33.89 -17.65 11.39
CA PHE A 298 34.84 -18.30 12.28
C PHE A 298 36.23 -18.41 11.63
N PRO A 299 37.33 -18.42 12.41
CA PRO A 299 37.37 -18.36 13.87
C PRO A 299 37.28 -16.91 14.42
N LEU A 300 36.48 -16.71 15.48
CA LEU A 300 36.37 -15.44 16.24
C LEU A 300 36.65 -15.69 17.74
N PRO A 301 37.85 -16.17 18.11
CA PRO A 301 38.09 -16.78 19.42
C PRO A 301 37.85 -15.83 20.60
N ARG A 302 38.19 -14.54 20.47
CA ARG A 302 38.01 -13.55 21.54
C ARG A 302 36.56 -13.17 21.79
N GLU A 303 35.77 -13.07 20.72
CA GLU A 303 34.34 -12.74 20.82
C GLU A 303 33.56 -13.90 21.44
N VAL A 304 33.82 -15.12 20.95
CA VAL A 304 33.22 -16.36 21.46
C VAL A 304 33.58 -16.61 22.92
N GLU A 305 34.86 -16.41 23.31
CA GLU A 305 35.31 -16.49 24.71
C GLU A 305 34.55 -15.51 25.60
N THR A 306 34.35 -14.28 25.13
CA THR A 306 33.64 -13.22 25.88
C THR A 306 32.17 -13.58 26.08
N TRP A 307 31.47 -14.02 25.03
CA TRP A 307 30.07 -14.40 25.11
C TRP A 307 29.83 -15.67 25.94
N ALA A 308 30.66 -16.72 25.77
CA ALA A 308 30.60 -17.92 26.59
C ALA A 308 30.77 -17.58 28.08
N ALA A 309 31.73 -16.71 28.40
CA ALA A 309 31.95 -16.23 29.75
C ALA A 309 30.77 -15.43 30.31
N TYR A 310 30.16 -14.56 29.48
CA TYR A 310 28.97 -13.80 29.86
C TYR A 310 27.79 -14.72 30.19
N PHE A 311 27.44 -15.65 29.28
CA PHE A 311 26.31 -16.56 29.48
C PHE A 311 26.52 -17.48 30.68
N TYR A 312 27.72 -18.04 30.84
CA TYR A 312 28.03 -18.88 32.01
C TYR A 312 28.04 -18.07 33.32
N ALA A 313 28.51 -16.82 33.32
CA ALA A 313 28.47 -15.97 34.51
C ALA A 313 27.04 -15.58 34.93
N GLN A 314 26.11 -15.45 33.98
CA GLN A 314 24.68 -15.30 34.29
C GLN A 314 24.10 -16.57 34.92
N ALA A 315 24.45 -17.74 34.36
CA ALA A 315 24.02 -19.05 34.84
C ALA A 315 25.10 -19.75 35.67
N GLN A 316 25.73 -19.05 36.61
CA GLN A 316 26.90 -19.57 37.34
C GLN A 316 26.61 -20.94 37.96
N GLY A 317 27.44 -21.93 37.66
CA GLY A 317 27.27 -23.31 38.12
C GLY A 317 26.36 -24.18 37.24
N ALA A 318 25.98 -23.70 36.05
CA ALA A 318 25.24 -24.49 35.07
C ALA A 318 25.95 -25.82 34.76
N GLN A 319 25.21 -26.92 34.82
CA GLN A 319 25.68 -28.26 34.51
C GLN A 319 25.06 -28.78 33.20
N ARG A 320 23.83 -28.35 32.89
CA ARG A 320 23.10 -28.75 31.69
C ARG A 320 22.76 -27.53 30.84
N VAL A 321 23.25 -27.53 29.61
CA VAL A 321 23.09 -26.42 28.67
C VAL A 321 22.41 -26.88 27.39
N LEU A 322 21.44 -26.11 26.91
CA LEU A 322 20.82 -26.29 25.61
C LEU A 322 21.16 -25.09 24.72
N VAL A 323 21.64 -25.36 23.51
CA VAL A 323 21.93 -24.34 22.51
C VAL A 323 21.13 -24.62 21.24
N LEU A 324 20.38 -23.63 20.79
CA LEU A 324 19.58 -23.71 19.57
C LEU A 324 20.33 -23.02 18.42
N GLY A 325 20.78 -23.83 17.46
CA GLY A 325 21.52 -23.41 16.27
C GLY A 325 22.95 -22.93 16.56
N GLY A 326 23.63 -22.57 15.48
CA GLY A 326 24.87 -21.82 15.54
C GLY A 326 26.14 -22.58 15.94
N TYR A 327 26.20 -23.88 15.69
CA TYR A 327 27.36 -24.71 16.02
C TYR A 327 28.68 -24.20 15.37
N ALA A 328 28.63 -23.66 14.14
CA ALA A 328 29.81 -23.19 13.42
C ALA A 328 30.48 -21.96 14.07
N GLY A 329 29.78 -21.25 14.95
CA GLY A 329 30.31 -20.10 15.69
C GLY A 329 31.22 -20.43 16.87
N GLY A 330 31.44 -21.71 17.20
CA GLY A 330 32.38 -22.13 18.24
C GLY A 330 31.92 -21.93 19.69
N LEU A 331 30.72 -21.39 19.92
CA LEU A 331 30.17 -21.15 21.27
C LEU A 331 30.03 -22.44 22.09
N ALA A 332 29.48 -23.51 21.50
CA ALA A 332 29.37 -24.80 22.17
C ALA A 332 30.75 -25.37 22.57
N THR A 333 31.73 -25.24 21.67
CA THR A 333 33.12 -25.64 21.91
C THR A 333 33.74 -24.91 23.10
N GLU A 334 33.50 -23.60 23.22
CA GLU A 334 34.01 -22.80 24.34
C GLU A 334 33.25 -23.11 25.65
N LEU A 335 31.94 -23.35 25.59
CA LEU A 335 31.13 -23.74 26.74
C LEU A 335 31.57 -25.09 27.34
N LEU A 336 32.06 -26.04 26.53
CA LEU A 336 32.60 -27.32 27.01
C LEU A 336 33.86 -27.17 27.87
N ARG A 337 34.52 -26.00 27.87
CA ARG A 337 35.64 -25.70 28.79
C ARG A 337 35.20 -25.46 30.23
N TYR A 338 33.91 -25.23 30.45
CA TYR A 338 33.30 -25.18 31.77
C TYR A 338 32.92 -26.60 32.23
N PRO A 339 32.71 -26.83 33.54
CA PRO A 339 32.44 -28.16 34.09
C PRO A 339 30.98 -28.60 33.86
N LEU A 340 30.56 -28.62 32.60
CA LEU A 340 29.25 -29.09 32.17
C LEU A 340 29.18 -30.62 32.27
N GLN A 341 28.02 -31.14 32.65
CA GLN A 341 27.69 -32.56 32.57
C GLN A 341 27.12 -32.92 31.20
N ARG A 342 26.36 -32.01 30.57
CA ARG A 342 25.68 -32.23 29.30
C ARG A 342 25.46 -30.93 28.55
N LEU A 343 25.75 -30.93 27.25
CA LEU A 343 25.44 -29.86 26.32
C LEU A 343 24.64 -30.45 25.15
N ASP A 344 23.36 -30.11 25.04
CA ASP A 344 22.54 -30.47 23.89
C ASP A 344 22.58 -29.31 22.88
N GLN A 345 22.98 -29.60 21.65
CA GLN A 345 23.04 -28.65 20.54
C GLN A 345 21.99 -29.08 19.51
N VAL A 346 21.06 -28.19 19.17
CA VAL A 346 19.99 -28.48 18.21
C VAL A 346 20.24 -27.73 16.90
N GLU A 347 20.57 -28.46 15.85
CA GLU A 347 20.77 -27.93 14.50
C GLU A 347 19.59 -28.26 13.60
N GLN A 348 19.09 -27.26 12.86
CA GLN A 348 17.89 -27.45 12.04
C GLN A 348 18.17 -28.33 10.81
N ASP A 349 19.29 -28.09 10.14
CA ASP A 349 19.60 -28.67 8.84
C ASP A 349 20.85 -29.56 8.90
N ARG A 350 20.61 -30.88 8.86
CA ARG A 350 21.68 -31.88 8.83
C ARG A 350 22.54 -31.79 7.58
N ALA A 351 21.95 -31.50 6.42
CA ALA A 351 22.69 -31.44 5.16
C ALA A 351 23.64 -30.24 5.16
N ALA A 352 23.17 -29.09 5.65
CA ALA A 352 24.01 -27.90 5.84
C ALA A 352 25.15 -28.16 6.83
N PHE A 353 24.87 -28.79 7.97
CA PHE A 353 25.89 -29.11 8.98
C PHE A 353 27.00 -30.00 8.41
N GLU A 354 26.66 -31.09 7.72
CA GLU A 354 27.67 -32.00 7.15
C GLU A 354 28.50 -31.32 6.04
N GLN A 355 27.95 -30.30 5.38
CA GLN A 355 28.68 -29.49 4.40
C GLN A 355 29.66 -28.51 5.06
N VAL A 356 29.30 -27.90 6.19
CA VAL A 356 30.17 -26.98 6.93
C VAL A 356 31.27 -27.75 7.68
N ARG A 357 30.99 -28.97 8.13
CA ARG A 357 31.87 -29.81 8.95
C ARG A 357 33.34 -29.92 8.49
N PRO A 358 33.67 -30.07 7.20
CA PRO A 358 35.05 -30.17 6.73
C PRO A 358 35.85 -28.86 6.91
N TYR A 359 35.16 -27.72 6.98
CA TYR A 359 35.75 -26.38 7.04
C TYR A 359 35.92 -25.85 8.47
N LEU A 360 35.32 -26.53 9.46
CA LEU A 360 35.44 -26.18 10.89
C LEU A 360 36.90 -26.17 11.35
N ASN A 361 37.19 -25.31 12.33
CA ASN A 361 38.54 -25.25 12.90
C ASN A 361 38.85 -26.52 13.73
N ALA A 362 40.12 -26.70 14.11
CA ALA A 362 40.53 -27.90 14.86
C ALA A 362 39.82 -28.06 16.22
N PRO A 363 39.69 -27.00 17.06
CA PRO A 363 38.93 -27.09 18.32
C PRO A 363 37.47 -27.51 18.15
N GLU A 364 36.75 -26.95 17.17
CA GLU A 364 35.35 -27.30 16.89
C GLU A 364 35.22 -28.76 16.47
N ARG A 365 36.08 -29.22 15.56
CA ARG A 365 36.07 -30.63 15.13
C ARG A 365 36.35 -31.58 16.29
N MET A 366 37.27 -31.24 17.19
CA MET A 366 37.55 -32.05 18.38
C MET A 366 36.36 -32.06 19.36
N ALA A 367 35.60 -30.97 19.45
CA ALA A 367 34.41 -30.92 20.30
C ALA A 367 33.30 -31.88 19.86
N LEU A 368 33.24 -32.27 18.58
CA LEU A 368 32.28 -33.28 18.08
C LEU A 368 32.47 -34.66 18.74
N ASP A 369 33.69 -34.95 19.19
CA ASP A 369 34.03 -36.22 19.84
C ASP A 369 33.91 -36.13 21.38
N ASP A 370 33.56 -34.96 21.95
CA ASP A 370 33.36 -34.80 23.39
C ASP A 370 32.06 -35.52 23.82
N PRO A 371 32.13 -36.50 24.75
CA PRO A 371 30.97 -37.29 25.16
C PRO A 371 29.86 -36.47 25.84
N ARG A 372 30.16 -35.23 26.28
CA ARG A 372 29.19 -34.32 26.90
C ARG A 372 28.34 -33.59 25.85
N LEU A 373 28.79 -33.50 24.60
CA LEU A 373 28.08 -32.86 23.51
C LEU A 373 27.10 -33.85 22.83
N ARG A 374 25.82 -33.51 22.78
CA ARG A 374 24.79 -34.27 22.05
C ARG A 374 24.20 -33.40 20.94
N LEU A 375 24.43 -33.80 19.69
CA LEU A 375 23.88 -33.13 18.52
C LEU A 375 22.51 -33.71 18.15
N HIS A 376 21.51 -32.83 18.06
CA HIS A 376 20.15 -33.17 17.65
C HIS A 376 19.81 -32.46 16.35
N PHE A 377 19.28 -33.20 15.38
CA PHE A 377 18.85 -32.61 14.11
C PHE A 377 17.33 -32.42 14.09
N GLY A 378 16.90 -31.20 13.81
CA GLY A 378 15.51 -30.86 13.62
C GLY A 378 15.14 -29.48 14.14
N ASP A 379 13.85 -29.19 14.09
CA ASP A 379 13.30 -27.91 14.49
C ASP A 379 13.48 -27.64 15.99
N GLY A 380 14.19 -26.56 16.35
CA GLY A 380 14.49 -26.21 17.74
C GLY A 380 13.24 -26.01 18.60
N ARG A 381 12.21 -25.35 18.07
CA ARG A 381 10.96 -25.12 18.82
C ARG A 381 10.17 -26.41 19.03
N ARG A 382 10.13 -27.30 18.04
CA ARG A 382 9.53 -28.64 18.20
C ARG A 382 10.33 -29.53 19.14
N PHE A 383 11.65 -29.38 19.18
CA PHE A 383 12.49 -30.09 20.14
C PHE A 383 12.10 -29.70 21.57
N LEU A 384 11.94 -28.40 21.86
CA LEU A 384 11.44 -27.92 23.15
C LEU A 384 10.04 -28.49 23.45
N GLY A 385 9.11 -28.45 22.49
CA GLY A 385 7.76 -28.99 22.67
C GLY A 385 7.74 -30.48 23.01
N ARG A 386 8.49 -31.32 22.27
CA ARG A 386 8.61 -32.76 22.54
C ARG A 386 9.15 -33.04 23.94
N LEU A 387 10.14 -32.28 24.38
CA LEU A 387 10.72 -32.43 25.71
C LEU A 387 9.73 -32.02 26.81
N SER A 388 8.96 -30.96 26.57
CA SER A 388 7.91 -30.49 27.48
C SER A 388 6.77 -31.51 27.61
N ASP A 389 6.37 -32.14 26.50
CA ASP A 389 5.38 -33.23 26.49
C ASP A 389 5.88 -34.46 27.27
N GLN A 390 7.16 -34.82 27.10
CA GLN A 390 7.78 -35.94 27.84
C GLN A 390 7.77 -35.70 29.35
N LEU A 391 8.17 -34.51 29.80
CA LEU A 391 8.15 -34.13 31.23
C LEU A 391 6.73 -34.11 31.81
N SER A 392 5.76 -33.64 31.02
CA SER A 392 4.35 -33.58 31.42
C SER A 392 3.73 -34.97 31.58
N ASN A 393 4.02 -35.89 30.64
CA ASN A 393 3.49 -37.25 30.67
C ASN A 393 4.16 -38.13 31.74
N GLN A 394 5.44 -37.90 32.08
CA GLN A 394 6.12 -38.61 33.17
C GLN A 394 5.55 -38.28 34.57
N SER A 395 4.82 -37.17 34.69
CA SER A 395 4.17 -36.73 35.93
C SER A 395 2.82 -37.45 36.18
N GLY A 396 2.29 -38.18 35.20
CA GLY A 396 1.02 -38.90 35.28
C GLY A 396 1.18 -40.38 34.88
N ASP A 397 1.14 -41.26 35.88
CA ASP A 397 1.12 -42.73 35.78
C ASP A 397 2.47 -43.44 35.51
N ARG A 398 3.11 -43.86 36.61
CA ARG A 398 4.28 -44.74 36.61
C ARG A 398 3.82 -46.20 36.49
N SER A 399 3.80 -46.79 35.31
CA SER A 399 3.70 -48.26 35.27
C SER A 399 4.30 -49.05 34.12
N ASN A 400 4.79 -48.53 32.96
CA ASN A 400 5.35 -49.49 31.98
C ASN A 400 6.37 -49.10 30.89
N ASP A 401 6.83 -47.86 30.76
CA ASP A 401 7.88 -47.55 29.78
C ASP A 401 9.19 -47.17 30.48
N GLN A 402 10.15 -48.09 30.49
CA GLN A 402 11.52 -47.79 30.90
C GLN A 402 12.16 -46.84 29.86
N PRO A 403 12.65 -45.64 30.25
CA PRO A 403 13.41 -44.79 29.35
C PRO A 403 14.69 -45.51 28.92
N SER A 404 15.08 -45.35 27.65
CA SER A 404 16.26 -45.99 27.04
C SER A 404 17.61 -45.54 27.64
N ASP A 405 17.62 -44.48 28.46
CA ASP A 405 18.77 -43.98 29.21
C ASP A 405 18.28 -43.45 30.60
N PRO A 406 18.78 -43.95 31.75
CA PRO A 406 18.33 -43.51 33.09
C PRO A 406 18.58 -42.02 33.38
N MET A 407 19.35 -41.33 32.53
CA MET A 407 19.63 -39.89 32.63
C MET A 407 18.55 -38.99 31.98
N ASP A 408 17.56 -39.55 31.28
CA ASP A 408 16.51 -38.81 30.57
C ASP A 408 15.19 -38.67 31.38
N ALA A 409 15.17 -39.07 32.66
CA ALA A 409 13.96 -39.14 33.49
C ALA A 409 13.50 -37.80 34.15
N ASP A 410 14.31 -36.73 34.06
CA ASP A 410 13.94 -35.35 34.49
C ASP A 410 14.88 -34.33 33.82
N LEU A 411 14.66 -34.11 32.53
CA LEU A 411 15.58 -33.41 31.62
C LEU A 411 15.28 -31.90 31.59
N ARG A 412 15.56 -31.22 32.70
CA ARG A 412 15.58 -29.74 32.80
C ARG A 412 16.98 -29.17 32.57
N TYR A 413 17.04 -27.93 32.11
CA TYR A 413 18.29 -27.22 31.80
C TYR A 413 18.54 -26.04 32.75
N ASP A 414 19.81 -25.74 32.97
CA ASP A 414 20.27 -24.57 33.76
C ASP A 414 20.46 -23.34 32.87
N LEU A 415 20.79 -23.56 31.60
CA LEU A 415 20.99 -22.52 30.61
C LEU A 415 20.41 -22.94 29.26
N ILE A 416 19.55 -22.10 28.69
CA ILE A 416 19.04 -22.26 27.32
C ILE A 416 19.44 -21.04 26.50
N LEU A 417 20.13 -21.25 25.38
CA LEU A 417 20.60 -20.21 24.47
C LEU A 417 19.86 -20.31 23.13
N SER A 418 19.16 -19.24 22.76
CA SER A 418 18.48 -19.08 21.46
C SER A 418 19.00 -17.84 20.75
N LEU A 419 20.20 -17.97 20.16
CA LEU A 419 20.98 -16.85 19.62
C LEU A 419 20.96 -16.80 18.08
N ASP A 420 20.85 -17.94 17.41
CA ASP A 420 20.94 -18.05 15.94
C ASP A 420 19.64 -17.67 15.21
N ALA A 421 18.66 -17.08 15.92
CA ALA A 421 17.37 -16.70 15.37
C ALA A 421 17.20 -15.18 15.37
N SER A 422 16.56 -14.63 14.34
CA SER A 422 16.19 -13.21 14.27
C SER A 422 14.69 -13.04 14.10
N PRO A 423 14.01 -12.11 14.81
CA PRO A 423 12.59 -11.83 14.61
C PRO A 423 12.32 -11.00 13.35
N ALA A 424 13.15 -11.16 12.31
CA ALA A 424 13.10 -10.43 11.05
C ALA A 424 12.11 -11.02 10.02
N SER A 425 11.76 -12.29 10.15
CA SER A 425 10.79 -13.01 9.31
C SER A 425 9.76 -13.74 10.18
N ALA A 426 8.64 -14.18 9.61
CA ALA A 426 7.65 -14.98 10.31
C ALA A 426 8.24 -16.31 10.83
N ALA A 427 9.16 -16.91 10.07
CA ALA A 427 9.85 -18.14 10.46
C ALA A 427 10.81 -17.95 11.65
N GLY A 428 11.54 -16.83 11.70
CA GLY A 428 12.41 -16.52 12.83
C GLY A 428 11.65 -15.99 14.05
N ASN A 429 10.60 -15.18 13.82
CA ASN A 429 9.83 -14.57 14.89
C ASN A 429 9.17 -15.56 15.85
N ARG A 430 8.88 -16.78 15.38
CA ARG A 430 8.28 -17.82 16.21
C ARG A 430 9.11 -18.20 17.45
N PHE A 431 10.39 -17.86 17.50
CA PHE A 431 11.26 -18.06 18.68
C PHE A 431 11.16 -16.92 19.69
N PHE A 432 10.53 -15.81 19.33
CA PHE A 432 10.40 -14.58 20.11
C PHE A 432 8.97 -14.32 20.60
N THR A 433 8.07 -15.29 20.46
CA THR A 433 6.68 -15.18 20.91
C THR A 433 6.54 -15.58 22.37
N GLN A 434 5.49 -15.09 23.02
CA GLN A 434 5.15 -15.45 24.39
C GLN A 434 5.09 -16.98 24.59
N GLN A 435 4.52 -17.71 23.62
CA GLN A 435 4.42 -19.16 23.64
C GLN A 435 5.80 -19.83 23.62
N ALA A 436 6.72 -19.36 22.78
CA ALA A 436 8.07 -19.92 22.71
C ALA A 436 8.86 -19.68 24.00
N PHE A 437 8.76 -18.48 24.57
CA PHE A 437 9.39 -18.18 25.87
C PHE A 437 8.76 -19.00 27.00
N ALA A 438 7.44 -19.24 26.98
CA ALA A 438 6.78 -20.08 27.96
C ALA A 438 7.23 -21.54 27.87
N LEU A 439 7.41 -22.07 26.66
CA LEU A 439 8.01 -23.40 26.44
C LEU A 439 9.43 -23.49 27.00
N ALA A 440 10.28 -22.50 26.72
CA ALA A 440 11.63 -22.45 27.28
C ALA A 440 11.61 -22.38 28.82
N ARG A 441 10.74 -21.55 29.40
CA ARG A 441 10.56 -21.43 30.85
C ARG A 441 10.17 -22.76 31.50
N GLY A 442 9.27 -23.53 30.88
CA GLY A 442 8.83 -24.84 31.38
C GLY A 442 9.94 -25.90 31.46
N LEU A 443 11.02 -25.72 30.68
CA LEU A 443 12.17 -26.62 30.61
C LEU A 443 13.37 -26.17 31.47
N LEU A 444 13.29 -24.99 32.08
CA LEU A 444 14.33 -24.50 32.96
C LEU A 444 14.19 -25.05 34.39
N ASN A 445 15.33 -25.18 35.05
CA ASN A 445 15.39 -25.30 36.51
C ASN A 445 14.93 -23.99 37.19
N PRO A 446 14.55 -24.02 38.48
CA PRO A 446 14.09 -22.83 39.19
C PRO A 446 15.08 -21.65 39.17
N ASP A 447 16.39 -21.93 39.09
CA ASP A 447 17.50 -20.98 38.97
C ASP A 447 18.09 -20.91 37.54
N GLY A 448 17.39 -21.50 36.57
CA GLY A 448 17.79 -21.54 35.18
C GLY A 448 17.72 -20.16 34.51
N VAL A 449 18.47 -20.01 33.42
CA VAL A 449 18.57 -18.79 32.64
C VAL A 449 18.27 -19.08 31.17
N PHE A 450 17.41 -18.27 30.56
CA PHE A 450 17.20 -18.25 29.12
C PHE A 450 17.87 -17.01 28.52
N CYS A 451 18.63 -17.13 27.43
CA CYS A 451 19.16 -15.97 26.72
C CYS A 451 18.81 -15.99 25.23
N THR A 452 18.56 -14.80 24.68
CA THR A 452 18.27 -14.57 23.26
C THR A 452 18.82 -13.22 22.83
N GLU A 453 18.89 -12.96 21.53
CA GLU A 453 19.43 -11.73 20.97
C GLU A 453 18.56 -11.14 19.87
N VAL A 454 18.65 -9.82 19.71
CA VAL A 454 17.96 -9.08 18.64
C VAL A 454 18.84 -7.96 18.10
N MET A 455 18.76 -7.71 16.80
CA MET A 455 19.44 -6.57 16.18
C MET A 455 18.73 -5.27 16.55
N ALA A 456 19.42 -4.35 17.22
CA ALA A 456 18.88 -3.04 17.59
C ALA A 456 20.01 -2.04 17.84
N ALA A 457 20.00 -0.86 17.20
CA ALA A 457 21.04 0.15 17.40
C ALA A 457 20.94 0.82 18.79
N SER A 458 21.97 0.66 19.62
CA SER A 458 22.05 1.22 20.99
C SER A 458 22.09 2.75 21.06
N ASN A 459 22.55 3.41 19.99
CA ASN A 459 22.76 4.86 19.91
C ASN A 459 21.55 5.64 19.35
N TYR A 460 20.49 4.96 18.89
CA TYR A 460 19.29 5.61 18.36
C TYR A 460 18.01 4.81 18.67
N LEU A 461 17.32 5.18 19.75
CA LEU A 461 15.99 4.69 20.07
C LEU A 461 14.93 5.68 19.58
N GLY A 462 14.77 5.81 18.27
CA GLY A 462 13.53 6.42 17.73
C GLY A 462 12.32 5.53 18.06
N ARG A 463 11.09 6.06 18.04
CA ARG A 463 9.83 5.33 18.38
C ARG A 463 9.69 3.93 17.72
N VAL A 464 10.34 3.70 16.58
CA VAL A 464 10.31 2.42 15.84
C VAL A 464 11.30 1.40 16.41
N VAL A 465 12.49 1.83 16.83
CA VAL A 465 13.50 0.97 17.48
C VAL A 465 13.05 0.65 18.92
N GLU A 466 12.44 1.62 19.61
CA GLU A 466 11.74 1.44 20.89
C GLU A 466 10.62 0.39 20.76
N GLY A 467 9.86 0.41 19.66
CA GLY A 467 8.83 -0.59 19.37
C GLY A 467 9.38 -2.00 19.15
N TYR A 468 10.42 -2.17 18.31
CA TYR A 468 10.95 -3.50 17.93
C TYR A 468 11.60 -4.25 19.09
N ALA A 469 12.68 -3.69 19.67
CA ALA A 469 13.36 -4.31 20.82
C ALA A 469 12.47 -4.30 22.07
N GLY A 470 11.65 -3.25 22.24
CA GLY A 470 10.71 -3.15 23.35
C GLY A 470 9.58 -4.19 23.29
N SER A 471 9.12 -4.59 22.11
CA SER A 471 8.13 -5.68 22.00
C SER A 471 8.71 -7.02 22.52
N VAL A 472 9.96 -7.34 22.17
CA VAL A 472 10.65 -8.54 22.70
C VAL A 472 10.85 -8.42 24.21
N TYR A 473 11.28 -7.24 24.69
CA TYR A 473 11.45 -6.98 26.12
C TYR A 473 10.14 -7.12 26.92
N ARG A 474 9.02 -6.55 26.44
CA ARG A 474 7.69 -6.73 27.04
C ARG A 474 7.29 -8.21 27.03
N THR A 475 7.54 -8.91 25.94
CA THR A 475 7.16 -10.32 25.79
C THR A 475 7.94 -11.21 26.76
N LEU A 476 9.24 -10.98 26.94
CA LEU A 476 10.04 -11.65 27.97
C LEU A 476 9.52 -11.36 29.39
N ASN A 477 9.26 -10.10 29.73
CA ASN A 477 8.71 -9.71 31.04
C ASN A 477 7.28 -10.25 31.30
N SER A 478 6.55 -10.63 30.26
CA SER A 478 5.25 -11.30 30.42
C SER A 478 5.37 -12.76 30.86
N VAL A 479 6.55 -13.38 30.65
CA VAL A 479 6.81 -14.80 30.93
C VAL A 479 7.77 -14.98 32.11
N PHE A 480 8.82 -14.17 32.21
CA PHE A 480 9.85 -14.25 33.24
C PHE A 480 9.78 -13.05 34.18
N ARG A 481 10.14 -13.26 35.45
CA ARG A 481 10.11 -12.19 36.46
C ARG A 481 11.26 -11.19 36.36
N TYR A 482 12.45 -11.64 35.95
CA TYR A 482 13.65 -10.81 35.85
C TYR A 482 14.26 -10.93 34.46
N VAL A 483 14.62 -9.79 33.87
CA VAL A 483 15.30 -9.70 32.57
C VAL A 483 16.54 -8.83 32.73
N ALA A 484 17.69 -9.28 32.23
CA ALA A 484 18.92 -8.54 32.04
C ALA A 484 19.13 -8.26 30.55
N LEU A 485 19.76 -7.12 30.26
CA LEU A 485 19.97 -6.55 28.93
C LEU A 485 21.45 -6.19 28.77
N VAL A 486 22.01 -6.51 27.61
CA VAL A 486 23.29 -6.01 27.10
C VAL A 486 23.01 -5.05 25.93
N PRO A 487 23.45 -3.77 26.00
CA PRO A 487 23.30 -2.83 24.89
C PRO A 487 24.36 -3.10 23.81
N GLY A 488 24.07 -2.79 22.56
CA GLY A 488 24.98 -2.96 21.42
C GLY A 488 24.25 -2.76 20.11
N GLU A 489 24.88 -3.11 18.97
CA GLU A 489 24.16 -3.29 17.69
C GLU A 489 23.32 -4.57 17.70
N VAL A 490 23.80 -5.59 18.42
CA VAL A 490 23.05 -6.77 18.85
C VAL A 490 22.78 -6.62 20.34
N GLN A 491 21.50 -6.53 20.70
CA GLN A 491 21.07 -6.51 22.09
C GLN A 491 20.82 -7.93 22.58
N VAL A 492 21.47 -8.31 23.66
CA VAL A 492 21.29 -9.62 24.28
C VAL A 492 20.40 -9.49 25.51
N PHE A 493 19.36 -10.31 25.56
CA PHE A 493 18.47 -10.42 26.70
C PHE A 493 18.67 -11.76 27.38
N CYS A 494 18.86 -11.75 28.70
CA CYS A 494 18.83 -12.95 29.53
C CYS A 494 17.68 -12.84 30.55
N ALA A 495 16.93 -13.92 30.77
CA ALA A 495 15.73 -13.94 31.58
C ALA A 495 15.74 -15.12 32.57
N SER A 496 15.19 -14.91 33.77
CA SER A 496 15.12 -15.91 34.85
C SER A 496 14.01 -15.55 35.84
N ASP A 497 13.51 -16.55 36.57
CA ASP A 497 12.57 -16.35 37.68
C ASP A 497 13.29 -16.20 39.04
N ALA A 498 14.57 -16.57 39.12
CA ALA A 498 15.33 -16.53 40.36
C ALA A 498 15.84 -15.11 40.68
N PRO A 499 15.53 -14.55 41.87
CA PRO A 499 16.01 -13.23 42.26
C PRO A 499 17.54 -13.22 42.43
N GLY A 500 18.20 -12.18 41.92
CA GLY A 500 19.66 -12.02 42.01
C GLY A 500 20.48 -12.98 41.11
N ARG A 501 19.82 -13.89 40.38
CA ARG A 501 20.48 -14.78 39.42
C ARG A 501 21.09 -14.00 38.27
N LEU A 502 20.36 -13.05 37.71
CA LEU A 502 20.85 -12.17 36.64
C LEU A 502 21.58 -10.95 37.20
N SER A 503 22.65 -10.53 36.52
CA SER A 503 23.37 -9.27 36.84
C SER A 503 23.63 -8.45 35.58
N GLN A 504 23.59 -7.13 35.71
CA GLN A 504 24.07 -6.18 34.69
C GLN A 504 25.28 -5.38 35.16
N ASP A 505 25.78 -5.65 36.37
CA ASP A 505 27.01 -5.06 36.86
C ASP A 505 28.20 -5.87 36.33
N ALA A 506 28.98 -5.23 35.46
CA ALA A 506 30.20 -5.79 34.88
C ALA A 506 31.17 -6.33 35.94
N ARG A 507 31.26 -5.70 37.12
CA ARG A 507 32.16 -6.13 38.21
C ARG A 507 31.68 -7.43 38.86
N GLU A 508 30.36 -7.57 39.02
CA GLU A 508 29.76 -8.79 39.55
C GLU A 508 29.92 -9.95 38.58
N LEU A 509 29.66 -9.74 37.28
CA LEU A 509 29.86 -10.76 36.25
C LEU A 509 31.34 -11.18 36.14
N LEU A 510 32.27 -10.23 36.25
CA LEU A 510 33.70 -10.53 36.32
C LEU A 510 34.06 -11.39 37.53
N ARG A 511 33.49 -11.08 38.70
CA ARG A 511 33.69 -11.88 39.91
C ARG A 511 33.18 -13.31 39.73
N ARG A 512 31.99 -13.48 39.15
CA ARG A 512 31.39 -14.80 38.86
C ARG A 512 32.20 -15.59 37.83
N TYR A 513 32.67 -14.93 36.78
CA TYR A 513 33.56 -15.52 35.79
C TYR A 513 34.83 -16.03 36.45
N ARG A 514 35.55 -15.20 37.24
CA ARG A 514 36.79 -15.61 37.93
C ARG A 514 36.58 -16.72 38.96
N ALA A 515 35.39 -16.81 39.54
CA ALA A 515 35.02 -17.87 40.47
C ALA A 515 34.61 -19.17 39.76
N SER A 516 34.55 -19.20 38.41
CA SER A 516 34.12 -20.37 37.66
C SER A 516 35.23 -21.43 37.59
N PRO A 517 34.90 -22.73 37.66
CA PRO A 517 35.91 -23.78 37.70
C PRO A 517 36.43 -24.09 36.29
N ARG A 518 37.35 -23.28 35.77
CA ARG A 518 37.95 -23.44 34.43
C ARG A 518 39.48 -23.31 34.50
N ALA A 519 40.18 -23.98 33.59
CA ALA A 519 41.65 -24.10 33.60
C ALA A 519 42.39 -22.75 33.48
N GLU A 520 41.90 -21.82 32.66
CA GLU A 520 42.58 -20.52 32.42
C GLU A 520 41.56 -19.40 32.23
N HIS A 521 41.62 -18.28 32.99
CA HIS A 521 40.75 -17.13 32.77
C HIS A 521 41.45 -16.10 31.84
N GLY A 522 41.19 -16.19 30.54
CA GLY A 522 41.94 -15.48 29.49
C GLY A 522 41.41 -14.09 29.13
N LEU A 523 40.27 -13.67 29.69
CA LEU A 523 39.65 -12.38 29.43
C LEU A 523 40.27 -11.25 30.28
N PRO A 524 40.51 -10.07 29.69
CA PRO A 524 40.99 -8.91 30.44
C PRO A 524 39.93 -8.37 31.40
N ASP A 525 40.37 -7.71 32.48
CA ASP A 525 39.50 -7.17 33.55
C ASP A 525 38.41 -6.20 33.06
N GLY A 526 38.65 -5.52 31.93
CA GLY A 526 37.71 -4.61 31.29
C GLY A 526 36.73 -5.25 30.29
N ALA A 527 36.80 -6.58 30.05
CA ALA A 527 36.00 -7.24 29.01
C ALA A 527 34.49 -7.02 29.22
N PHE A 528 33.97 -7.31 30.41
CA PHE A 528 32.56 -7.08 30.74
C PHE A 528 32.20 -5.59 30.82
N ALA A 529 33.15 -4.72 31.18
CA ALA A 529 32.90 -3.27 31.22
C ALA A 529 32.72 -2.68 29.81
N THR A 530 33.36 -3.29 28.81
CA THR A 530 33.18 -2.94 27.38
C THR A 530 31.84 -3.45 26.86
N LEU A 531 31.41 -4.64 27.30
CA LEU A 531 30.13 -5.25 26.95
C LEU A 531 28.94 -4.54 27.63
N LEU A 532 29.12 -4.06 28.86
CA LEU A 532 28.08 -3.43 29.68
C LEU A 532 28.52 -2.03 30.17
N PRO A 533 28.60 -1.02 29.27
CA PRO A 533 28.77 0.35 29.70
C PRO A 533 27.58 0.77 30.57
N ALA A 534 27.83 1.15 31.82
CA ALA A 534 26.76 1.43 32.80
C ALA A 534 25.79 2.52 32.32
N GLN A 535 26.29 3.51 31.57
CA GLN A 535 25.51 4.61 31.01
C GLN A 535 24.52 4.12 29.94
N ASP A 536 24.99 3.28 29.02
CA ASP A 536 24.19 2.74 27.92
C ASP A 536 23.14 1.75 28.43
N VAL A 537 23.51 0.90 29.40
CA VAL A 537 22.57 -0.01 30.06
C VAL A 537 21.44 0.78 30.73
N ALA A 538 21.77 1.82 31.50
CA ALA A 538 20.79 2.64 32.19
C ALA A 538 19.89 3.41 31.21
N PHE A 539 20.47 3.93 30.12
CA PHE A 539 19.74 4.65 29.08
C PHE A 539 18.72 3.75 28.36
N VAL A 540 19.18 2.61 27.82
CA VAL A 540 18.30 1.69 27.08
C VAL A 540 17.22 1.12 28.01
N ARG A 541 17.58 0.70 29.22
CA ARG A 541 16.62 0.20 30.22
C ARG A 541 15.57 1.24 30.58
N GLY A 542 15.98 2.46 30.90
CA GLY A 542 15.06 3.54 31.28
C GLY A 542 14.01 3.83 30.20
N GLN A 543 14.41 3.80 28.92
CA GLN A 543 13.45 3.96 27.82
C GLN A 543 12.47 2.79 27.69
N LEU A 544 12.98 1.56 27.73
CA LEU A 544 12.13 0.36 27.61
C LEU A 544 11.13 0.24 28.76
N ASP A 545 11.57 0.50 30.00
CA ASP A 545 10.71 0.45 31.18
C ASP A 545 9.64 1.57 31.14
N GLN A 546 10.02 2.78 30.74
CA GLN A 546 9.06 3.89 30.57
C GLN A 546 8.02 3.58 29.49
N ALA A 547 8.43 3.01 28.36
CA ALA A 547 7.54 2.62 27.27
C ALA A 547 6.58 1.50 27.67
N MET A 548 7.08 0.51 28.43
CA MET A 548 6.29 -0.58 28.98
C MET A 548 5.26 -0.09 30.01
N ALA A 549 5.66 0.80 30.93
CA ALA A 549 4.78 1.38 31.95
C ALA A 549 3.63 2.21 31.35
N GLN A 550 3.82 2.78 30.17
CA GLN A 550 2.82 3.54 29.43
C GLN A 550 2.00 2.67 28.45
N ASP A 551 2.15 1.34 28.50
CA ASP A 551 1.50 0.36 27.62
C ASP A 551 1.71 0.63 26.11
N ARG A 552 2.85 1.22 25.75
CA ARG A 552 3.17 1.63 24.35
C ARG A 552 3.80 0.51 23.50
N LEU A 553 4.27 -0.58 24.11
CA LEU A 553 5.01 -1.65 23.45
C LEU A 553 4.09 -2.81 23.11
N PRO A 554 3.90 -3.27 21.86
CA PRO A 554 2.98 -4.38 21.58
C PRO A 554 3.51 -5.73 22.08
N LEU A 555 2.61 -6.66 22.46
CA LEU A 555 2.97 -8.02 22.86
C LEU A 555 3.12 -8.94 21.63
N ASN A 556 4.20 -9.72 21.56
CA ASN A 556 4.44 -10.65 20.45
C ASN A 556 3.90 -12.05 20.76
N THR A 557 2.98 -12.55 19.92
CA THR A 557 2.35 -13.87 20.10
C THR A 557 2.29 -14.62 18.77
N ASP A 558 2.09 -15.94 18.79
CA ASP A 558 1.96 -16.72 17.55
C ASP A 558 0.77 -16.26 16.68
N ALA A 559 -0.31 -15.78 17.30
CA ALA A 559 -1.48 -15.24 16.59
C ALA A 559 -1.27 -13.80 16.08
N GLN A 560 -0.34 -13.05 16.68
CA GLN A 560 0.00 -11.68 16.33
C GLN A 560 1.52 -11.48 16.34
N PRO A 561 2.23 -11.93 15.29
CA PRO A 561 3.70 -11.85 15.19
C PRO A 561 4.16 -10.41 14.88
N VAL A 562 4.06 -9.50 15.85
CA VAL A 562 4.18 -8.03 15.66
C VAL A 562 5.62 -7.54 15.41
N THR A 563 6.62 -8.21 15.98
CA THR A 563 8.04 -7.87 15.83
C THR A 563 8.52 -7.99 14.39
N TYR A 564 7.98 -8.94 13.61
CA TYR A 564 8.22 -9.02 12.17
C TYR A 564 7.80 -7.71 11.45
N TYR A 565 6.61 -7.19 11.77
CA TYR A 565 6.14 -5.91 11.22
C TYR A 565 7.05 -4.74 11.62
N LEU A 566 7.43 -4.70 12.89
CA LEU A 566 8.31 -3.65 13.43
C LEU A 566 9.70 -3.70 12.78
N ASN A 567 10.21 -4.89 12.44
CA ASN A 567 11.43 -5.04 11.66
C ASN A 567 11.28 -4.46 10.25
N MET A 568 10.15 -4.68 9.58
CA MET A 568 9.89 -4.08 8.25
C MET A 568 9.78 -2.55 8.30
N LEU A 569 9.25 -1.97 9.39
CA LEU A 569 9.27 -0.52 9.60
C LEU A 569 10.68 0.01 9.86
N LEU A 570 11.46 -0.71 10.66
CA LEU A 570 12.88 -0.42 10.90
C LEU A 570 13.65 -0.44 9.58
N TRP A 571 13.36 -1.44 8.75
CA TRP A 571 13.93 -1.65 7.43
C TRP A 571 13.70 -0.47 6.47
N GLY A 572 12.48 0.03 6.41
CA GLY A 572 12.15 1.18 5.59
C GLY A 572 12.82 2.48 6.08
N LYS A 573 13.08 2.61 7.39
CA LYS A 573 13.76 3.77 7.98
C LYS A 573 15.26 3.73 7.73
N GLN A 574 15.88 2.57 7.88
CA GLN A 574 17.30 2.36 7.59
C GLN A 574 17.62 2.58 6.10
N SER A 575 16.69 2.27 5.21
CA SER A 575 16.79 2.55 3.77
C SER A 575 16.46 4.00 3.38
N ALA A 576 16.28 4.91 4.36
CA ALA A 576 15.97 6.34 4.16
C ALA A 576 14.78 6.62 3.21
N SER A 577 13.82 5.69 3.15
CA SER A 577 12.70 5.80 2.21
C SER A 577 11.58 6.66 2.79
N GLY A 578 11.14 7.69 2.05
CA GLY A 578 9.89 8.44 2.36
C GLY A 578 8.63 7.56 2.34
N PHE A 579 8.78 6.30 1.94
CA PHE A 579 7.78 5.26 1.98
C PHE A 579 7.34 4.88 3.41
N VAL A 580 8.23 4.96 4.42
CA VAL A 580 7.85 4.62 5.80
C VAL A 580 6.85 5.61 6.38
N ASP A 581 7.03 6.90 6.14
CA ASP A 581 6.11 7.92 6.63
C ASP A 581 4.72 7.73 6.00
N TRP A 582 4.67 7.37 4.72
CA TRP A 582 3.44 6.96 4.04
C TRP A 582 2.83 5.68 4.61
N LEU A 583 3.64 4.66 4.93
CA LEU A 583 3.16 3.39 5.48
C LEU A 583 2.62 3.55 6.91
N GLN A 584 3.27 4.39 7.73
CA GLN A 584 2.78 4.76 9.07
C GLN A 584 1.48 5.55 9.00
N GLN A 585 1.31 6.43 8.02
CA GLN A 585 0.03 7.08 7.77
C GLN A 585 -1.03 6.03 7.42
N LEU A 586 -0.72 5.09 6.52
CA LEU A 586 -1.64 4.04 6.08
C LEU A 586 -2.08 3.13 7.23
N GLN A 587 -1.18 2.82 8.18
CA GLN A 587 -1.53 2.08 9.40
C GLN A 587 -2.60 2.80 10.24
N ARG A 588 -2.49 4.12 10.39
CA ARG A 588 -3.48 4.90 11.17
C ARG A 588 -4.88 4.85 10.55
N LEU A 589 -4.97 4.68 9.23
CA LEU A 589 -6.24 4.59 8.50
C LEU A 589 -6.94 3.23 8.66
N GLY A 590 -6.26 2.23 9.24
CA GLY A 590 -6.84 0.90 9.50
C GLY A 590 -7.32 0.19 8.22
N PRO A 591 -8.56 -0.37 8.19
CA PRO A 591 -9.05 -1.16 7.06
C PRO A 591 -9.58 -0.33 5.87
N TRP A 592 -9.82 0.96 6.06
CA TRP A 592 -10.50 1.80 5.06
C TRP A 592 -9.75 1.98 3.72
N PRO A 593 -8.41 2.11 3.68
CA PRO A 593 -7.63 2.13 2.44
C PRO A 593 -7.98 1.03 1.45
N TYR A 594 -8.32 -0.15 1.99
CA TYR A 594 -8.54 -1.37 1.21
C TYR A 594 -10.00 -1.55 0.79
N LEU A 595 -10.95 -1.02 1.57
CA LEU A 595 -12.39 -1.20 1.33
C LEU A 595 -13.02 -0.04 0.54
N LEU A 596 -12.54 1.19 0.75
CA LEU A 596 -13.07 2.41 0.12
C LEU A 596 -13.10 2.33 -1.43
N PRO A 597 -12.06 1.83 -2.13
CA PRO A 597 -12.08 1.70 -3.58
C PRO A 597 -13.26 0.87 -4.11
N SER A 598 -13.55 -0.25 -3.45
CA SER A 598 -14.63 -1.17 -3.83
C SER A 598 -16.00 -0.60 -3.50
N LEU A 599 -16.17 -0.03 -2.31
CA LEU A 599 -17.41 0.62 -1.87
C LEU A 599 -17.79 1.78 -2.80
N LEU A 600 -16.83 2.64 -3.13
CA LEU A 600 -17.05 3.76 -4.02
C LEU A 600 -17.41 3.32 -5.44
N MET A 601 -16.74 2.29 -5.97
CA MET A 601 -17.06 1.76 -7.28
C MET A 601 -18.49 1.20 -7.34
N LEU A 602 -18.95 0.53 -6.28
CA LEU A 602 -20.32 0.05 -6.16
C LEU A 602 -21.33 1.19 -6.00
N ALA A 603 -21.02 2.22 -5.21
CA ALA A 603 -21.88 3.39 -5.06
C ALA A 603 -22.10 4.10 -6.41
N LEU A 604 -21.03 4.34 -7.17
CA LEU A 604 -21.12 4.93 -8.51
C LEU A 604 -21.84 4.00 -9.51
N GLY A 605 -21.61 2.70 -9.41
CA GLY A 605 -22.33 1.68 -10.19
C GLY A 605 -23.84 1.69 -9.93
N LEU A 606 -24.23 1.80 -8.65
CA LEU A 606 -25.62 1.91 -8.19
C LEU A 606 -26.27 3.19 -8.70
N VAL A 607 -25.61 4.35 -8.55
CA VAL A 607 -26.10 5.63 -9.08
C VAL A 607 -26.33 5.54 -10.59
N ARG A 608 -25.39 4.95 -11.33
CA ARG A 608 -25.51 4.81 -12.79
C ARG A 608 -26.64 3.86 -13.21
N TRP A 609 -26.88 2.81 -12.43
CA TRP A 609 -28.03 1.91 -12.63
C TRP A 609 -29.36 2.60 -12.34
N LEU A 610 -29.47 3.33 -11.21
CA LEU A 610 -30.66 4.11 -10.82
C LEU A 610 -31.01 5.20 -11.84
N GLN A 611 -30.01 5.76 -12.52
CA GLN A 611 -30.18 6.74 -13.62
C GLN A 611 -30.64 6.11 -14.95
N GLY A 612 -30.81 4.79 -15.02
CA GLY A 612 -31.19 4.07 -16.25
C GLY A 612 -30.07 3.96 -17.28
N GLY A 613 -28.81 4.17 -16.87
CA GLY A 613 -27.65 4.20 -17.75
C GLY A 613 -27.03 2.83 -18.08
N ILE A 614 -27.62 1.73 -17.63
CA ILE A 614 -27.08 0.36 -17.76
C ILE A 614 -28.22 -0.63 -18.04
N SER A 615 -28.09 -1.48 -19.07
CA SER A 615 -29.04 -2.57 -19.31
C SER A 615 -28.84 -3.74 -18.32
N PRO A 616 -29.87 -4.53 -17.98
CA PRO A 616 -29.74 -5.69 -17.09
C PRO A 616 -28.65 -6.68 -17.52
N ALA A 617 -28.51 -6.92 -18.84
CA ALA A 617 -27.43 -7.74 -19.38
C ALA A 617 -26.03 -7.16 -19.11
N THR A 618 -25.85 -5.83 -19.26
CA THR A 618 -24.58 -5.16 -18.96
C THR A 618 -24.28 -5.16 -17.46
N LEU A 619 -25.32 -5.05 -16.62
CA LEU A 619 -25.19 -5.15 -15.16
C LEU A 619 -24.72 -6.55 -14.75
N SER A 620 -25.33 -7.61 -15.30
CA SER A 620 -24.90 -9.00 -15.09
C SER A 620 -23.45 -9.23 -15.48
N GLY A 621 -23.01 -8.69 -16.62
CA GLY A 621 -21.63 -8.77 -17.08
C GLY A 621 -20.64 -8.12 -16.11
N ARG A 622 -20.93 -6.88 -15.70
CA ARG A 622 -20.07 -6.12 -14.78
C ARG A 622 -20.05 -6.71 -13.38
N ALA A 623 -21.19 -7.17 -12.87
CA ALA A 623 -21.29 -7.85 -11.59
C ALA A 623 -20.47 -9.14 -11.58
N GLY A 624 -20.54 -9.94 -12.65
CA GLY A 624 -19.73 -11.15 -12.81
C GLY A 624 -18.24 -10.86 -12.84
N VAL A 625 -17.79 -9.83 -13.57
CA VAL A 625 -16.37 -9.42 -13.63
C VAL A 625 -15.88 -8.88 -12.29
N PHE A 626 -16.67 -8.05 -11.61
CA PHE A 626 -16.30 -7.53 -10.29
C PHE A 626 -16.21 -8.65 -9.25
N ALA A 627 -17.21 -9.52 -9.19
CA ALA A 627 -17.19 -10.67 -8.29
C ALA A 627 -16.00 -11.61 -8.57
N LEU A 628 -15.61 -11.77 -9.84
CA LEU A 628 -14.43 -12.54 -10.22
C LEU A 628 -13.13 -11.88 -9.71
N ALA A 629 -12.98 -10.56 -9.88
CA ALA A 629 -11.82 -9.84 -9.38
C ALA A 629 -11.76 -9.83 -7.84
N SER A 630 -12.88 -9.63 -7.15
CA SER A 630 -12.93 -9.73 -5.69
C SER A 630 -12.60 -11.14 -5.21
N LEU A 631 -13.09 -12.16 -5.90
CA LEU A 631 -12.80 -13.56 -5.59
C LEU A 631 -11.31 -13.87 -5.75
N GLY A 632 -10.70 -13.48 -6.87
CA GLY A 632 -9.26 -13.65 -7.10
C GLY A 632 -8.42 -12.94 -6.03
N ALA A 633 -8.82 -11.73 -5.62
CA ALA A 633 -8.14 -10.99 -4.56
C ALA A 633 -8.22 -11.70 -3.21
N VAL A 634 -9.41 -12.16 -2.81
CA VAL A 634 -9.62 -12.90 -1.54
C VAL A 634 -8.90 -14.24 -1.56
N ALA A 635 -8.94 -14.95 -2.68
CA ALA A 635 -8.33 -16.27 -2.81
C ALA A 635 -6.80 -16.19 -2.67
N MET A 636 -6.14 -15.27 -3.39
CA MET A 636 -4.68 -15.09 -3.32
C MET A 636 -4.23 -14.54 -1.96
N ALA A 637 -4.92 -13.52 -1.44
CA ALA A 637 -4.59 -12.95 -0.13
C ALA A 637 -4.82 -13.95 1.01
N GLY A 638 -5.88 -14.76 0.93
CA GLY A 638 -6.16 -15.83 1.88
C GLY A 638 -5.12 -16.95 1.84
N GLU A 639 -4.66 -17.34 0.64
CA GLU A 639 -3.58 -18.33 0.49
C GLU A 639 -2.25 -17.80 1.04
N LEU A 640 -1.90 -16.53 0.80
CA LEU A 640 -0.72 -15.91 1.42
C LEU A 640 -0.84 -15.83 2.94
N ALA A 641 -2.02 -15.49 3.47
CA ALA A 641 -2.25 -15.48 4.92
C ALA A 641 -2.10 -16.88 5.54
N LEU A 642 -2.59 -17.92 4.86
CA LEU A 642 -2.37 -19.32 5.24
C LEU A 642 -0.89 -19.71 5.20
N LEU A 643 -0.18 -19.34 4.13
CA LEU A 643 1.25 -19.58 3.99
C LEU A 643 2.05 -18.91 5.12
N PHE A 644 1.80 -17.62 5.39
CA PHE A 644 2.47 -16.86 6.45
C PHE A 644 2.17 -17.43 7.85
N SER A 645 0.92 -17.78 8.12
CA SER A 645 0.53 -18.44 9.37
C SER A 645 1.19 -19.81 9.52
N PHE A 646 1.31 -20.56 8.42
CA PHE A 646 2.04 -21.82 8.40
C PHE A 646 3.54 -21.62 8.67
N GLN A 647 4.18 -20.56 8.13
CA GLN A 647 5.58 -20.24 8.47
C GLN A 647 5.73 -19.93 9.96
N ALA A 648 4.81 -19.13 10.52
CA ALA A 648 4.86 -18.69 11.91
C ALA A 648 4.69 -19.84 12.91
N GLN A 649 3.75 -20.78 12.65
CA GLN A 649 3.47 -21.88 13.58
C GLN A 649 4.33 -23.12 13.32
N VAL A 650 4.55 -23.47 12.05
CA VAL A 650 5.13 -24.77 11.65
C VAL A 650 6.60 -24.64 11.21
N GLY A 651 7.05 -23.46 10.78
CA GLY A 651 8.46 -23.12 10.48
C GLY A 651 9.01 -23.56 9.11
N LEU A 652 8.42 -24.55 8.45
CA LEU A 652 9.02 -25.23 7.29
C LEU A 652 8.30 -24.92 5.98
N VAL A 653 8.79 -23.92 5.23
CA VAL A 653 8.01 -23.38 4.11
C VAL A 653 8.67 -23.72 2.79
N PHE A 654 10.00 -23.64 2.70
CA PHE A 654 10.75 -23.86 1.46
C PHE A 654 10.40 -25.17 0.70
N GLU A 655 10.25 -26.30 1.41
CA GLU A 655 9.81 -27.58 0.81
C GLU A 655 8.29 -27.62 0.54
N ARG A 656 7.49 -26.93 1.36
CA ARG A 656 6.03 -27.13 1.43
C ARG A 656 5.20 -26.08 0.71
N VAL A 657 5.78 -24.95 0.26
CA VAL A 657 5.07 -23.94 -0.56
C VAL A 657 4.47 -24.59 -1.79
N ALA A 658 5.24 -25.38 -2.52
CA ALA A 658 4.78 -26.03 -3.75
C ALA A 658 3.68 -27.08 -3.49
N LEU A 659 3.68 -27.72 -2.31
CA LEU A 659 2.61 -28.62 -1.90
C LEU A 659 1.32 -27.87 -1.51
N LEU A 660 1.42 -26.82 -0.68
CA LEU A 660 0.28 -25.99 -0.27
C LEU A 660 -0.37 -25.33 -1.49
N THR A 661 0.42 -24.64 -2.31
CA THR A 661 -0.06 -24.03 -3.56
C THR A 661 -0.61 -25.06 -4.54
N GLY A 662 0.00 -26.25 -4.64
CA GLY A 662 -0.52 -27.36 -5.44
C GLY A 662 -1.88 -27.89 -4.94
N LEU A 663 -2.09 -27.99 -3.63
CA LEU A 663 -3.36 -28.40 -3.04
C LEU A 663 -4.44 -27.32 -3.20
N PHE A 664 -4.09 -26.05 -3.05
CA PHE A 664 -4.96 -24.93 -3.40
C PHE A 664 -5.43 -25.02 -4.87
N MET A 665 -4.50 -25.26 -5.80
CA MET A 665 -4.81 -25.48 -7.22
C MET A 665 -5.69 -26.73 -7.45
N THR A 666 -5.48 -27.79 -6.68
CA THR A 666 -6.34 -28.98 -6.70
C THR A 666 -7.76 -28.64 -6.27
N GLY A 667 -7.90 -27.86 -5.20
CA GLY A 667 -9.17 -27.33 -4.74
C GLY A 667 -9.86 -26.55 -5.85
N LEU A 668 -9.16 -25.60 -6.48
CA LEU A 668 -9.67 -24.81 -7.61
C LEU A 668 -10.21 -25.71 -8.74
N ALA A 669 -9.46 -26.75 -9.11
CA ALA A 669 -9.85 -27.70 -10.16
C ALA A 669 -11.13 -28.48 -9.80
N VAL A 670 -11.19 -29.03 -8.59
CA VAL A 670 -12.34 -29.82 -8.11
C VAL A 670 -13.57 -28.94 -7.98
N GLY A 671 -13.45 -27.78 -7.34
CA GLY A 671 -14.54 -26.82 -7.15
C GLY A 671 -15.11 -26.31 -8.47
N GLY A 672 -14.25 -25.93 -9.42
CA GLY A 672 -14.68 -25.48 -10.74
C GLY A 672 -15.36 -26.58 -11.56
N GLY A 673 -14.83 -27.80 -11.48
CA GLY A 673 -15.43 -28.99 -12.10
C GLY A 673 -16.86 -29.25 -11.61
N LEU A 674 -17.07 -29.23 -10.28
CA LEU A 674 -18.36 -29.46 -9.64
C LEU A 674 -19.39 -28.36 -9.98
N ALA A 675 -18.97 -27.09 -9.98
CA ALA A 675 -19.85 -25.95 -10.23
C ALA A 675 -20.29 -25.81 -11.70
N ARG A 676 -19.61 -26.48 -12.64
CA ARG A 676 -19.87 -26.38 -14.10
C ARG A 676 -21.31 -26.68 -14.49
N ARG A 677 -21.95 -27.66 -13.85
CA ARG A 677 -23.35 -28.05 -14.15
C ARG A 677 -24.35 -26.98 -13.69
N VAL A 678 -24.05 -26.30 -12.58
CA VAL A 678 -24.94 -25.31 -11.95
C VAL A 678 -24.79 -23.92 -12.59
N ALA A 679 -23.59 -23.57 -13.06
CA ALA A 679 -23.24 -22.24 -13.59
C ALA A 679 -24.12 -21.76 -14.76
N THR A 680 -24.67 -22.67 -15.56
CA THR A 680 -25.54 -22.32 -16.69
C THR A 680 -27.05 -22.45 -16.40
N GLY A 681 -27.42 -22.88 -15.19
CA GLY A 681 -28.82 -23.09 -14.78
C GLY A 681 -29.44 -21.91 -14.01
N ARG A 682 -30.75 -22.02 -13.70
CA ARG A 682 -31.48 -21.04 -12.88
C ARG A 682 -30.92 -20.92 -11.45
N ARG A 683 -30.29 -21.98 -10.94
CA ARG A 683 -29.65 -22.03 -9.60
C ARG A 683 -28.27 -21.37 -9.54
N GLY A 684 -27.70 -20.92 -10.67
CA GLY A 684 -26.34 -20.36 -10.69
C GLY A 684 -26.14 -19.09 -9.86
N LEU A 685 -27.12 -18.17 -9.87
CA LEU A 685 -27.04 -16.91 -9.12
C LEU A 685 -27.16 -17.11 -7.58
N PRO A 686 -28.16 -17.86 -7.05
CA PRO A 686 -28.19 -18.13 -5.61
C PRO A 686 -27.00 -19.00 -5.14
N ALA A 687 -26.50 -19.93 -5.97
CA ALA A 687 -25.29 -20.68 -5.66
C ALA A 687 -24.07 -19.75 -5.55
N LEU A 688 -23.95 -18.73 -6.40
CA LEU A 688 -22.86 -17.77 -6.33
C LEU A 688 -22.91 -16.94 -5.04
N VAL A 689 -24.09 -16.48 -4.63
CA VAL A 689 -24.28 -15.75 -3.36
C VAL A 689 -23.89 -16.64 -2.17
N LEU A 690 -24.30 -17.92 -2.18
CA LEU A 690 -23.94 -18.86 -1.12
C LEU A 690 -22.44 -19.10 -1.04
N ILE A 691 -21.75 -19.26 -2.17
CA ILE A 691 -20.29 -19.45 -2.20
C ILE A 691 -19.57 -18.20 -1.71
N LEU A 692 -19.96 -17.00 -2.15
CA LEU A 692 -19.36 -15.75 -1.67
C LEU A 692 -19.59 -15.54 -0.17
N ALA A 693 -20.77 -15.88 0.34
CA ALA A 693 -21.06 -15.84 1.78
C ALA A 693 -20.23 -16.88 2.56
N ALA A 694 -20.08 -18.10 2.04
CA ALA A 694 -19.27 -19.15 2.65
C ALA A 694 -17.79 -18.74 2.72
N ILE A 695 -17.25 -18.10 1.68
CA ILE A 695 -15.89 -17.55 1.68
C ILE A 695 -15.77 -16.41 2.70
N ALA A 696 -16.71 -15.46 2.73
CA ALA A 696 -16.69 -14.37 3.68
C ALA A 696 -16.68 -14.86 5.14
N ILE A 697 -17.54 -15.83 5.46
CA ILE A 697 -17.62 -16.45 6.79
C ILE A 697 -16.35 -17.26 7.09
N GLY A 698 -15.91 -18.10 6.15
CA GLY A 698 -14.73 -18.95 6.32
C GLY A 698 -13.47 -18.14 6.58
N VAL A 699 -13.25 -17.07 5.82
CA VAL A 699 -12.10 -16.17 6.02
C VAL A 699 -12.23 -15.37 7.32
N ALA A 700 -13.43 -14.94 7.71
CA ALA A 700 -13.65 -14.28 9.00
C ALA A 700 -13.36 -15.19 10.21
N LEU A 701 -13.65 -16.49 10.09
CA LEU A 701 -13.39 -17.51 11.12
C LEU A 701 -11.96 -18.04 11.09
N LEU A 702 -11.19 -17.75 10.03
CA LEU A 702 -9.85 -18.29 9.84
C LEU A 702 -8.88 -17.95 11.00
N PRO A 703 -8.84 -16.72 11.56
CA PRO A 703 -7.99 -16.42 12.70
C PRO A 703 -8.34 -17.23 13.96
N VAL A 704 -9.63 -17.53 14.16
CA VAL A 704 -10.09 -18.36 15.28
C VAL A 704 -9.63 -19.81 15.09
N ALA A 705 -9.75 -20.33 13.87
CA ALA A 705 -9.25 -21.66 13.53
C ALA A 705 -7.72 -21.76 13.71
N ILE A 706 -6.97 -20.76 13.24
CA ILE A 706 -5.50 -20.68 13.42
C ILE A 706 -5.12 -20.60 14.90
N GLY A 707 -5.84 -19.80 15.70
CA GLY A 707 -5.62 -19.69 17.14
C GLY A 707 -5.88 -21.00 17.88
N ALA A 708 -6.94 -21.73 17.53
CA ALA A 708 -7.24 -23.04 18.09
C ALA A 708 -6.21 -24.13 17.72
N LEU A 709 -5.45 -23.94 16.64
CA LEU A 709 -4.40 -24.87 16.21
C LEU A 709 -3.10 -24.72 17.00
N THR A 710 -2.91 -23.60 17.73
CA THR A 710 -1.66 -23.29 18.44
C THR A 710 -1.29 -24.38 19.46
N ASP A 711 -2.29 -24.96 20.14
CA ASP A 711 -2.09 -26.02 21.15
C ASP A 711 -2.28 -27.44 20.59
N ALA A 712 -2.55 -27.58 19.28
CA ALA A 712 -2.75 -28.88 18.65
C ALA A 712 -1.42 -29.57 18.34
N ARG A 713 -1.43 -30.92 18.28
CA ARG A 713 -0.25 -31.71 17.90
C ARG A 713 0.26 -31.33 16.50
N ASP A 714 1.57 -31.37 16.30
CA ASP A 714 2.24 -30.99 15.04
C ASP A 714 1.63 -31.57 13.76
N TRP A 715 1.31 -32.87 13.75
CA TRP A 715 0.74 -33.51 12.57
C TRP A 715 -0.69 -33.03 12.28
N MET A 716 -1.46 -32.69 13.33
CA MET A 716 -2.81 -32.14 13.20
C MET A 716 -2.76 -30.71 12.65
N GLN A 717 -1.81 -29.89 13.10
CA GLN A 717 -1.58 -28.57 12.54
C GLN A 717 -1.31 -28.66 11.03
N GLN A 718 -0.34 -29.50 10.64
CA GLN A 718 0.03 -29.68 9.23
C GLN A 718 -1.15 -30.12 8.37
N VAL A 719 -1.87 -31.17 8.77
CA VAL A 719 -3.04 -31.68 8.01
C VAL A 719 -4.12 -30.60 7.91
N THR A 720 -4.36 -29.84 8.97
CA THR A 720 -5.39 -28.79 8.97
C THR A 720 -5.05 -27.68 7.98
N TYR A 721 -3.80 -27.21 7.92
CA TYR A 721 -3.38 -26.22 6.91
C TYR A 721 -3.57 -26.72 5.48
N LEU A 722 -3.23 -27.99 5.21
CA LEU A 722 -3.46 -28.60 3.90
C LEU A 722 -4.95 -28.65 3.53
N VAL A 723 -5.82 -28.98 4.49
CA VAL A 723 -7.29 -28.99 4.30
C VAL A 723 -7.84 -27.58 4.11
N LEU A 724 -7.36 -26.59 4.87
CA LEU A 724 -7.76 -25.19 4.74
C LEU A 724 -7.40 -24.64 3.35
N SER A 725 -6.19 -24.93 2.87
CA SER A 725 -5.75 -24.53 1.53
C SER A 725 -6.60 -25.21 0.43
N LEU A 726 -6.85 -26.52 0.54
CA LEU A 726 -7.72 -27.26 -0.38
C LEU A 726 -9.17 -26.73 -0.40
N THR A 727 -9.72 -26.40 0.77
CA THR A 727 -11.11 -25.91 0.89
C THR A 727 -11.25 -24.48 0.38
N LEU A 728 -10.30 -23.59 0.68
CA LEU A 728 -10.25 -22.23 0.12
C LEU A 728 -10.12 -22.26 -1.41
N GLY A 729 -9.27 -23.14 -1.94
CA GLY A 729 -9.17 -23.41 -3.38
C GLY A 729 -10.50 -23.94 -3.95
N GLY A 730 -11.13 -24.89 -3.28
CA GLY A 730 -12.43 -25.48 -3.65
C GLY A 730 -13.54 -24.44 -3.80
N LEU A 731 -13.71 -23.59 -2.79
CA LEU A 731 -14.71 -22.53 -2.80
C LEU A 731 -14.41 -21.49 -3.89
N SER A 732 -13.13 -21.11 -4.04
CA SER A 732 -12.69 -20.18 -5.09
C SER A 732 -12.93 -20.74 -6.50
N GLY A 733 -12.68 -22.03 -6.74
CA GLY A 733 -12.87 -22.66 -8.04
C GLY A 733 -14.34 -22.75 -8.43
N ALA A 734 -15.19 -23.07 -7.46
CA ALA A 734 -16.64 -23.05 -7.63
C ALA A 734 -17.13 -21.63 -7.94
N GLY A 735 -16.67 -20.64 -7.17
CA GLY A 735 -16.96 -19.22 -7.37
C GLY A 735 -16.56 -18.72 -8.76
N PHE A 736 -15.35 -19.06 -9.22
CA PHE A 736 -14.83 -18.69 -10.54
C PHE A 736 -15.78 -19.13 -11.67
N THR A 737 -16.20 -20.40 -11.63
CA THR A 737 -17.07 -20.98 -12.66
C THR A 737 -18.48 -20.38 -12.64
N LEU A 738 -19.01 -20.07 -11.45
CA LEU A 738 -20.32 -19.41 -11.28
C LEU A 738 -20.28 -17.94 -11.75
N CYS A 739 -19.23 -17.19 -11.40
CA CYS A 739 -18.98 -15.83 -11.87
C CYS A 739 -18.86 -15.76 -13.39
N LEU A 740 -18.14 -16.72 -14.01
CA LEU A 740 -18.06 -16.85 -15.47
C LEU A 740 -19.44 -17.06 -16.10
N GLY A 741 -20.28 -17.91 -15.49
CA GLY A 741 -21.66 -18.12 -15.92
C GLY A 741 -22.50 -16.84 -15.89
N LEU A 742 -22.33 -16.01 -14.85
CA LEU A 742 -23.01 -14.71 -14.71
C LEU A 742 -22.48 -13.67 -15.71
N ALA A 743 -21.16 -13.60 -15.89
CA ALA A 743 -20.51 -12.69 -16.84
C ALA A 743 -20.92 -13.01 -18.29
N ALA A 744 -21.03 -14.30 -18.64
CA ALA A 744 -21.42 -14.77 -19.96
C ALA A 744 -22.86 -14.38 -20.36
N ARG A 745 -23.77 -14.13 -19.40
CA ARG A 745 -25.14 -13.64 -19.70
C ARG A 745 -25.16 -12.30 -20.42
N SER A 746 -24.12 -11.48 -20.25
CA SER A 746 -23.95 -10.20 -20.96
C SER A 746 -23.47 -10.35 -22.41
N GLY A 747 -22.67 -11.39 -22.69
CA GLY A 747 -22.13 -11.66 -24.02
C GLY A 747 -23.20 -12.06 -25.03
N ALA A 748 -24.32 -12.64 -24.56
CA ALA A 748 -25.48 -12.98 -25.39
C ALA A 748 -26.18 -11.75 -25.97
N SER A 749 -26.07 -10.55 -25.38
CA SER A 749 -26.71 -9.32 -25.88
C SER A 749 -25.84 -8.50 -26.85
N LEU A 750 -24.56 -8.85 -27.02
CA LEU A 750 -23.59 -8.09 -27.83
C LEU A 750 -23.46 -8.57 -29.29
N GLY A 751 -24.30 -9.50 -29.76
CA GLY A 751 -24.38 -9.85 -31.19
C GLY A 751 -23.06 -10.30 -31.83
N ALA A 752 -22.12 -10.86 -31.06
CA ALA A 752 -20.80 -11.24 -31.56
C ALA A 752 -20.88 -12.56 -32.36
N LYS A 753 -21.11 -12.43 -33.67
CA LYS A 753 -20.85 -13.48 -34.66
C LYS A 753 -19.35 -13.82 -34.63
N SER A 754 -19.03 -15.08 -34.33
CA SER A 754 -17.68 -15.70 -34.33
C SER A 754 -16.64 -15.05 -33.40
N GLY A 755 -16.46 -15.58 -32.16
CA GLY A 755 -15.37 -15.16 -31.26
C GLY A 755 -15.59 -15.32 -29.73
N SER A 756 -16.55 -16.13 -29.28
CA SER A 756 -17.06 -16.05 -27.89
C SER A 756 -16.16 -16.63 -26.78
N ALA A 757 -15.41 -17.72 -27.00
CA ALA A 757 -14.60 -18.29 -25.90
C ALA A 757 -13.27 -17.55 -25.68
N LEU A 758 -12.68 -16.99 -26.74
CA LEU A 758 -11.45 -16.19 -26.63
C LEU A 758 -11.70 -14.92 -25.82
N ILE A 759 -12.77 -14.18 -26.13
CA ILE A 759 -13.11 -12.93 -25.44
C ILE A 759 -13.54 -13.20 -23.99
N SER A 760 -14.44 -14.15 -23.78
CA SER A 760 -14.88 -14.49 -22.42
C SER A 760 -13.77 -15.10 -21.58
N GLY A 761 -12.92 -15.96 -22.16
CA GLY A 761 -11.74 -16.52 -21.48
C GLY A 761 -10.71 -15.45 -21.13
N SER A 762 -10.46 -14.50 -22.03
CA SER A 762 -9.48 -13.43 -21.78
C SER A 762 -9.94 -12.47 -20.68
N ILE A 763 -11.20 -12.01 -20.73
CA ILE A 763 -11.74 -11.08 -19.73
C ILE A 763 -11.86 -11.74 -18.37
N ALA A 764 -12.30 -13.00 -18.31
CA ALA A 764 -12.40 -13.72 -17.04
C ALA A 764 -11.02 -13.94 -16.42
N LEU A 765 -10.07 -14.49 -17.17
CA LEU A 765 -8.71 -14.70 -16.65
C LEU A 765 -8.05 -13.36 -16.23
N ALA A 766 -8.26 -12.29 -17.00
CA ALA A 766 -7.72 -10.98 -16.66
C ALA A 766 -8.33 -10.42 -15.37
N ALA A 767 -9.63 -10.59 -15.14
CA ALA A 767 -10.27 -10.07 -13.94
C ALA A 767 -9.88 -10.87 -12.69
N ASP A 768 -9.84 -12.20 -12.78
CA ASP A 768 -9.42 -13.08 -11.67
C ASP A 768 -7.95 -12.81 -11.28
N ASN A 769 -7.04 -12.81 -12.25
CA ASN A 769 -5.62 -12.54 -11.99
C ASN A 769 -5.35 -11.08 -11.61
N LEU A 770 -6.11 -10.09 -12.09
CA LEU A 770 -5.96 -8.70 -11.62
C LEU A 770 -6.36 -8.58 -10.16
N GLY A 771 -7.47 -9.24 -9.80
CA GLY A 771 -7.89 -9.41 -8.41
C GLY A 771 -6.79 -10.04 -7.58
N GLY A 772 -6.29 -11.21 -8.00
CA GLY A 772 -5.21 -11.93 -7.34
C GLY A 772 -3.90 -11.14 -7.27
N ALA A 773 -3.56 -10.35 -8.29
CA ALA A 773 -2.37 -9.50 -8.32
C ALA A 773 -2.46 -8.42 -7.24
N LEU A 774 -3.60 -7.72 -7.16
CA LEU A 774 -3.86 -6.73 -6.13
C LEU A 774 -3.92 -7.39 -4.75
N GLY A 775 -4.60 -8.53 -4.61
CA GLY A 775 -4.66 -9.30 -3.37
C GLY A 775 -3.28 -9.76 -2.90
N GLY A 776 -2.45 -10.30 -3.78
CA GLY A 776 -1.11 -10.78 -3.46
C GLY A 776 -0.13 -9.65 -3.10
N LEU A 777 -0.11 -8.60 -3.92
CA LEU A 777 0.77 -7.44 -3.70
C LEU A 777 0.35 -6.70 -2.42
N VAL A 778 -0.94 -6.35 -2.30
CA VAL A 778 -1.44 -5.58 -1.17
C VAL A 778 -1.46 -6.41 0.12
N ALA A 779 -1.85 -7.68 0.09
CA ALA A 779 -1.85 -8.49 1.31
C ALA A 779 -0.44 -8.80 1.83
N GLY A 780 0.47 -9.22 0.95
CA GLY A 780 1.82 -9.61 1.34
C GLY A 780 2.73 -8.44 1.70
N THR A 781 2.58 -7.28 1.04
CA THR A 781 3.45 -6.11 1.30
C THR A 781 2.84 -5.07 2.22
N LEU A 782 1.50 -5.02 2.37
CA LEU A 782 0.82 -3.97 3.15
C LEU A 782 -0.11 -4.53 4.23
N MET A 783 -1.11 -5.36 3.90
CA MET A 783 -2.16 -5.73 4.86
C MET A 783 -1.64 -6.60 6.00
N VAL A 784 -0.88 -7.66 5.70
CA VAL A 784 -0.37 -8.56 6.75
C VAL A 784 0.62 -7.84 7.67
N PRO A 785 1.59 -7.06 7.15
CA PRO A 785 2.42 -6.22 8.02
C PRO A 785 1.59 -5.24 8.86
N ILE A 786 0.69 -4.46 8.24
CA ILE A 786 0.02 -3.31 8.89
C ILE A 786 -1.12 -3.73 9.83
N LEU A 787 -1.94 -4.69 9.43
CA LEU A 787 -3.16 -5.12 10.12
C LEU A 787 -3.00 -6.46 10.84
N GLY A 788 -1.87 -7.15 10.67
CA GLY A 788 -1.70 -8.53 11.07
C GLY A 788 -2.54 -9.50 10.24
N VAL A 789 -2.40 -10.80 10.51
CA VAL A 789 -3.18 -11.86 9.85
C VAL A 789 -4.68 -11.71 10.15
N SER A 790 -5.04 -11.40 11.41
CA SER A 790 -6.43 -11.23 11.83
C SER A 790 -7.13 -10.06 11.13
N GLY A 791 -6.52 -8.87 11.13
CA GLY A 791 -7.08 -7.71 10.45
C GLY A 791 -7.14 -7.88 8.93
N THR A 792 -6.15 -8.57 8.35
CA THR A 792 -6.18 -8.96 6.93
C THR A 792 -7.41 -9.82 6.63
N CYS A 793 -7.64 -10.89 7.40
CA CYS A 793 -8.81 -11.75 7.25
C CYS A 793 -10.15 -10.99 7.35
N GLN A 794 -10.25 -10.00 8.25
CA GLN A 794 -11.45 -9.17 8.37
C GLN A 794 -11.71 -8.33 7.12
N VAL A 795 -10.66 -7.70 6.55
CA VAL A 795 -10.77 -6.93 5.31
C VAL A 795 -11.15 -7.84 4.13
N LEU A 796 -10.56 -9.05 4.05
CA LEU A 796 -10.88 -10.01 3.01
C LEU A 796 -12.34 -10.52 3.12
N ALA A 797 -12.81 -10.79 4.33
CA ALA A 797 -14.20 -11.15 4.60
C ALA A 797 -15.17 -10.03 4.17
N ALA A 798 -14.84 -8.77 4.50
CA ALA A 798 -15.61 -7.63 4.06
C ALA A 798 -15.61 -7.48 2.53
N LEU A 799 -14.46 -7.68 1.86
CA LEU A 799 -14.37 -7.63 0.40
C LEU A 799 -15.22 -8.72 -0.28
N ALA A 800 -15.21 -9.95 0.26
CA ALA A 800 -16.07 -11.04 -0.20
C ALA A 800 -17.56 -10.73 0.00
N ALA A 801 -17.93 -10.14 1.14
CA ALA A 801 -19.31 -9.73 1.43
C ALA A 801 -19.77 -8.59 0.50
N ILE A 802 -18.90 -7.61 0.23
CA ILE A 802 -19.14 -6.49 -0.69
C ILE A 802 -19.43 -7.00 -2.12
N ALA A 803 -18.77 -8.09 -2.55
CA ALA A 803 -19.01 -8.71 -3.86
C ALA A 803 -20.43 -9.30 -4.02
N ILE A 804 -21.15 -9.57 -2.93
CA ILE A 804 -22.53 -10.07 -2.97
C ILE A 804 -23.49 -8.99 -3.47
N LEU A 805 -23.26 -7.72 -3.13
CA LEU A 805 -24.17 -6.61 -3.43
C LEU A 805 -24.48 -6.47 -4.94
N PRO A 806 -23.51 -6.40 -5.86
CA PRO A 806 -23.80 -6.31 -7.30
C PRO A 806 -24.46 -7.57 -7.85
N VAL A 807 -24.20 -8.76 -7.28
CA VAL A 807 -24.86 -10.01 -7.67
C VAL A 807 -26.34 -10.00 -7.24
N ALA A 808 -26.64 -9.50 -6.04
CA ALA A 808 -28.00 -9.31 -5.55
C ALA A 808 -28.76 -8.25 -6.37
N MET A 809 -28.09 -7.17 -6.78
CA MET A 809 -28.67 -6.16 -7.67
C MET A 809 -29.12 -6.74 -9.02
N VAL A 810 -28.41 -7.73 -9.56
CA VAL A 810 -28.83 -8.43 -10.80
C VAL A 810 -30.15 -9.17 -10.59
N ALA A 811 -30.34 -9.81 -9.44
CA ALA A 811 -31.59 -10.49 -9.11
C ALA A 811 -32.78 -9.51 -8.94
N LEU A 812 -32.51 -8.30 -8.43
CA LEU A 812 -33.51 -7.24 -8.28
C LEU A 812 -33.81 -6.50 -9.59
N ALA A 813 -32.84 -6.42 -10.51
CA ALA A 813 -32.98 -5.70 -11.78
C ALA A 813 -34.05 -6.28 -12.69
N ASP A 814 -34.28 -7.60 -12.66
CA ASP A 814 -35.37 -8.25 -13.41
C ASP A 814 -36.76 -7.86 -12.89
N ARG A 815 -36.87 -7.32 -11.67
CA ARG A 815 -38.13 -6.92 -11.02
C ARG A 815 -38.42 -5.42 -11.05
N TRP A 816 -37.47 -4.59 -11.52
CA TRP A 816 -37.57 -3.13 -11.39
C TRP A 816 -38.30 -2.48 -12.59
N PRO A 817 -39.39 -1.71 -12.39
CA PRO A 817 -40.10 -1.05 -13.47
C PRO A 817 -39.24 0.07 -14.11
N ARG A 818 -39.24 0.13 -15.46
CA ARG A 818 -38.55 1.20 -16.23
C ARG A 818 -39.13 2.58 -15.87
N ARG A 819 -38.47 3.33 -14.98
CA ARG A 819 -38.88 4.69 -14.56
C ARG A 819 -38.61 5.76 -15.63
N SER A 820 -39.32 6.88 -15.45
CA SER A 820 -39.73 7.93 -16.40
C SER A 820 -38.67 8.64 -17.28
N ARG A 821 -39.13 9.20 -18.42
CA ARG A 821 -38.36 10.03 -19.37
C ARG A 821 -37.49 11.11 -18.71
N ALA A 822 -37.85 11.64 -17.54
CA ALA A 822 -37.09 12.68 -16.84
C ALA A 822 -35.72 12.20 -16.33
N ALA A 823 -35.62 10.98 -15.80
CA ALA A 823 -34.34 10.40 -15.37
C ALA A 823 -33.41 10.16 -16.58
N SER A 824 -33.99 9.68 -17.68
CA SER A 824 -33.25 9.45 -18.94
C SER A 824 -32.70 10.74 -19.58
N ALA A 825 -33.38 11.88 -19.39
CA ALA A 825 -32.94 13.18 -19.91
C ALA A 825 -31.74 13.73 -19.11
N ARG A 826 -31.73 13.57 -17.78
CA ARG A 826 -30.59 13.91 -16.92
C ARG A 826 -29.38 13.02 -17.18
N ALA A 827 -29.63 11.73 -17.42
CA ALA A 827 -28.63 10.71 -17.71
C ALA A 827 -27.96 10.83 -19.10
N ARG A 828 -28.44 11.72 -19.98
CA ARG A 828 -27.78 11.94 -21.28
C ARG A 828 -26.33 12.38 -21.06
N PRO A 829 -25.36 11.75 -21.75
CA PRO A 829 -23.96 12.12 -21.62
C PRO A 829 -23.79 13.55 -22.13
N SER A 830 -23.53 14.48 -21.21
CA SER A 830 -23.07 15.83 -21.56
C SER A 830 -21.58 15.84 -21.89
N PHE A 831 -20.89 14.72 -21.65
CA PHE A 831 -19.48 14.52 -21.97
C PHE A 831 -19.31 13.71 -23.27
N PRO A 832 -18.42 14.12 -24.18
CA PRO A 832 -18.07 13.34 -25.36
C PRO A 832 -17.35 12.02 -25.00
N TRP A 833 -16.68 11.97 -23.85
CA TRP A 833 -16.01 10.78 -23.31
C TRP A 833 -16.59 10.36 -21.95
N PRO A 834 -17.77 9.73 -21.93
CA PRO A 834 -18.46 9.39 -20.68
C PRO A 834 -17.65 8.45 -19.79
N ARG A 835 -16.84 7.55 -20.37
CA ARG A 835 -15.99 6.63 -19.58
C ARG A 835 -14.95 7.38 -18.76
N LEU A 836 -14.29 8.37 -19.37
CA LEU A 836 -13.26 9.17 -18.74
C LEU A 836 -13.85 10.08 -17.64
N GLY A 837 -15.05 10.64 -17.85
CA GLY A 837 -15.75 11.41 -16.82
C GLY A 837 -16.09 10.62 -15.55
N TRP A 838 -16.58 9.38 -15.68
CA TRP A 838 -16.83 8.51 -14.51
C TRP A 838 -15.55 8.05 -13.83
N GLY A 839 -14.47 7.81 -14.59
CA GLY A 839 -13.16 7.46 -14.03
C GLY A 839 -12.55 8.62 -13.23
N LEU A 840 -12.65 9.84 -13.75
CA LEU A 840 -12.22 11.06 -13.05
C LEU A 840 -13.01 11.27 -11.76
N LEU A 841 -14.34 11.10 -11.80
CA LEU A 841 -15.19 11.20 -10.61
C LEU A 841 -14.83 10.16 -9.56
N TYR A 842 -14.57 8.92 -9.97
CA TYR A 842 -14.10 7.86 -9.08
C TYR A 842 -12.78 8.25 -8.41
N LEU A 843 -11.79 8.70 -9.19
CA LEU A 843 -10.48 9.10 -8.67
C LEU A 843 -10.58 10.26 -7.67
N VAL A 844 -11.34 11.31 -8.01
CA VAL A 844 -11.56 12.47 -7.14
C VAL A 844 -12.24 12.05 -5.84
N LEU A 845 -13.35 11.30 -5.90
CA LEU A 845 -14.05 10.87 -4.68
C LEU A 845 -13.22 9.89 -3.84
N LEU A 846 -12.41 9.05 -4.48
CA LEU A 846 -11.51 8.13 -3.79
C LEU A 846 -10.46 8.91 -2.98
N LEU A 847 -9.81 9.88 -3.62
CA LEU A 847 -8.79 10.71 -2.98
C LEU A 847 -9.39 11.64 -1.93
N TYR A 848 -10.62 12.12 -2.13
CA TYR A 848 -11.35 12.87 -1.11
C TYR A 848 -11.67 12.00 0.12
N GLY A 849 -12.19 10.78 -0.11
CA GLY A 849 -12.46 9.84 0.98
C GLY A 849 -11.18 9.47 1.73
N TRP A 850 -10.06 9.27 1.00
CA TRP A 850 -8.74 9.10 1.62
C TRP A 850 -8.34 10.30 2.47
N HIS A 851 -8.48 11.51 1.94
CA HIS A 851 -8.18 12.76 2.63
C HIS A 851 -8.97 12.92 3.92
N LEU A 852 -10.28 12.66 3.91
CA LEU A 852 -11.14 12.74 5.10
C LEU A 852 -10.69 11.78 6.21
N ILE A 853 -10.31 10.56 5.85
CA ILE A 853 -9.84 9.57 6.82
C ILE A 853 -8.45 9.97 7.34
N ALA A 854 -7.57 10.48 6.46
CA ALA A 854 -6.24 10.93 6.83
C ALA A 854 -6.24 12.19 7.72
N GLN A 855 -7.20 13.10 7.53
CA GLN A 855 -7.36 14.27 8.40
C GLN A 855 -7.65 13.91 9.85
N GLN A 856 -8.40 12.85 10.11
CA GLN A 856 -8.67 12.36 11.48
C GLN A 856 -7.41 11.81 12.18
N SER A 857 -6.33 11.54 11.42
CA SER A 857 -5.10 10.90 11.90
C SER A 857 -3.87 11.81 11.89
N ARG A 858 -4.06 13.14 11.73
CA ARG A 858 -2.94 14.10 11.71
C ARG A 858 -2.18 14.03 13.04
N PRO A 859 -0.84 13.89 12.98
CA PRO A 859 -0.03 13.94 14.19
C PRO A 859 -0.23 15.28 14.90
N GLU A 860 -0.19 15.27 16.23
CA GLU A 860 -0.06 16.50 17.01
C GLU A 860 1.08 17.35 16.43
N PRO A 861 0.90 18.68 16.30
CA PRO A 861 1.93 19.54 15.72
C PRO A 861 3.25 19.31 16.45
N GLN A 862 4.37 19.31 15.70
CA GLN A 862 5.70 19.24 16.30
C GLN A 862 5.92 20.49 17.16
N VAL A 863 5.72 20.37 18.47
CA VAL A 863 5.90 21.50 19.41
C VAL A 863 7.34 21.61 19.91
N ARG A 864 8.30 20.98 19.21
CA ARG A 864 9.73 21.09 19.53
C ARG A 864 10.44 21.96 18.51
N PHE A 865 10.90 23.13 18.96
CA PHE A 865 11.64 24.10 18.14
C PHE A 865 13.13 24.06 18.47
N ASP A 866 13.97 24.28 17.45
CA ASP A 866 15.41 24.39 17.60
C ASP A 866 15.80 25.63 18.44
N PRO A 867 16.92 25.59 19.18
CA PRO A 867 17.36 26.69 20.04
C PRO A 867 17.50 28.03 19.32
N GLU A 868 17.90 28.02 18.04
CA GLU A 868 18.02 29.23 17.22
C GLU A 868 16.68 29.94 16.98
N ARG A 869 15.62 29.16 16.70
CA ARG A 869 14.25 29.70 16.52
C ARG A 869 13.67 30.24 17.82
N LEU A 870 13.98 29.58 18.94
CA LEU A 870 13.57 30.04 20.28
C LEU A 870 14.29 31.34 20.65
N ALA A 871 15.59 31.46 20.34
CA ALA A 871 16.36 32.66 20.59
C ALA A 871 15.90 33.86 19.74
N GLU A 872 15.47 33.60 18.50
CA GLU A 872 14.94 34.63 17.61
C GLU A 872 13.64 35.26 18.11
N VAL A 873 12.73 34.45 18.68
CA VAL A 873 11.40 34.90 19.10
C VAL A 873 11.36 35.30 20.58
N GLY A 874 12.11 34.61 21.43
CA GLY A 874 12.12 34.83 22.88
C GLY A 874 13.31 35.62 23.41
N GLY A 875 14.33 35.90 22.60
CA GLY A 875 15.57 36.58 23.02
C GLY A 875 16.66 35.62 23.55
N GLN A 876 17.79 36.17 24.00
CA GLN A 876 18.95 35.39 24.48
C GLN A 876 18.72 34.83 25.90
N TYR A 877 17.87 33.81 26.02
CA TYR A 877 17.61 33.10 27.27
C TYR A 877 17.93 31.60 27.13
N ARG A 878 18.17 30.94 28.27
CA ARG A 878 18.18 29.47 28.32
C ARG A 878 16.74 28.99 28.38
N PHE A 879 16.24 28.37 27.32
CA PHE A 879 14.88 27.84 27.26
C PHE A 879 14.78 26.41 27.77
N GLU A 880 13.87 26.17 28.72
CA GLU A 880 13.52 24.83 29.19
C GLU A 880 12.08 24.46 28.76
N PRO A 881 11.87 23.30 28.12
CA PRO A 881 10.54 22.87 27.71
C PRO A 881 9.72 22.38 28.92
N LYS A 882 8.45 22.77 28.98
CA LYS A 882 7.46 22.30 29.95
C LYS A 882 6.29 21.65 29.20
N PRO A 883 5.95 20.37 29.49
CA PRO A 883 4.95 19.62 28.73
C PRO A 883 3.50 19.85 29.18
N GLU A 884 3.26 20.29 30.42
CA GLU A 884 1.93 20.51 30.98
C GLU A 884 1.72 21.99 31.35
N PRO A 885 0.49 22.53 31.22
CA PRO A 885 -0.74 21.90 30.68
C PRO A 885 -0.73 21.73 29.15
N TRP A 886 0.22 22.36 28.47
CA TRP A 886 0.54 22.20 27.04
C TRP A 886 2.01 22.60 26.83
N ILE A 887 2.62 22.20 25.71
CA ILE A 887 4.07 22.39 25.50
C ILE A 887 4.40 23.88 25.33
N HIS A 888 5.24 24.40 26.23
CA HIS A 888 5.77 25.76 26.20
C HIS A 888 7.22 25.83 26.68
N TYR A 889 7.91 26.94 26.40
CA TYR A 889 9.32 27.13 26.73
C TYR A 889 9.48 28.28 27.71
N LEU A 890 10.05 27.98 28.88
CA LEU A 890 10.39 28.99 29.87
C LEU A 890 11.83 29.44 29.68
N GLY A 891 12.04 30.73 29.47
CA GLY A 891 13.35 31.36 29.33
C GLY A 891 13.89 31.83 30.68
N PHE A 892 15.09 31.39 31.01
CA PHE A 892 15.83 31.78 32.21
C PHE A 892 17.02 32.65 31.83
N ALA A 893 17.15 33.81 32.48
CA ALA A 893 18.37 34.61 32.40
C ALA A 893 19.54 33.85 33.04
N PRO A 894 20.80 34.13 32.65
CA PRO A 894 21.96 33.47 33.23
C PRO A 894 21.98 33.61 34.77
N GLY A 895 21.82 32.49 35.49
CA GLY A 895 21.81 32.45 36.96
C GLY A 895 20.45 32.69 37.64
N ALA A 896 19.38 32.97 36.89
CA ALA A 896 18.04 33.15 37.44
C ALA A 896 17.36 31.81 37.79
N ARG A 897 16.62 31.77 38.91
CA ARG A 897 15.81 30.61 39.34
C ARG A 897 14.34 30.70 38.93
N GLN A 898 13.87 31.89 38.56
CA GLN A 898 12.51 32.12 38.08
C GLN A 898 12.53 32.39 36.57
N PRO A 899 11.49 31.98 35.84
CA PRO A 899 11.38 32.26 34.41
C PRO A 899 11.08 33.75 34.18
N GLU A 900 11.74 34.35 33.19
CA GLU A 900 11.57 35.77 32.82
C GLU A 900 10.97 35.93 31.42
N ALA A 901 11.10 34.91 30.58
CA ALA A 901 10.56 34.88 29.23
C ALA A 901 9.77 33.59 28.98
N LEU A 902 8.86 33.64 28.00
CA LEU A 902 8.00 32.55 27.60
C LEU A 902 7.93 32.51 26.08
N VAL A 903 8.17 31.35 25.49
CA VAL A 903 7.93 31.11 24.05
C VAL A 903 6.94 29.96 23.90
N LEU A 904 5.91 30.17 23.08
CA LEU A 904 4.90 29.15 22.80
C LEU A 904 4.40 29.22 21.36
N ALA A 905 3.93 28.08 20.86
CA ALA A 905 3.07 28.05 19.69
C ALA A 905 1.63 28.37 20.11
N SER A 906 0.97 29.31 19.43
CA SER A 906 -0.41 29.71 19.74
C SER A 906 -1.39 28.53 19.73
N ALA A 907 -1.16 27.57 18.84
CA ALA A 907 -1.97 26.36 18.73
C ALA A 907 -1.88 25.43 19.95
N ALA A 908 -0.77 25.46 20.71
CA ALA A 908 -0.63 24.65 21.91
C ALA A 908 -1.45 25.21 23.09
N ALA A 909 -1.57 26.54 23.18
CA ALA A 909 -2.37 27.19 24.22
C ALA A 909 -3.88 27.05 23.93
N LEU A 910 -4.30 27.37 22.70
CA LEU A 910 -5.71 27.61 22.39
C LEU A 910 -6.56 26.34 22.16
N THR A 911 -5.96 25.15 22.12
CA THR A 911 -6.66 23.87 21.91
C THR A 911 -7.66 23.50 23.03
N GLY A 912 -7.57 24.13 24.21
CA GLY A 912 -8.44 23.86 25.36
C GLY A 912 -9.51 24.94 25.65
N SER A 913 -9.50 26.06 24.94
CA SER A 913 -10.27 27.26 25.29
C SER A 913 -11.12 27.77 24.13
N GLY A 914 -12.35 27.28 23.96
CA GLY A 914 -13.38 27.96 23.16
C GLY A 914 -13.17 28.09 21.63
N GLY A 915 -12.06 27.61 21.07
CA GLY A 915 -11.75 27.63 19.63
C GLY A 915 -10.70 28.70 19.26
N GLU A 916 -9.86 28.39 18.26
CA GLU A 916 -8.88 29.34 17.70
C GLU A 916 -9.59 30.42 16.84
N PRO A 917 -9.20 31.71 16.95
CA PRO A 917 -9.67 32.74 16.04
C PRO A 917 -9.31 32.40 14.58
N ASN A 918 -10.31 32.46 13.68
CA ASN A 918 -10.14 32.06 12.30
C ASN A 918 -9.91 33.27 11.37
N GLY A 919 -8.93 33.14 10.48
CA GLY A 919 -8.77 34.01 9.32
C GLY A 919 -9.66 33.57 8.15
N PHE A 920 -9.37 34.13 6.97
CA PHE A 920 -10.11 33.88 5.72
C PHE A 920 -10.00 32.42 5.23
N ALA A 921 -8.96 31.68 5.63
CA ALA A 921 -8.76 30.27 5.31
C ALA A 921 -8.47 29.38 6.54
N GLY A 922 -8.97 29.75 7.72
CA GLY A 922 -8.77 29.00 8.97
C GLY A 922 -7.78 29.68 9.92
N PRO A 923 -7.31 28.99 10.98
CA PRO A 923 -6.54 29.63 12.04
C PRO A 923 -5.15 30.03 11.57
N ILE A 924 -4.65 31.13 12.15
CA ILE A 924 -3.29 31.62 11.92
C ILE A 924 -2.43 31.21 13.10
N ARG A 925 -1.49 30.29 12.88
CA ARG A 925 -0.62 29.77 13.94
C ARG A 925 0.64 30.60 14.03
N LEU A 926 0.92 31.08 15.22
CA LEU A 926 2.01 32.00 15.51
C LEU A 926 2.93 31.38 16.57
N LEU A 927 4.23 31.62 16.43
CA LEU A 927 5.21 31.44 17.49
C LEU A 927 5.32 32.78 18.21
N ILE A 928 5.01 32.80 19.50
CA ILE A 928 4.87 34.03 20.28
C ILE A 928 5.88 33.98 21.43
N GLY A 929 6.67 35.05 21.55
CA GLY A 929 7.61 35.29 22.63
C GLY A 929 7.14 36.46 23.50
N LEU A 930 7.00 36.20 24.80
CA LEU A 930 6.51 37.15 25.80
C LEU A 930 7.48 37.22 26.98
N ASP A 931 7.49 38.35 27.68
CA ASP A 931 8.10 38.43 29.01
C ASP A 931 7.06 38.36 30.14
N ARG A 932 7.55 38.40 31.38
CA ARG A 932 6.73 38.35 32.60
C ARG A 932 5.70 39.48 32.70
N ASP A 933 5.98 40.63 32.09
CA ASP A 933 5.13 41.82 32.16
C ASP A 933 4.12 41.90 30.99
N GLY A 934 4.15 40.91 30.08
CA GLY A 934 3.26 40.87 28.91
C GLY A 934 3.77 41.67 27.72
N LEU A 935 5.05 42.04 27.69
CA LEU A 935 5.69 42.67 26.54
C LEU A 935 5.96 41.65 25.44
N LEU A 936 5.60 41.99 24.21
CA LEU A 936 5.82 41.16 23.03
C LEU A 936 7.29 41.23 22.58
N ARG A 937 8.06 40.18 22.87
CA ARG A 937 9.50 40.08 22.54
C ARG A 937 9.75 39.67 21.09
N GLY A 938 8.86 38.88 20.53
CA GLY A 938 8.95 38.41 19.16
C GLY A 938 7.70 37.68 18.73
N VAL A 939 7.34 37.78 17.45
CA VAL A 939 6.28 36.97 16.85
C VAL A 939 6.72 36.53 15.48
N ARG A 940 6.53 35.24 15.19
CA ARG A 940 6.70 34.69 13.86
C ARG A 940 5.49 33.90 13.44
N TYR A 941 5.23 33.95 12.15
CA TYR A 941 4.28 33.08 11.51
C TYR A 941 4.83 31.64 11.45
N LEU A 942 4.05 30.65 11.90
CA LEU A 942 4.40 29.22 11.81
C LEU A 942 3.72 28.53 10.64
N GLU A 943 2.38 28.63 10.59
CA GLU A 943 1.55 27.92 9.63
C GLU A 943 0.19 28.64 9.49
N SER A 944 -0.30 28.75 8.26
CA SER A 944 -1.59 29.29 7.90
C SER A 944 -1.96 28.75 6.53
N ASN A 945 -3.24 28.49 6.36
CA ASN A 945 -3.81 28.07 5.09
C ASN A 945 -4.32 29.27 4.26
N GLU A 946 -3.97 30.49 4.67
CA GLU A 946 -4.34 31.71 3.98
C GLU A 946 -3.77 31.79 2.58
N THR A 947 -4.41 32.60 1.73
CA THR A 947 -3.96 32.76 0.34
C THR A 947 -2.51 33.29 0.37
N PRO A 948 -1.54 32.60 -0.27
CA PRO A 948 -0.13 33.01 -0.25
C PRO A 948 0.08 34.47 -0.68
N SER A 949 -0.77 34.96 -1.57
CA SER A 949 -0.77 36.38 -1.93
C SER A 949 -1.08 37.27 -0.72
N TYR A 950 -2.08 37.00 0.10
CA TYR A 950 -2.40 37.84 1.26
C TYR A 950 -1.38 37.72 2.40
N ILE A 951 -0.62 36.62 2.53
CA ILE A 951 0.34 36.44 3.64
C ILE A 951 1.82 36.62 3.30
N ALA A 952 2.18 36.88 2.04
CA ALA A 952 3.59 37.03 1.62
C ALA A 952 4.38 38.12 2.40
N GLY A 953 3.68 39.06 3.06
CA GLY A 953 4.29 40.09 3.92
C GLY A 953 3.98 39.95 5.41
N ILE A 954 3.37 38.85 5.86
CA ILE A 954 2.86 38.72 7.24
C ILE A 954 3.98 38.80 8.28
N ASP A 955 5.14 38.19 8.03
CA ASP A 955 6.29 38.26 8.96
C ASP A 955 6.92 39.65 9.04
N ALA A 956 6.84 40.45 7.98
CA ALA A 956 7.30 41.85 8.04
C ALA A 956 6.34 42.69 8.88
N TRP A 957 5.03 42.47 8.71
CA TRP A 957 4.00 43.14 9.50
C TRP A 957 4.01 42.70 10.98
N LEU A 958 4.11 41.40 11.28
CA LEU A 958 4.20 40.86 12.64
C LEU A 958 5.44 41.38 13.39
N ARG A 959 6.58 41.54 12.70
CA ARG A 959 7.79 42.13 13.30
C ARG A 959 7.61 43.59 13.70
N ALA A 960 6.73 44.34 13.02
CA ALA A 960 6.40 45.70 13.41
C ALA A 960 5.58 45.78 14.73
N LEU A 961 5.04 44.65 15.20
CA LEU A 961 4.30 44.54 16.47
C LEU A 961 5.23 44.28 17.67
N VAL A 962 6.52 43.99 17.45
CA VAL A 962 7.47 43.73 18.54
C VAL A 962 7.65 44.99 19.39
N GLY A 963 7.64 44.83 20.73
CA GLY A 963 7.74 45.93 21.70
C GLY A 963 6.41 46.48 22.19
N TRP A 964 5.27 45.94 21.71
CA TRP A 964 3.96 46.26 22.25
C TRP A 964 3.72 45.58 23.61
N ASP A 965 3.11 46.32 24.53
CA ASP A 965 2.80 45.88 25.88
C ASP A 965 1.33 45.49 25.99
N LEU A 966 1.06 44.17 26.04
CA LEU A 966 -0.29 43.61 26.05
C LEU A 966 -1.01 43.79 27.39
N SER A 967 -0.28 44.12 28.47
CA SER A 967 -0.88 44.42 29.77
C SER A 967 -1.67 45.73 29.77
N LYS A 968 -1.34 46.66 28.85
CA LYS A 968 -1.98 47.98 28.70
C LYS A 968 -3.24 47.97 27.83
N GLY A 969 -3.53 46.87 27.13
CA GLY A 969 -4.72 46.70 26.29
C GLY A 969 -4.50 45.73 25.12
N PRO A 970 -5.59 45.20 24.51
CA PRO A 970 -5.50 44.28 23.38
C PRO A 970 -4.98 44.97 22.11
N LEU A 971 -4.35 44.20 21.22
CA LEU A 971 -4.02 44.66 19.87
C LEU A 971 -5.28 44.68 18.99
N GLU A 972 -5.59 45.83 18.39
CA GLU A 972 -6.76 46.07 17.54
C GLU A 972 -6.40 46.93 16.31
N LEU A 973 -7.19 46.81 15.24
CA LEU A 973 -6.97 47.55 13.98
C LEU A 973 -7.28 49.05 14.06
N ASP A 974 -7.82 49.53 15.17
CA ASP A 974 -8.04 50.97 15.43
C ASP A 974 -6.72 51.69 15.79
N ARG A 975 -5.72 50.95 16.28
CA ARG A 975 -4.41 51.44 16.73
C ARG A 975 -3.25 50.93 15.89
N ILE A 976 -3.48 49.91 15.07
CA ILE A 976 -2.46 49.20 14.29
C ILE A 976 -2.95 49.10 12.86
N ASP A 977 -2.12 49.55 11.91
CA ASP A 977 -2.45 49.40 10.50
C ASP A 977 -2.56 47.92 10.11
N GLY A 978 -3.66 47.55 9.46
CA GLY A 978 -3.85 46.22 8.91
C GLY A 978 -2.94 45.95 7.71
N LEU A 979 -2.67 44.69 7.44
CA LEU A 979 -1.98 44.29 6.21
C LEU A 979 -2.88 44.62 5.00
N SER A 980 -2.35 45.42 4.07
CA SER A 980 -3.12 45.92 2.92
C SER A 980 -3.78 44.76 2.14
N GLY A 981 -5.09 44.87 1.90
CA GLY A 981 -5.89 43.84 1.23
C GLY A 981 -6.19 42.58 2.04
N ALA A 982 -5.76 42.48 3.31
CA ALA A 982 -5.88 41.29 4.15
C ALA A 982 -6.52 41.57 5.53
N THR A 983 -7.55 42.43 5.57
CA THR A 983 -8.18 42.92 6.81
C THR A 983 -8.76 41.82 7.72
N VAL A 984 -9.27 40.72 7.13
CA VAL A 984 -9.78 39.57 7.90
C VAL A 984 -8.63 38.79 8.55
N THR A 985 -7.59 38.50 7.76
CA THR A 985 -6.37 37.83 8.20
C THR A 985 -5.65 38.62 9.29
N SER A 986 -5.54 39.95 9.16
CA SER A 986 -4.94 40.80 10.20
C SER A 986 -5.74 40.78 11.51
N ARG A 987 -7.07 40.84 11.47
CA ARG A 987 -7.91 40.72 12.68
C ARG A 987 -7.72 39.37 13.37
N ALA A 988 -7.71 38.29 12.60
CA ALA A 988 -7.50 36.95 13.15
C ALA A 988 -6.11 36.80 13.80
N ALA A 989 -5.06 37.33 13.16
CA ALA A 989 -3.70 37.27 13.71
C ALA A 989 -3.59 38.03 15.05
N LEU A 990 -4.17 39.24 15.14
CA LEU A 990 -4.20 40.00 16.39
C LEU A 990 -5.04 39.31 17.47
N ALA A 991 -6.21 38.76 17.11
CA ALA A 991 -7.06 38.00 18.02
C ALA A 991 -6.35 36.75 18.57
N THR A 992 -5.65 36.00 17.72
CA THR A 992 -4.85 34.83 18.15
C THR A 992 -3.72 35.23 19.08
N LEU A 993 -3.04 36.34 18.80
CA LEU A 993 -1.96 36.86 19.63
C LEU A 993 -2.47 37.26 21.01
N ASN A 994 -3.57 38.02 21.08
CA ASN A 994 -4.21 38.43 22.33
C ASN A 994 -4.67 37.22 23.16
N ALA A 995 -5.34 36.25 22.52
CA ALA A 995 -5.86 35.07 23.20
C ALA A 995 -4.75 34.15 23.72
N ALA A 996 -3.74 33.88 22.89
CA ALA A 996 -2.61 33.03 23.26
C ALA A 996 -1.76 33.69 24.37
N ALA A 997 -1.50 35.00 24.27
CA ALA A 997 -0.73 35.71 25.28
C ALA A 997 -1.38 35.65 26.67
N ARG A 998 -2.70 35.86 26.75
CA ARG A 998 -3.44 35.79 28.02
C ARG A 998 -3.32 34.43 28.68
N GLN A 999 -3.62 33.36 27.95
CA GLN A 999 -3.60 32.01 28.49
C GLN A 999 -2.16 31.60 28.87
N ALA A 1000 -1.19 32.07 28.10
CA ALA A 1000 0.21 31.77 28.32
C ALA A 1000 0.80 32.47 29.54
N THR A 1001 0.52 33.76 29.76
CA THR A 1001 1.01 34.48 30.95
C THR A 1001 0.32 34.01 32.23
N GLU A 1002 -0.98 33.66 32.15
CA GLU A 1002 -1.71 33.12 33.29
C GLU A 1002 -1.13 31.77 33.74
N VAL A 1003 -0.82 30.88 32.80
CA VAL A 1003 -0.23 29.55 33.07
C VAL A 1003 1.24 29.65 33.50
N ALA A 1004 2.05 30.50 32.85
CA ALA A 1004 3.50 30.55 33.07
C ALA A 1004 3.91 31.43 34.25
N PHE A 1005 3.20 32.54 34.49
CA PHE A 1005 3.58 33.59 35.44
C PHE A 1005 2.52 33.87 36.52
N GLY A 1006 1.31 33.30 36.40
CA GLY A 1006 0.21 33.55 37.34
C GLY A 1006 -0.40 34.96 37.24
N THR A 1007 -0.06 35.71 36.19
CA THR A 1007 -0.55 37.07 35.92
C THR A 1007 -1.57 37.04 34.79
N SER A 1008 -2.76 37.61 35.04
CA SER A 1008 -3.82 37.69 34.03
C SER A 1008 -3.76 39.02 33.29
N ILE A 1009 -3.52 38.95 31.98
CA ILE A 1009 -3.74 40.08 31.07
C ILE A 1009 -5.25 40.33 31.01
N PRO A 1010 -5.73 41.60 31.08
CA PRO A 1010 -7.15 41.91 31.04
C PRO A 1010 -7.84 41.27 29.83
N PRO A 1011 -9.08 40.80 29.98
CA PRO A 1011 -9.79 40.13 28.89
C PRO A 1011 -9.88 41.08 27.70
N SER A 1012 -9.60 40.57 26.50
CA SER A 1012 -10.08 41.19 25.27
C SER A 1012 -11.60 41.25 25.40
N VAL A 1013 -12.16 42.43 25.66
CA VAL A 1013 -13.56 42.63 25.36
C VAL A 1013 -13.64 42.41 23.87
N ALA A 1014 -14.21 41.29 23.44
CA ALA A 1014 -14.70 41.19 22.09
C ALA A 1014 -15.64 42.38 21.94
N ALA A 1015 -15.16 43.44 21.29
CA ALA A 1015 -16.00 44.53 20.86
C ALA A 1015 -16.95 43.94 19.80
N GLN A 1016 -17.97 43.21 20.24
CA GLN A 1016 -19.26 43.18 19.58
C GLN A 1016 -19.94 44.53 19.81
N ALA A 1017 -19.24 45.63 19.49
CA ALA A 1017 -19.96 46.71 18.84
C ALA A 1017 -20.23 46.16 17.45
N GLN A 1018 -21.45 45.65 17.21
CA GLN A 1018 -22.00 45.52 15.87
C GLN A 1018 -22.01 46.94 15.27
N ALA A 1019 -20.86 47.38 14.78
CA ALA A 1019 -20.81 48.45 13.82
C ALA A 1019 -21.73 48.03 12.69
N PHE A 1020 -22.64 48.92 12.30
CA PHE A 1020 -23.60 48.68 11.25
C PHE A 1020 -22.85 48.31 9.96
N ASP A 1021 -22.77 47.01 9.66
CA ASP A 1021 -22.00 46.53 8.52
C ASP A 1021 -22.85 46.65 7.25
N TRP A 1022 -22.73 47.81 6.61
CA TRP A 1022 -23.41 48.12 5.34
C TRP A 1022 -23.10 47.10 4.24
N SER A 1023 -21.98 46.37 4.32
CA SER A 1023 -21.59 45.38 3.31
C SER A 1023 -22.58 44.22 3.23
N LEU A 1024 -23.04 43.72 4.38
CA LEU A 1024 -24.02 42.62 4.47
C LEU A 1024 -25.34 43.01 3.79
N TYR A 1025 -25.85 44.21 4.09
CA TYR A 1025 -27.11 44.70 3.51
C TYR A 1025 -26.98 44.99 2.00
N ALA A 1026 -25.84 45.54 1.57
CA ALA A 1026 -25.57 45.78 0.15
C ALA A 1026 -25.51 44.46 -0.64
N ILE A 1027 -24.86 43.43 -0.10
CA ILE A 1027 -24.82 42.09 -0.69
C ILE A 1027 -26.24 41.48 -0.70
N ALA A 1028 -26.96 41.53 0.43
CA ALA A 1028 -28.32 41.00 0.50
C ALA A 1028 -29.26 41.66 -0.52
N ALA A 1029 -29.19 42.99 -0.67
CA ALA A 1029 -29.96 43.72 -1.67
C ALA A 1029 -29.63 43.27 -3.10
N LEU A 1030 -28.33 43.13 -3.44
CA LEU A 1030 -27.88 42.63 -4.74
C LEU A 1030 -28.40 41.20 -5.02
N LEU A 1031 -28.35 40.32 -4.01
CA LEU A 1031 -28.85 38.94 -4.11
C LEU A 1031 -30.38 38.87 -4.22
N LEU A 1032 -31.12 39.77 -3.57
CA LEU A 1032 -32.58 39.85 -3.71
C LEU A 1032 -33.00 40.37 -5.08
N LEU A 1033 -32.27 41.36 -5.63
CA LEU A 1033 -32.49 41.89 -6.98
C LEU A 1033 -32.29 40.83 -8.07
N PHE A 1034 -31.52 39.77 -7.82
CA PHE A 1034 -31.34 38.66 -8.76
C PHE A 1034 -32.67 38.00 -9.16
N PHE A 1035 -33.60 37.75 -8.22
CA PHE A 1035 -34.84 37.01 -8.51
C PHE A 1035 -35.74 37.70 -9.55
N PRO A 1036 -36.15 38.98 -9.38
CA PRO A 1036 -36.97 39.65 -10.39
C PRO A 1036 -36.21 39.80 -11.72
N VAL A 1037 -34.90 40.05 -11.70
CA VAL A 1037 -34.08 40.15 -12.93
C VAL A 1037 -34.00 38.81 -13.66
N TYR A 1038 -33.76 37.71 -12.95
CA TYR A 1038 -33.69 36.36 -13.52
C TYR A 1038 -35.02 35.93 -14.14
N LEU A 1039 -36.13 36.16 -13.43
CA LEU A 1039 -37.48 35.81 -13.88
C LEU A 1039 -37.95 36.69 -15.06
N SER A 1040 -37.55 37.96 -15.10
CA SER A 1040 -37.91 38.87 -16.21
C SER A 1040 -37.38 38.42 -17.57
N GLY A 1041 -36.28 37.67 -17.60
CA GLY A 1041 -35.59 37.27 -18.82
C GLY A 1041 -34.97 38.43 -19.63
N SER A 1042 -35.03 39.67 -19.11
CA SER A 1042 -34.54 40.86 -19.82
C SER A 1042 -33.01 40.93 -19.85
N GLU A 1043 -32.46 41.10 -21.05
CA GLU A 1043 -31.01 41.23 -21.24
C GLU A 1043 -30.45 42.54 -20.66
N GLY A 1044 -31.21 43.63 -20.73
CA GLY A 1044 -30.81 44.94 -20.20
C GLY A 1044 -30.66 44.92 -18.67
N TRP A 1045 -31.68 44.42 -17.96
CA TRP A 1045 -31.63 44.29 -16.50
C TRP A 1045 -30.55 43.32 -16.03
N ARG A 1046 -30.30 42.24 -16.78
CA ARG A 1046 -29.18 41.33 -16.51
C ARG A 1046 -27.83 42.04 -16.61
N LEU A 1047 -27.63 42.88 -17.63
CA LEU A 1047 -26.38 43.63 -17.80
C LEU A 1047 -26.20 44.65 -16.67
N ALA A 1048 -27.26 45.36 -16.29
CA ALA A 1048 -27.23 46.30 -15.17
C ALA A 1048 -26.84 45.60 -13.86
N LEU A 1049 -27.43 44.43 -13.57
CA LEU A 1049 -27.07 43.62 -12.41
C LEU A 1049 -25.61 43.12 -12.46
N GLN A 1050 -25.10 42.77 -13.64
CA GLN A 1050 -23.71 42.36 -13.84
C GLN A 1050 -22.72 43.50 -13.58
N VAL A 1051 -23.03 44.71 -14.05
CA VAL A 1051 -22.21 45.90 -13.79
C VAL A 1051 -22.26 46.25 -12.30
N ALA A 1052 -23.45 46.23 -11.69
CA ALA A 1052 -23.61 46.44 -10.26
C ALA A 1052 -22.79 45.42 -9.45
N SER A 1053 -22.82 44.14 -9.81
CA SER A 1053 -22.03 43.10 -9.15
C SER A 1053 -20.52 43.29 -9.35
N LEU A 1054 -20.07 43.69 -10.56
CA LEU A 1054 -18.67 43.97 -10.84
C LEU A 1054 -18.13 45.12 -9.97
N VAL A 1055 -18.90 46.20 -9.83
CA VAL A 1055 -18.52 47.34 -8.99
C VAL A 1055 -18.60 46.98 -7.51
N LEU A 1056 -19.72 46.40 -7.07
CA LEU A 1056 -20.00 46.12 -5.66
C LEU A 1056 -19.11 44.98 -5.12
N LEU A 1057 -19.18 43.78 -5.72
CA LEU A 1057 -18.46 42.60 -5.22
C LEU A 1057 -17.01 42.56 -5.72
N GLY A 1058 -16.71 43.11 -6.89
CA GLY A 1058 -15.37 43.11 -7.48
C GLY A 1058 -14.46 44.19 -6.91
N PHE A 1059 -14.78 45.46 -7.17
CA PHE A 1059 -13.89 46.58 -6.84
C PHE A 1059 -14.14 47.20 -5.46
N TRP A 1060 -15.39 47.26 -4.99
CA TRP A 1060 -15.71 47.97 -3.75
C TRP A 1060 -15.55 47.10 -2.49
N LEU A 1061 -16.26 45.98 -2.43
CA LEU A 1061 -16.23 45.07 -1.27
C LEU A 1061 -15.16 43.98 -1.38
N ASN A 1062 -14.58 43.78 -2.58
CA ASN A 1062 -13.62 42.71 -2.90
C ASN A 1062 -14.01 41.33 -2.34
N SER A 1063 -15.32 41.01 -2.40
CA SER A 1063 -15.90 39.78 -1.86
C SER A 1063 -16.16 38.80 -2.99
N LEU A 1064 -15.11 38.07 -3.35
CA LEU A 1064 -15.07 37.17 -4.49
C LEU A 1064 -15.33 35.72 -4.07
N LEU A 1065 -16.16 35.00 -4.84
CA LEU A 1065 -16.23 33.55 -4.76
C LEU A 1065 -15.24 32.93 -5.76
N THR A 1066 -14.31 32.11 -5.28
CA THR A 1066 -13.17 31.57 -6.03
C THR A 1066 -13.02 30.05 -5.79
N GLU A 1067 -12.15 29.37 -6.53
CA GLU A 1067 -11.79 27.97 -6.26
C GLU A 1067 -11.19 27.75 -4.85
N LEU A 1068 -10.63 28.78 -4.22
CA LEU A 1068 -10.13 28.67 -2.85
C LEU A 1068 -11.26 28.41 -1.84
N ASP A 1069 -12.45 28.99 -2.06
CA ASP A 1069 -13.63 28.67 -1.23
C ASP A 1069 -14.01 27.18 -1.33
N LEU A 1070 -13.88 26.61 -2.54
CA LEU A 1070 -14.12 25.19 -2.77
C LEU A 1070 -13.06 24.32 -2.06
N VAL A 1071 -11.79 24.73 -2.09
CA VAL A 1071 -10.70 24.07 -1.39
C VAL A 1071 -10.92 24.13 0.13
N ASN A 1072 -11.17 25.30 0.69
CA ASN A 1072 -11.38 25.51 2.12
C ASN A 1072 -12.59 24.71 2.64
N LEU A 1073 -13.70 24.71 1.90
CA LEU A 1073 -14.87 23.87 2.20
C LEU A 1073 -14.51 22.37 2.17
N SER A 1074 -13.71 21.92 1.20
CA SER A 1074 -13.30 20.52 1.10
C SER A 1074 -12.32 20.10 2.20
N GLN A 1075 -11.53 21.04 2.73
CA GLN A 1075 -10.58 20.78 3.80
C GLN A 1075 -11.19 20.95 5.21
N GLY A 1076 -12.44 21.44 5.31
CA GLY A 1076 -13.07 21.77 6.59
C GLY A 1076 -12.52 23.04 7.24
N GLN A 1077 -11.81 23.88 6.49
CA GLN A 1077 -11.09 25.07 6.96
C GLN A 1077 -11.90 26.35 6.68
N THR A 1078 -13.14 26.39 7.15
CA THR A 1078 -14.05 27.54 6.90
C THR A 1078 -14.11 28.48 8.09
N ALA A 1079 -14.15 29.79 7.83
CA ALA A 1079 -14.38 30.79 8.86
C ALA A 1079 -15.76 30.62 9.53
N SER A 1080 -15.87 31.00 10.81
CA SER A 1080 -17.10 30.84 11.60
C SER A 1080 -18.27 31.63 10.97
N PRO A 1081 -19.49 31.03 10.87
CA PRO A 1081 -20.68 31.75 10.41
C PRO A 1081 -21.02 33.00 11.21
N ALA A 1082 -20.66 33.04 12.49
CA ALA A 1082 -20.91 34.18 13.37
C ALA A 1082 -19.97 35.37 13.10
N GLU A 1083 -18.76 35.10 12.59
CA GLU A 1083 -17.72 36.11 12.38
C GLU A 1083 -17.77 36.71 10.97
N HIS A 1084 -18.28 35.96 9.99
CA HIS A 1084 -18.34 36.36 8.58
C HIS A 1084 -19.71 36.08 7.92
N PRO A 1085 -20.80 36.70 8.41
CA PRO A 1085 -22.15 36.44 7.92
C PRO A 1085 -22.33 36.77 6.42
N GLU A 1086 -21.64 37.78 5.91
CA GLU A 1086 -21.68 38.23 4.52
C GLU A 1086 -21.17 37.16 3.53
N ARG A 1087 -20.12 36.44 3.90
CA ARG A 1087 -19.54 35.37 3.07
C ARG A 1087 -20.40 34.11 3.10
N TRP A 1088 -20.94 33.76 4.26
CA TRP A 1088 -21.88 32.65 4.39
C TRP A 1088 -23.21 32.91 3.67
N LEU A 1089 -23.66 34.17 3.62
CA LEU A 1089 -24.79 34.58 2.80
C LEU A 1089 -24.51 34.33 1.30
N LEU A 1090 -23.32 34.71 0.81
CA LEU A 1090 -22.90 34.45 -0.58
C LEU A 1090 -22.77 32.95 -0.88
N LEU A 1091 -22.08 32.18 -0.03
CA LEU A 1091 -21.90 30.74 -0.20
C LEU A 1091 -23.24 30.00 -0.16
N GLY A 1092 -24.09 30.31 0.82
CA GLY A 1092 -25.43 29.75 0.96
C GLY A 1092 -26.32 30.07 -0.24
N PHE A 1093 -26.29 31.31 -0.71
CA PHE A 1093 -27.02 31.72 -1.91
C PHE A 1093 -26.54 30.97 -3.16
N VAL A 1094 -25.23 30.86 -3.36
CA VAL A 1094 -24.66 30.17 -4.53
C VAL A 1094 -24.97 28.68 -4.51
N ALA A 1095 -24.85 28.03 -3.35
CA ALA A 1095 -25.21 26.63 -3.17
C ALA A 1095 -26.70 26.41 -3.45
N LEU A 1096 -27.57 27.21 -2.83
CA LEU A 1096 -29.02 27.12 -3.00
C LEU A 1096 -29.45 27.36 -4.45
N THR A 1097 -28.99 28.44 -5.06
CA THR A 1097 -29.35 28.77 -6.45
C THR A 1097 -28.78 27.76 -7.45
N SER A 1098 -27.62 27.15 -7.17
CA SER A 1098 -27.06 26.05 -7.97
C SER A 1098 -27.90 24.77 -7.89
N LEU A 1099 -28.45 24.46 -6.72
CA LEU A 1099 -29.37 23.33 -6.51
C LEU A 1099 -30.78 23.57 -7.06
N LEU A 1100 -31.28 24.80 -7.02
CA LEU A 1100 -32.61 25.12 -7.53
C LEU A 1100 -32.59 25.30 -9.04
N PHE A 1101 -31.69 26.16 -9.51
CA PHE A 1101 -31.71 26.66 -10.87
C PHE A 1101 -30.51 26.25 -11.69
N GLY A 1102 -29.46 25.60 -11.17
CA GLY A 1102 -28.25 25.26 -11.93
C GLY A 1102 -27.23 26.41 -11.95
N GLN A 1103 -26.36 26.49 -12.96
CA GLN A 1103 -25.22 27.42 -12.98
C GLN A 1103 -25.61 28.90 -13.26
N VAL A 1104 -26.40 29.52 -12.37
CA VAL A 1104 -26.91 30.90 -12.52
C VAL A 1104 -25.93 31.96 -12.02
N TRP A 1105 -25.12 31.65 -11.00
CA TRP A 1105 -24.12 32.58 -10.44
C TRP A 1105 -23.17 33.12 -11.51
N CYS A 1106 -22.58 32.22 -12.30
CA CYS A 1106 -21.69 32.58 -13.41
C CYS A 1106 -22.38 33.44 -14.47
N GLY A 1107 -23.70 33.30 -14.65
CA GLY A 1107 -24.47 34.02 -15.67
C GLY A 1107 -24.93 35.42 -15.27
N TYR A 1108 -25.06 35.71 -13.98
CA TYR A 1108 -25.71 36.92 -13.45
C TYR A 1108 -24.87 37.71 -12.43
N LEU A 1109 -24.19 37.03 -11.50
CA LEU A 1109 -23.62 37.68 -10.31
C LEU A 1109 -22.09 37.60 -10.24
N CYS A 1110 -21.43 36.64 -10.91
CA CYS A 1110 -19.96 36.55 -10.89
C CYS A 1110 -19.28 37.82 -11.46
N PRO A 1111 -18.46 38.55 -10.67
CA PRO A 1111 -17.79 39.78 -11.12
C PRO A 1111 -16.86 39.56 -12.32
N PHE A 1112 -16.03 38.50 -12.28
CA PHE A 1112 -15.12 38.20 -13.38
C PHE A 1112 -15.85 37.76 -14.65
N GLY A 1113 -16.96 37.04 -14.50
CA GLY A 1113 -17.85 36.68 -15.61
C GLY A 1113 -18.52 37.92 -16.24
N ALA A 1114 -18.84 38.93 -15.43
CA ALA A 1114 -19.35 40.22 -15.90
C ALA A 1114 -18.26 41.02 -16.64
N LEU A 1115 -17.04 41.08 -16.10
CA LEU A 1115 -15.91 41.73 -16.76
C LEU A 1115 -15.62 41.12 -18.14
N GLN A 1116 -15.52 39.79 -18.23
CA GLN A 1116 -15.31 39.10 -19.51
C GLN A 1116 -16.49 39.26 -20.48
N GLU A 1117 -17.73 39.39 -19.99
CA GLU A 1117 -18.90 39.69 -20.83
C GLU A 1117 -18.82 41.09 -21.44
N LEU A 1118 -18.36 42.09 -20.67
CA LEU A 1118 -18.15 43.46 -21.18
C LEU A 1118 -17.07 43.47 -22.28
N PHE A 1119 -15.94 42.80 -22.05
CA PHE A 1119 -14.90 42.63 -23.08
C PHE A 1119 -15.42 41.87 -24.31
N SER A 1120 -16.20 40.80 -24.13
CA SER A 1120 -16.81 40.07 -25.24
C SER A 1120 -17.74 40.96 -26.09
N ARG A 1121 -18.45 41.90 -25.45
CA ARG A 1121 -19.31 42.88 -26.14
C ARG A 1121 -18.50 43.97 -26.83
N LEU A 1122 -17.42 44.43 -26.22
CA LEU A 1122 -16.48 45.36 -26.82
C LEU A 1122 -15.83 44.75 -28.08
N GLY A 1123 -15.34 43.51 -28.00
CA GLY A 1123 -14.81 42.79 -29.15
C GLY A 1123 -15.83 42.59 -30.27
N ARG A 1124 -17.13 42.42 -29.93
CA ARG A 1124 -18.21 42.42 -30.93
C ARG A 1124 -18.35 43.78 -31.63
N ARG A 1125 -18.31 44.89 -30.88
CA ARG A 1125 -18.38 46.26 -31.45
C ARG A 1125 -17.16 46.56 -32.33
N LEU A 1126 -16.00 46.00 -31.98
CA LEU A 1126 -14.75 46.13 -32.72
C LEU A 1126 -14.59 45.13 -33.88
N GLY A 1127 -15.56 44.23 -34.10
CA GLY A 1127 -15.50 43.24 -35.18
C GLY A 1127 -14.47 42.09 -34.98
N LEU A 1128 -13.87 41.95 -33.81
CA LEU A 1128 -12.81 40.97 -33.51
C LEU A 1128 -13.32 39.56 -33.16
N ARG A 1129 -14.65 39.36 -33.16
CA ARG A 1129 -15.29 38.15 -32.59
C ARG A 1129 -15.16 36.95 -33.52
N SER A 1130 -14.65 35.83 -32.99
CA SER A 1130 -14.49 34.56 -33.72
C SER A 1130 -15.21 33.41 -33.02
N TYR A 1131 -15.69 32.44 -33.81
CA TYR A 1131 -16.35 31.23 -33.31
C TYR A 1131 -15.55 30.00 -33.78
N PRO A 1132 -14.97 29.22 -32.86
CA PRO A 1132 -14.19 28.05 -33.22
C PRO A 1132 -15.05 26.94 -33.83
N GLN A 1133 -14.41 25.99 -34.52
CA GLN A 1133 -15.06 24.80 -35.05
C GLN A 1133 -15.74 24.02 -33.91
N ARG A 1134 -16.97 23.52 -34.16
CA ARG A 1134 -17.82 22.91 -33.12
C ARG A 1134 -17.18 21.68 -32.46
N SER A 1135 -16.42 20.86 -33.19
CA SER A 1135 -15.75 19.66 -32.67
C SER A 1135 -14.62 20.01 -31.69
N LEU A 1136 -13.80 21.02 -32.02
CA LEU A 1136 -12.75 21.53 -31.15
C LEU A 1136 -13.35 22.17 -29.89
N GLU A 1137 -14.37 23.00 -30.07
CA GLU A 1137 -15.09 23.64 -28.97
C GLU A 1137 -15.67 22.60 -27.98
N GLN A 1138 -16.24 21.50 -28.50
CA GLN A 1138 -16.76 20.37 -27.71
C GLN A 1138 -15.68 19.64 -26.89
N ARG A 1139 -14.46 19.53 -27.43
CA ARG A 1139 -13.32 18.91 -26.72
C ARG A 1139 -12.73 19.86 -25.68
N MET A 1140 -12.55 21.14 -26.03
CA MET A 1140 -11.95 22.15 -25.15
C MET A 1140 -12.77 22.47 -23.91
N ARG A 1141 -14.11 22.32 -23.95
CA ARG A 1141 -14.98 22.48 -22.78
C ARG A 1141 -14.65 21.51 -21.63
N TYR A 1142 -13.97 20.40 -21.91
CA TYR A 1142 -13.60 19.42 -20.90
C TYR A 1142 -12.41 19.87 -20.03
N LEU A 1143 -11.59 20.79 -20.53
CA LEU A 1143 -10.35 21.20 -19.88
C LEU A 1143 -10.59 21.76 -18.46
N LYS A 1144 -11.62 22.59 -18.26
CA LYS A 1144 -12.00 23.09 -16.92
C LYS A 1144 -12.35 22.00 -15.91
N PHE A 1145 -12.90 20.85 -16.36
CA PHE A 1145 -13.20 19.72 -15.46
C PHE A 1145 -11.95 18.91 -15.13
N LEU A 1146 -11.01 18.79 -16.07
CA LEU A 1146 -9.68 18.23 -15.79
C LEU A 1146 -8.91 19.11 -14.81
N LEU A 1147 -8.94 20.43 -15.01
CA LEU A 1147 -8.30 21.39 -14.11
C LEU A 1147 -8.92 21.35 -12.72
N LEU A 1148 -10.26 21.29 -12.61
CA LEU A 1148 -10.94 21.09 -11.32
C LEU A 1148 -10.50 19.81 -10.62
N ALA A 1149 -10.46 18.68 -11.34
CA ALA A 1149 -10.02 17.43 -10.74
C ALA A 1149 -8.54 17.48 -10.36
N ALA A 1150 -7.67 18.01 -11.21
CA ALA A 1150 -6.25 18.17 -10.91
C ALA A 1150 -6.04 19.05 -9.66
N LEU A 1151 -6.73 20.19 -9.57
CA LEU A 1151 -6.70 21.08 -8.42
C LEU A 1151 -7.11 20.35 -7.14
N LEU A 1152 -8.27 19.69 -7.12
CA LEU A 1152 -8.73 18.96 -5.92
C LEU A 1152 -7.78 17.81 -5.54
N ILE A 1153 -7.29 17.06 -6.53
CA ILE A 1153 -6.36 15.94 -6.31
C ILE A 1153 -5.06 16.44 -5.69
N LEU A 1154 -4.44 17.47 -6.27
CA LEU A 1154 -3.17 18.00 -5.79
C LEU A 1154 -3.33 18.58 -4.38
N VAL A 1155 -4.38 19.36 -4.13
CA VAL A 1155 -4.71 19.91 -2.81
C VAL A 1155 -4.89 18.83 -1.75
N TRP A 1156 -5.61 17.75 -2.06
CA TRP A 1156 -5.86 16.67 -1.08
C TRP A 1156 -4.65 15.76 -0.86
N MET A 1157 -3.77 15.63 -1.87
CA MET A 1157 -2.53 14.86 -1.77
C MET A 1157 -1.43 15.61 -1.01
N THR A 1158 -1.25 16.91 -1.24
CA THR A 1158 -0.21 17.71 -0.56
C THR A 1158 -0.71 18.36 0.72
N GLY A 1159 -2.02 18.58 0.85
CA GLY A 1159 -2.61 19.35 1.95
C GLY A 1159 -2.43 20.86 1.80
N GLU A 1160 -1.83 21.33 0.71
CA GLU A 1160 -1.47 22.73 0.51
C GLU A 1160 -2.46 23.47 -0.40
N GLY A 1161 -2.93 24.64 0.04
CA GLY A 1161 -3.80 25.52 -0.75
C GLY A 1161 -3.11 26.20 -1.94
N ILE A 1162 -1.78 26.05 -2.08
CA ILE A 1162 -0.99 26.72 -3.14
C ILE A 1162 -1.47 26.36 -4.55
N TRP A 1163 -1.96 25.13 -4.72
CA TRP A 1163 -2.49 24.65 -6.01
C TRP A 1163 -3.74 25.42 -6.48
N ALA A 1164 -4.40 26.18 -5.60
CA ALA A 1164 -5.53 27.03 -5.92
C ALA A 1164 -5.15 28.50 -6.19
N THR A 1165 -3.86 28.86 -6.21
CA THR A 1165 -3.41 30.23 -6.50
C THR A 1165 -3.43 30.62 -7.98
N PHE A 1166 -3.67 29.67 -8.88
CA PHE A 1166 -3.78 29.92 -10.32
C PHE A 1166 -5.15 30.52 -10.70
N ASP A 1167 -5.47 31.70 -10.15
CA ASP A 1167 -6.75 32.38 -10.37
C ASP A 1167 -6.57 33.84 -10.84
N PRO A 1168 -6.70 34.11 -12.15
CA PRO A 1168 -6.73 35.46 -12.72
C PRO A 1168 -7.83 36.34 -12.10
N MET A 1169 -8.91 35.76 -11.57
CA MET A 1169 -9.98 36.51 -10.91
C MET A 1169 -9.45 37.20 -9.66
N GLN A 1170 -8.81 36.47 -8.74
CA GLN A 1170 -8.23 37.05 -7.53
C GLN A 1170 -7.18 38.12 -7.85
N HIS A 1171 -6.32 37.85 -8.84
CA HIS A 1171 -5.28 38.80 -9.23
C HIS A 1171 -5.83 40.12 -9.78
N ILE A 1172 -6.89 40.09 -10.61
CA ILE A 1172 -7.47 41.29 -11.25
C ILE A 1172 -8.06 42.28 -10.25
N PHE A 1173 -8.67 41.78 -9.18
CA PHE A 1173 -9.32 42.60 -8.17
C PHE A 1173 -8.42 42.84 -6.94
N SER A 1174 -7.13 42.51 -7.02
CA SER A 1174 -6.14 42.82 -5.98
C SER A 1174 -5.31 44.06 -6.35
N ASP A 1175 -4.90 44.85 -5.37
CA ASP A 1175 -4.06 46.05 -5.59
C ASP A 1175 -2.67 45.72 -6.18
N ARG A 1176 -2.29 44.44 -6.19
CA ARG A 1176 -0.98 43.94 -6.67
C ARG A 1176 -0.73 44.09 -8.16
N ILE A 1177 -1.76 44.27 -8.98
CA ILE A 1177 -1.56 44.57 -10.40
C ILE A 1177 -0.73 45.84 -10.57
N TRP A 1178 -0.84 46.78 -9.63
CA TRP A 1178 -0.10 48.04 -9.64
C TRP A 1178 1.31 47.88 -9.07
N ASP A 1179 1.49 47.04 -8.04
CA ASP A 1179 2.79 46.82 -7.39
C ASP A 1179 3.74 45.93 -8.21
N SER A 1180 3.22 44.98 -9.01
CA SER A 1180 4.02 44.04 -9.81
C SER A 1180 3.44 43.84 -11.22
N PRO A 1181 3.59 44.83 -12.11
CA PRO A 1181 3.00 44.79 -13.46
C PRO A 1181 3.62 43.72 -14.36
N TRP A 1182 4.86 43.29 -14.07
CA TRP A 1182 5.59 42.25 -14.81
C TRP A 1182 5.44 40.85 -14.23
N SER A 1183 4.59 40.66 -13.20
CA SER A 1183 4.34 39.32 -12.68
C SER A 1183 3.71 38.42 -13.76
N TRP A 1184 4.08 37.14 -13.77
CA TRP A 1184 3.53 36.18 -14.73
C TRP A 1184 2.00 36.05 -14.63
N MET A 1185 1.42 36.30 -13.44
CA MET A 1185 -0.03 36.34 -13.23
C MET A 1185 -0.70 37.58 -13.82
N THR A 1186 -0.06 38.74 -13.74
CA THR A 1186 -0.53 39.95 -14.44
C THR A 1186 -0.58 39.72 -15.95
N LEU A 1187 0.47 39.10 -16.51
CA LEU A 1187 0.53 38.74 -17.93
C LEU A 1187 -0.57 37.75 -18.33
N LEU A 1188 -0.84 36.73 -17.51
CA LEU A 1188 -1.94 35.80 -17.75
C LEU A 1188 -3.30 36.50 -17.73
N SER A 1189 -3.55 37.37 -16.76
CA SER A 1189 -4.79 38.14 -16.64
C SER A 1189 -5.05 39.02 -17.87
N ILE A 1190 -4.02 39.71 -18.36
CA ILE A 1190 -4.09 40.50 -19.60
C ILE A 1190 -4.41 39.59 -20.80
N LEU A 1191 -3.71 38.45 -20.91
CA LEU A 1191 -3.96 37.47 -21.97
C LEU A 1191 -5.40 36.95 -21.95
N VAL A 1192 -5.95 36.66 -20.77
CA VAL A 1192 -7.32 36.18 -20.58
C VAL A 1192 -8.36 37.24 -21.01
N LEU A 1193 -8.15 38.50 -20.65
CA LEU A 1193 -9.03 39.59 -21.06
C LEU A 1193 -8.94 39.87 -22.57
N ALA A 1194 -7.72 39.83 -23.15
CA ALA A 1194 -7.51 39.94 -24.58
C ALA A 1194 -8.17 38.79 -25.35
N ALA A 1195 -8.00 37.54 -24.90
CA ALA A 1195 -8.66 36.38 -25.48
C ALA A 1195 -10.20 36.49 -25.36
N SER A 1196 -10.70 37.16 -24.32
CA SER A 1196 -12.15 37.42 -24.14
C SER A 1196 -12.72 38.44 -25.11
N LEU A 1197 -11.90 39.27 -25.78
CA LEU A 1197 -12.33 40.10 -26.91
C LEU A 1197 -12.67 39.25 -28.14
N ILE A 1198 -11.93 38.15 -28.35
CA ILE A 1198 -12.05 37.27 -29.51
C ILE A 1198 -13.09 36.17 -29.26
N TYR A 1199 -13.03 35.53 -28.08
CA TYR A 1199 -13.88 34.42 -27.68
C TYR A 1199 -14.74 34.76 -26.47
N VAL A 1200 -16.04 34.44 -26.54
CA VAL A 1200 -16.98 34.74 -25.45
C VAL A 1200 -16.55 34.09 -24.13
N ARG A 1201 -16.27 34.92 -23.12
CA ARG A 1201 -15.90 34.52 -21.75
C ARG A 1201 -14.84 33.41 -21.71
N PHE A 1202 -13.69 33.69 -22.33
CA PHE A 1202 -12.64 32.70 -22.61
C PHE A 1202 -12.26 31.85 -21.38
N TRP A 1203 -11.97 32.48 -20.24
CA TRP A 1203 -11.54 31.76 -19.03
C TRP A 1203 -12.68 30.98 -18.37
N CYS A 1204 -13.83 31.63 -18.15
CA CYS A 1204 -15.00 30.98 -17.52
C CYS A 1204 -15.48 29.77 -18.33
N ARG A 1205 -15.20 29.75 -19.63
CA ARG A 1205 -15.63 28.69 -20.53
C ARG A 1205 -14.70 27.49 -20.55
N TYR A 1206 -13.38 27.71 -20.56
CA TYR A 1206 -12.39 26.65 -20.82
C TYR A 1206 -11.48 26.31 -19.64
N PHE A 1207 -11.26 27.24 -18.70
CA PHE A 1207 -10.22 27.09 -17.68
C PHE A 1207 -10.73 27.17 -16.23
N CYS A 1208 -11.83 27.89 -15.97
CA CYS A 1208 -12.31 28.17 -14.60
C CYS A 1208 -12.77 26.90 -13.83
N PRO A 1209 -12.04 26.49 -12.76
CA PRO A 1209 -12.40 25.33 -11.93
C PRO A 1209 -13.70 25.53 -11.15
N LEU A 1210 -13.90 26.72 -10.55
CA LEU A 1210 -15.14 27.07 -9.85
C LEU A 1210 -16.36 26.99 -10.79
N GLY A 1211 -16.21 27.49 -12.02
CA GLY A 1211 -17.24 27.40 -13.06
C GLY A 1211 -17.54 25.96 -13.47
N ALA A 1212 -16.53 25.06 -13.47
CA ALA A 1212 -16.73 23.64 -13.71
C ALA A 1212 -17.51 22.96 -12.56
N PHE A 1213 -17.23 23.32 -11.31
CA PHE A 1213 -17.94 22.81 -10.13
C PHE A 1213 -19.41 23.21 -10.16
N LEU A 1214 -19.71 24.51 -10.34
CA LEU A 1214 -21.09 25.01 -10.40
C LEU A 1214 -21.88 24.48 -11.60
N ALA A 1215 -21.20 24.14 -12.71
CA ALA A 1215 -21.80 23.50 -13.87
C ALA A 1215 -22.44 22.14 -13.55
N LEU A 1216 -21.93 21.41 -12.55
CA LEU A 1216 -22.51 20.13 -12.09
C LEU A 1216 -23.95 20.32 -11.57
N GLY A 1217 -24.25 21.51 -11.00
CA GLY A 1217 -25.59 21.89 -10.56
C GLY A 1217 -26.64 21.82 -11.69
N ASN A 1218 -26.25 22.01 -12.96
CA ASN A 1218 -27.18 21.88 -14.09
C ASN A 1218 -27.78 20.47 -14.23
N LYS A 1219 -27.11 19.43 -13.74
CA LYS A 1219 -27.60 18.03 -13.74
C LYS A 1219 -28.52 17.70 -12.56
N ILE A 1220 -28.28 18.36 -11.42
CA ILE A 1220 -28.95 18.09 -10.15
C ILE A 1220 -30.21 18.95 -10.00
N ALA A 1221 -30.21 20.15 -10.60
CA ALA A 1221 -31.21 21.16 -10.30
C ALA A 1221 -32.65 20.72 -10.56
N PHE A 1222 -33.53 20.99 -9.57
CA PHE A 1222 -34.90 20.47 -9.53
C PHE A 1222 -35.99 21.51 -9.80
N ALA A 1223 -35.71 22.81 -9.62
CA ALA A 1223 -36.67 23.90 -9.81
C ALA A 1223 -36.52 24.60 -11.18
N GLN A 1224 -35.90 23.96 -12.17
CA GLN A 1224 -35.62 24.55 -13.49
C GLN A 1224 -36.89 24.99 -14.24
N ARG A 1225 -38.04 24.36 -13.95
CA ARG A 1225 -39.35 24.66 -14.54
C ARG A 1225 -39.90 26.04 -14.18
N LEU A 1226 -39.42 26.66 -13.10
CA LEU A 1226 -39.80 28.02 -12.70
C LEU A 1226 -39.08 29.09 -13.53
N ALA A 1227 -38.11 28.69 -14.35
CA ALA A 1227 -37.37 29.61 -15.21
C ALA A 1227 -38.08 29.85 -16.56
N PRO A 1228 -37.80 30.98 -17.24
CA PRO A 1228 -38.33 31.23 -18.59
C PRO A 1228 -37.97 30.11 -19.57
N ARG A 1229 -38.91 29.73 -20.46
CA ARG A 1229 -38.71 28.68 -21.46
C ARG A 1229 -37.65 29.08 -22.49
N ARG A 1230 -36.50 28.40 -22.49
CA ARG A 1230 -35.34 28.69 -23.35
C ARG A 1230 -35.45 28.05 -24.73
N ARG A 1231 -34.98 28.77 -25.76
CA ARG A 1231 -34.89 28.27 -27.14
C ARG A 1231 -33.44 27.93 -27.49
N PHE A 1232 -32.99 26.71 -27.16
CA PHE A 1232 -31.58 26.29 -27.28
C PHE A 1232 -31.02 26.31 -28.72
N GLU A 1233 -31.88 26.19 -29.72
CA GLU A 1233 -31.58 26.42 -31.14
C GLU A 1233 -30.92 27.78 -31.42
N HIS A 1234 -31.23 28.80 -30.60
CA HIS A 1234 -30.71 30.16 -30.70
C HIS A 1234 -29.53 30.41 -29.73
N CYS A 1235 -28.95 29.36 -29.15
CA CYS A 1235 -27.86 29.50 -28.18
C CYS A 1235 -26.51 29.74 -28.87
N ASP A 1236 -25.91 30.92 -28.63
CA ASP A 1236 -24.59 31.29 -29.13
C ASP A 1236 -23.46 30.44 -28.50
N LEU A 1237 -23.68 29.91 -27.30
CA LEU A 1237 -22.77 28.99 -26.60
C LEU A 1237 -22.85 27.53 -27.10
N GLY A 1238 -23.78 27.21 -28.02
CA GLY A 1238 -23.93 25.86 -28.57
C GLY A 1238 -24.44 24.82 -27.57
N VAL A 1239 -25.19 25.26 -26.56
CA VAL A 1239 -25.91 24.40 -25.61
C VAL A 1239 -27.08 23.70 -26.31
N ARG A 1240 -27.27 22.40 -26.05
CA ARG A 1240 -28.28 21.59 -26.77
C ARG A 1240 -29.52 21.24 -25.96
N GLY A 1241 -29.55 21.57 -24.67
CA GLY A 1241 -30.69 21.27 -23.82
C GLY A 1241 -30.54 21.82 -22.40
N GLU A 1242 -31.57 21.58 -21.60
CA GLU A 1242 -31.72 22.19 -20.27
C GLU A 1242 -30.72 21.67 -19.23
N TYR A 1243 -30.33 20.40 -19.34
CA TYR A 1243 -29.39 19.69 -18.47
C TYR A 1243 -27.96 19.64 -19.04
N ASP A 1244 -27.64 20.51 -20.00
CA ASP A 1244 -26.28 20.64 -20.54
C ASP A 1244 -25.38 21.33 -19.51
N LEU A 1245 -24.15 20.82 -19.35
CA LEU A 1245 -23.23 21.32 -18.32
C LEU A 1245 -22.77 22.75 -18.61
N ASP A 1246 -22.64 23.14 -19.88
CA ASP A 1246 -22.18 24.49 -20.27
C ASP A 1246 -23.27 25.57 -20.22
N CYS A 1247 -24.48 25.23 -19.81
CA CYS A 1247 -25.57 26.19 -19.71
C CYS A 1247 -25.38 27.11 -18.49
N ILE A 1248 -24.80 28.29 -18.70
CA ILE A 1248 -24.67 29.35 -17.67
C ILE A 1248 -25.97 30.14 -17.44
N ARG A 1249 -27.07 29.71 -18.06
CA ARG A 1249 -28.42 30.22 -17.81
C ARG A 1249 -28.64 31.71 -18.05
N CYS A 1250 -27.82 32.34 -18.88
CA CYS A 1250 -27.82 33.78 -19.19
C CYS A 1250 -29.08 34.33 -19.91
N ASN A 1251 -30.03 33.48 -20.28
CA ASN A 1251 -31.28 33.84 -20.98
C ASN A 1251 -31.15 34.59 -22.33
N ARG A 1252 -29.94 34.77 -22.90
CA ARG A 1252 -29.74 35.38 -24.24
C ARG A 1252 -30.46 34.64 -25.38
N CYS A 1253 -30.71 33.34 -25.20
CA CYS A 1253 -31.46 32.53 -26.16
C CYS A 1253 -32.97 32.83 -26.21
N LEU A 1254 -33.51 33.68 -25.32
CA LEU A 1254 -34.91 34.08 -25.33
C LEU A 1254 -35.20 35.10 -26.44
N THR A 1255 -34.34 36.11 -26.56
CA THR A 1255 -34.49 37.25 -27.49
C THR A 1255 -33.74 37.04 -28.82
N ALA A 1256 -32.86 36.04 -28.89
CA ALA A 1256 -32.04 35.71 -30.07
C ALA A 1256 -31.19 36.90 -30.62
N THR A 1257 -30.95 37.93 -29.81
CA THR A 1257 -30.25 39.19 -30.15
C THR A 1257 -28.79 39.02 -30.60
N ASP A 1258 -28.15 37.92 -30.20
CA ASP A 1258 -26.74 37.57 -30.53
C ASP A 1258 -26.62 36.56 -31.70
N THR A 1259 -27.72 36.07 -32.29
CA THR A 1259 -27.71 34.93 -33.24
C THR A 1259 -27.27 35.25 -34.67
N ARG A 1260 -27.09 36.51 -35.04
CA ARG A 1260 -26.78 36.91 -36.44
C ARG A 1260 -25.39 36.46 -36.96
N VAL A 1261 -24.50 35.92 -36.11
CA VAL A 1261 -23.13 35.54 -36.55
C VAL A 1261 -22.98 34.04 -36.89
N ARG A 1262 -23.81 33.14 -36.34
CA ARG A 1262 -23.64 31.67 -36.56
C ARG A 1262 -24.46 31.11 -37.73
N ASN A 1263 -25.50 31.83 -38.19
CA ASN A 1263 -26.41 31.37 -39.23
C ASN A 1263 -26.06 31.83 -40.66
N ALA A 1264 -24.97 32.59 -40.86
CA ALA A 1264 -24.51 32.96 -42.21
C ALA A 1264 -23.92 31.78 -43.03
N LYS A 1265 -23.81 30.57 -42.44
CA LYS A 1265 -23.36 29.33 -43.10
C LYS A 1265 -24.42 28.22 -43.10
N ARG A 1266 -25.70 28.60 -43.10
CA ARG A 1266 -26.84 27.66 -43.24
C ARG A 1266 -27.50 27.74 -44.64
N VAL A 1267 -26.73 28.19 -45.63
CA VAL A 1267 -27.01 27.99 -47.06
C VAL A 1267 -26.06 26.86 -47.50
N ASP A 1268 -26.60 25.86 -48.20
CA ASP A 1268 -25.97 24.63 -48.70
C ASP A 1268 -25.69 23.49 -47.71
N LEU A 1269 -26.75 22.81 -47.27
CA LEU A 1269 -26.70 21.39 -46.92
C LEU A 1269 -28.00 20.69 -47.38
N SER A 1270 -28.31 20.78 -48.67
CA SER A 1270 -29.31 19.94 -49.34
C SER A 1270 -28.71 18.82 -50.21
N ASP A 1271 -27.40 18.61 -50.18
CA ASP A 1271 -26.74 17.45 -50.78
C ASP A 1271 -25.82 16.77 -49.76
N GLN A 1272 -26.30 15.69 -49.15
CA GLN A 1272 -25.60 14.44 -48.77
C GLN A 1272 -26.43 13.55 -47.85
#